data_AF-A0A949THP5-F1
#
_entry.id   AF-A0A949THP5-F1
#
_cell.length_a   1.000
_cell.length_b   1.000
_cell.length_c   1.000
_cell.angle_alpha   90.00
_cell.angle_beta   90.00
_cell.angle_gamma   90.00
#
_symmetry.space_group_name_H-M   'P 1'
#
loop_
_entity.id
_entity.type
_entity.pdbx_description
1 polymer ?
#
loop_
_entity_poly.entity_id
_entity_poly.type
_entity_poly.pdbx_seq_one_letter_code
_entity_poly.pdbx_strand_id
1 'polypeptide(L)'
;MVLKLKHFDTKTKQDTRIEEKLENTLAEYLFRDVKFTIGTAYPKATTPQDLQEYNGMTLQFCAGKRMYFANDPTIRSRLYPNPSDGAAYPLPFTPCRSFHELENVIILVVDDVTGENGGAIAKSDAKKMVGDCKGLIDKDFAISNNIASRAFQFRLGIRPQAQSPVMRIAKGTFAPARLDKLGNSFFTMDGNLKDGNFRSKFGCDMVLATSSFKGRKGEDAIQPGKYTLSIGLGVKSLALYREHSLGTQFLVNYPHAVKQEILPIIKQQAEQLATVQKDPLKLAQRYIENYEKRKALCQQNFQLDLEPKYLDLNNKFSIFDDLDSDREDEKHNDRDNVDCAQKDLLLYSLLTADVNNYCQLIEHPKIMSELQDFVRKQWVDIATGRSIKFTSGLAQPSLELKCDEICIPYLDEKEEIIVTRSPLINSNGVITLKNKHLPKMLDGCVYIHPKTAMDNMQCDFDGDLLAFAPSKDFPQLAIEVKLHNLSKNRYPDIIKKEKIPYQGTFEEIAVEAMDNKIGIIANEIQKNLALQSEICAMPQSDKFEYLRHLSEHFNKLLQQHDRGKLAIPDKIIEQIIPVASTNINSINNLEIEEKLHQVKKILFDCVAHLSNELQVATDGPKSALRPDNEIINYCQKITGYKEVEWLADKKNPEAFTRQGMKSNGHSPIDLMIQQTNQIFEQSQITARPIEQFRKLYPTVEFTDKIINIAKEIKSHYNSLIKQRIQLEESKKLERGPYLTITSPITGKQLEITNLISFDIAKDFDFWQLSKLTIAIESRKPSKNMPHIFKATIKSKNSDGKGVDITIGTISMKSIREHNLKPGMTIKQGNIELNFGISDGMVDALKQQTLEYVESIRENTSDNEKLQLAAAIHDVSHTEENKNYSSGQKKAGVAFAIFPLVVIGQLNQLQFTQMRVLGTQFNHYADRNFAGEKVPIKFENGINPRAPTQTARWIIVEGKKLGTIDASSPHLLAGYEAVASITSPLSKSVIITSLKNPDNKLQIDNVNRYALKSSQWQNEQANITLLIGQTNPRKAPTVFAKIDNQILGTVNKKSVKFLQEKLNAVGKSIQRFSFSGTLKNAPASYADIIIDPSTVKFPQIETTFQQNHNNSVESNKPVCTVLFFEASVDSSLQQKTEQMMSNMLKRAVERAVELGYDRVQFVDVSNFPTESPALRTIEQLAAEHQDITVDFIGSASVEDAIGLMKESSDIAIGIKDAETIGIVDFVASQGKAIAAYNPQTQKFDRRNLPAPQKTTETTKDIECNER
;
A
#
# COMPACT_ATOMS: atom_id res chain seq x y z
N MET A 1 -25.78 12.87 -6.41
CA MET A 1 -26.23 12.39 -7.74
C MET A 1 -25.21 11.37 -8.22
N VAL A 2 -25.60 10.44 -9.10
CA VAL A 2 -24.71 9.35 -9.57
C VAL A 2 -24.91 9.18 -11.08
N LEU A 3 -23.84 9.37 -11.85
CA LEU A 3 -23.81 9.08 -13.29
C LEU A 3 -23.58 7.58 -13.51
N LYS A 4 -24.46 6.95 -14.29
CA LYS A 4 -24.35 5.55 -14.69
C LYS A 4 -23.86 5.44 -16.12
N LEU A 5 -22.75 4.73 -16.33
CA LEU A 5 -22.11 4.52 -17.62
C LEU A 5 -22.17 3.03 -17.99
N LYS A 6 -22.93 2.69 -19.02
CA LYS A 6 -22.91 1.33 -19.59
C LYS A 6 -21.68 1.15 -20.47
N HIS A 7 -21.04 -0.01 -20.39
CA HIS A 7 -19.83 -0.32 -21.16
C HIS A 7 -20.16 -1.12 -22.43
N PHE A 8 -19.53 -0.76 -23.54
CA PHE A 8 -19.57 -1.56 -24.77
C PHE A 8 -18.17 -1.66 -25.42
N ASP A 9 -17.99 -2.63 -26.29
CA ASP A 9 -16.76 -2.83 -27.07
C ASP A 9 -16.85 -2.12 -28.42
N THR A 10 -15.90 -1.23 -28.73
CA THR A 10 -15.98 -0.43 -29.97
C THR A 10 -15.78 -1.27 -31.24
N LYS A 11 -15.05 -2.39 -31.16
CA LYS A 11 -14.77 -3.27 -32.30
C LYS A 11 -15.95 -4.18 -32.61
N THR A 12 -16.47 -4.87 -31.60
CA THR A 12 -17.58 -5.81 -31.81
C THR A 12 -18.94 -5.13 -31.78
N LYS A 13 -19.01 -3.88 -31.31
CA LYS A 13 -20.26 -3.13 -31.06
C LYS A 13 -21.21 -3.87 -30.12
N GLN A 14 -20.68 -4.71 -29.22
CA GLN A 14 -21.48 -5.46 -28.26
C GLN A 14 -21.50 -4.77 -26.89
N ASP A 15 -22.68 -4.77 -26.25
CA ASP A 15 -22.84 -4.36 -24.86
C ASP A 15 -22.16 -5.38 -23.94
N THR A 16 -21.28 -4.92 -23.06
CA THR A 16 -20.53 -5.78 -22.13
C THR A 16 -21.34 -6.16 -20.87
N ARG A 17 -22.55 -5.60 -20.73
CA ARG A 17 -23.48 -5.72 -19.58
C ARG A 17 -22.93 -5.17 -18.27
N ILE A 18 -21.92 -4.32 -18.36
CA ILE A 18 -21.26 -3.70 -17.20
C ILE A 18 -21.70 -2.26 -17.07
N GLU A 19 -22.02 -1.88 -15.83
CA GLU A 19 -22.38 -0.51 -15.44
C GLU A 19 -21.31 0.03 -14.49
N GLU A 20 -20.71 1.16 -14.84
CA GLU A 20 -19.81 1.94 -13.99
C GLU A 20 -20.57 3.13 -13.40
N LYS A 21 -20.43 3.34 -12.08
CA LYS A 21 -21.01 4.49 -11.37
C LYS A 21 -19.92 5.52 -11.13
N LEU A 22 -20.16 6.76 -11.56
CA LEU A 22 -19.36 7.91 -11.19
C LEU A 22 -20.19 8.83 -10.30
N GLU A 23 -19.61 9.33 -9.22
CA GLU A 23 -20.27 10.25 -8.30
C GLU A 23 -19.58 11.61 -8.32
N ASN A 24 -20.34 12.66 -7.97
CA ASN A 24 -19.82 14.01 -7.78
C ASN A 24 -19.08 14.53 -9.03
N THR A 25 -19.64 14.28 -10.21
CA THR A 25 -19.02 14.66 -11.49
C THR A 25 -19.59 15.97 -12.03
N LEU A 26 -18.78 16.70 -12.79
CA LEU A 26 -19.27 17.87 -13.52
C LEU A 26 -20.24 17.47 -14.65
N ALA A 27 -20.17 16.24 -15.16
CA ALA A 27 -21.10 15.74 -16.17
C ALA A 27 -22.54 15.73 -15.65
N GLU A 28 -22.77 15.29 -14.41
CA GLU A 28 -24.09 15.33 -13.75
C GLU A 28 -24.62 16.76 -13.65
N TYR A 29 -23.75 17.71 -13.31
CA TYR A 29 -24.12 19.12 -13.21
C TYR A 29 -24.34 19.75 -14.59
N LEU A 30 -23.47 19.55 -15.57
CA LEU A 30 -23.56 20.25 -16.85
C LEU A 30 -24.63 19.63 -17.79
N PHE A 31 -24.92 18.34 -17.63
CA PHE A 31 -25.69 17.55 -18.60
C PHE A 31 -26.77 16.66 -17.95
N ARG A 32 -27.62 17.22 -17.07
CA ARG A 32 -28.61 16.46 -16.27
C ARG A 32 -29.51 15.49 -17.06
N ASP A 33 -29.89 15.85 -18.29
CA ASP A 33 -30.83 15.06 -19.10
C ASP A 33 -30.16 14.20 -20.19
N VAL A 34 -28.83 14.10 -20.15
CA VAL A 34 -28.02 13.41 -21.17
C VAL A 34 -27.66 12.01 -20.67
N LYS A 35 -27.90 11.01 -21.51
CA LYS A 35 -27.48 9.63 -21.27
C LYS A 35 -26.11 9.41 -21.87
N PHE A 36 -25.23 8.82 -21.08
CA PHE A 36 -23.87 8.48 -21.49
C PHE A 36 -23.64 6.97 -21.52
N THR A 37 -22.80 6.53 -22.45
CA THR A 37 -22.26 5.17 -22.52
C THR A 37 -20.76 5.25 -22.82
N ILE A 38 -20.00 4.22 -22.47
CA ILE A 38 -18.55 4.20 -22.61
C ILE A 38 -18.08 3.04 -23.49
N GLY A 39 -17.41 3.38 -24.57
CA GLY A 39 -16.74 2.45 -25.47
C GLY A 39 -15.30 2.19 -25.04
N THR A 40 -14.87 0.93 -25.09
CA THR A 40 -13.46 0.56 -24.91
C THR A 40 -12.73 0.53 -26.25
N ALA A 41 -11.73 1.40 -26.42
CA ALA A 41 -10.85 1.43 -27.58
C ALA A 41 -9.52 0.69 -27.35
N TYR A 42 -8.94 0.19 -28.43
CA TYR A 42 -7.73 -0.63 -28.47
C TYR A 42 -6.62 0.11 -29.23
N PRO A 43 -5.56 0.60 -28.53
CA PRO A 43 -4.46 1.29 -29.19
C PRO A 43 -3.86 0.47 -30.34
N LYS A 44 -3.59 1.13 -31.47
CA LYS A 44 -3.09 0.54 -32.73
C LYS A 44 -4.07 -0.35 -33.51
N ALA A 45 -5.21 -0.72 -32.94
CA ALA A 45 -6.21 -1.55 -33.61
C ALA A 45 -7.49 -0.76 -33.95
N THR A 46 -7.96 0.10 -33.05
CA THR A 46 -9.16 0.93 -33.28
C THR A 46 -8.95 1.96 -34.38
N THR A 47 -9.93 2.06 -35.28
CA THR A 47 -10.02 3.01 -36.40
C THR A 47 -11.19 3.99 -36.18
N PRO A 48 -11.26 5.11 -36.92
CA PRO A 48 -12.37 6.05 -36.80
C PRO A 48 -13.75 5.43 -37.08
N GLN A 49 -13.82 4.40 -37.93
CA GLN A 49 -15.06 3.68 -38.25
C GLN A 49 -15.62 2.94 -37.03
N ASP A 50 -14.76 2.41 -36.15
CA ASP A 50 -15.17 1.75 -34.91
C ASP A 50 -15.79 2.72 -33.90
N LEU A 51 -15.52 4.02 -34.04
CA LEU A 51 -15.98 5.06 -33.14
C LEU A 51 -17.25 5.78 -33.63
N GLN A 52 -17.80 5.36 -34.76
CA GLN A 52 -19.08 5.82 -35.27
C GLN A 52 -20.24 5.46 -34.33
N GLU A 53 -21.42 6.04 -34.61
CA GLU A 53 -22.63 5.94 -33.80
C GLU A 53 -22.91 4.52 -33.27
N TYR A 54 -23.32 4.44 -32.01
CA TYR A 54 -23.72 3.23 -31.32
C TYR A 54 -25.06 3.45 -30.63
N ASN A 55 -26.10 2.70 -31.02
CA ASN A 55 -27.44 2.76 -30.43
C ASN A 55 -28.02 4.19 -30.33
N GLY A 56 -27.87 5.01 -31.38
CA GLY A 56 -28.33 6.40 -31.39
C GLY A 56 -27.48 7.35 -30.55
N MET A 57 -26.30 6.93 -30.11
CA MET A 57 -25.34 7.76 -29.37
C MET A 57 -24.07 7.97 -30.18
N THR A 58 -23.53 9.19 -30.14
CA THR A 58 -22.32 9.58 -30.88
C THR A 58 -21.17 9.89 -29.93
N LEU A 59 -19.92 9.78 -30.40
CA LEU A 59 -18.74 10.06 -29.60
C LEU A 59 -18.63 11.55 -29.29
N GLN A 60 -18.53 11.89 -28.00
CA GLN A 60 -18.50 13.29 -27.54
C GLN A 60 -17.22 13.64 -26.75
N PHE A 61 -16.64 12.69 -26.01
CA PHE A 61 -15.38 12.93 -25.30
C PHE A 61 -14.51 11.68 -25.33
N CYS A 62 -13.19 11.82 -25.12
CA CYS A 62 -12.31 10.66 -24.94
C CYS A 62 -11.26 10.90 -23.85
N ALA A 63 -10.80 9.80 -23.25
CA ALA A 63 -9.75 9.78 -22.24
C ALA A 63 -8.88 8.52 -22.41
N GLY A 64 -7.88 8.61 -23.29
CA GLY A 64 -7.05 7.47 -23.67
C GLY A 64 -7.90 6.37 -24.31
N LYS A 65 -8.03 5.22 -23.65
CA LYS A 65 -8.82 4.07 -24.16
C LYS A 65 -10.34 4.20 -23.92
N ARG A 66 -10.77 5.21 -23.18
CA ARG A 66 -12.17 5.42 -22.76
C ARG A 66 -12.84 6.40 -23.72
N MET A 67 -13.89 5.96 -24.40
CA MET A 67 -14.62 6.74 -25.40
C MET A 67 -16.03 7.02 -24.90
N TYR A 68 -16.37 8.28 -24.62
CA TYR A 68 -17.66 8.66 -24.02
C TYR A 68 -18.65 9.05 -25.11
N PHE A 69 -19.67 8.24 -25.27
CA PHE A 69 -20.76 8.45 -26.21
C PHE A 69 -21.97 9.04 -25.49
N ALA A 70 -22.74 9.88 -26.19
CA ALA A 70 -23.95 10.48 -25.64
C ALA A 70 -25.09 10.51 -26.65
N ASN A 71 -26.32 10.51 -26.14
CA ASN A 71 -27.54 10.62 -26.95
C ASN A 71 -27.79 12.04 -27.50
N ASP A 72 -27.15 13.07 -26.96
CA ASP A 72 -27.14 14.42 -27.52
C ASP A 72 -25.78 14.64 -28.24
N PRO A 73 -25.78 14.77 -29.59
CA PRO A 73 -24.55 14.89 -30.37
C PRO A 73 -23.89 16.27 -30.27
N THR A 74 -24.49 17.23 -29.55
CA THR A 74 -24.05 18.63 -29.48
C THR A 74 -23.31 18.98 -28.20
N ILE A 75 -23.32 18.11 -27.18
CA ILE A 75 -22.79 18.44 -25.85
C ILE A 75 -21.30 18.79 -25.86
N ARG A 76 -20.50 18.12 -26.70
CA ARG A 76 -19.08 18.44 -26.83
C ARG A 76 -18.91 19.84 -27.39
N SER A 77 -19.54 20.18 -28.50
CA SER A 77 -19.37 21.49 -29.15
C SER A 77 -19.94 22.64 -28.31
N ARG A 78 -20.99 22.37 -27.52
CA ARG A 78 -21.52 23.32 -26.53
C ARG A 78 -20.53 23.67 -25.42
N LEU A 79 -19.74 22.70 -24.95
CA LEU A 79 -18.72 22.92 -23.92
C LEU A 79 -17.37 23.37 -24.52
N TYR A 80 -16.96 22.70 -25.58
CA TYR A 80 -15.67 22.80 -26.28
C TYR A 80 -15.89 22.99 -27.78
N PRO A 81 -15.86 24.24 -28.27
CA PRO A 81 -16.03 24.51 -29.71
C PRO A 81 -15.00 23.76 -30.56
N ASN A 82 -13.75 23.70 -30.11
CA ASN A 82 -12.69 22.93 -30.78
C ASN A 82 -12.79 21.44 -30.41
N PRO A 83 -12.91 20.52 -31.39
CA PRO A 83 -12.90 19.07 -31.17
C PRO A 83 -11.71 18.56 -30.36
N SER A 84 -10.51 19.14 -30.55
CA SER A 84 -9.29 18.74 -29.83
C SER A 84 -9.48 18.79 -28.31
N ASP A 85 -10.26 19.75 -27.80
CA ASP A 85 -10.46 19.94 -26.37
C ASP A 85 -11.32 18.83 -25.73
N GLY A 86 -12.16 18.15 -26.53
CA GLY A 86 -12.91 16.97 -26.09
C GLY A 86 -12.03 15.74 -25.82
N ALA A 87 -10.84 15.70 -26.41
CA ALA A 87 -9.80 14.70 -26.14
C ALA A 87 -8.81 15.15 -25.05
N ALA A 88 -8.47 16.44 -25.06
CA ALA A 88 -7.52 17.03 -24.11
C ALA A 88 -8.07 17.15 -22.69
N TYR A 89 -9.38 17.37 -22.54
CA TYR A 89 -10.02 17.72 -21.28
C TYR A 89 -11.28 16.89 -20.98
N PRO A 90 -11.14 15.59 -20.63
CA PRO A 90 -12.24 14.76 -20.15
C PRO A 90 -12.69 15.11 -18.71
N LEU A 91 -12.60 16.40 -18.36
CA LEU A 91 -12.90 16.97 -17.05
C LEU A 91 -14.35 16.73 -16.58
N PRO A 92 -15.39 16.70 -17.45
CA PRO A 92 -16.76 16.41 -17.02
C PRO A 92 -16.88 15.10 -16.24
N PHE A 93 -16.12 14.08 -16.61
CA PHE A 93 -16.20 12.73 -16.03
C PHE A 93 -15.21 12.48 -14.89
N THR A 94 -14.55 13.51 -14.37
CA THR A 94 -13.64 13.36 -13.22
C THR A 94 -14.44 13.31 -11.92
N PRO A 95 -14.42 12.19 -11.17
CA PRO A 95 -15.07 12.13 -9.85
C PRO A 95 -14.41 13.10 -8.88
N CYS A 96 -15.22 13.70 -8.01
CA CYS A 96 -14.75 14.59 -6.94
C CYS A 96 -15.09 14.01 -5.57
N ARG A 97 -14.30 14.35 -4.55
CA ARG A 97 -14.57 13.97 -3.15
C ARG A 97 -15.91 14.51 -2.67
N SER A 98 -16.24 15.73 -3.06
CA SER A 98 -17.51 16.39 -2.77
C SER A 98 -17.91 17.30 -3.91
N PHE A 99 -19.20 17.56 -4.05
CA PHE A 99 -19.75 18.45 -5.08
C PHE A 99 -20.71 19.47 -4.47
N HIS A 100 -20.59 20.72 -4.89
CA HIS A 100 -21.34 21.85 -4.37
C HIS A 100 -21.99 22.62 -5.51
N GLU A 101 -23.31 22.72 -5.52
CA GLU A 101 -24.04 23.63 -6.41
C GLU A 101 -24.22 24.95 -5.67
N LEU A 102 -23.62 26.01 -6.21
CA LEU A 102 -23.56 27.32 -5.56
C LEU A 102 -24.26 28.34 -6.45
N GLU A 103 -25.06 29.22 -5.85
CA GLU A 103 -25.82 30.26 -6.55
C GLU A 103 -25.31 31.65 -6.18
N ASN A 104 -25.45 32.60 -7.12
CA ASN A 104 -25.10 34.01 -6.92
C ASN A 104 -23.66 34.25 -6.44
N VAL A 105 -22.73 33.38 -6.83
CA VAL A 105 -21.32 33.47 -6.43
C VAL A 105 -20.66 34.66 -7.11
N ILE A 106 -20.05 35.54 -6.32
CA ILE A 106 -19.30 36.70 -6.81
C ILE A 106 -17.87 36.26 -7.11
N ILE A 107 -17.53 36.20 -8.39
CA ILE A 107 -16.24 35.74 -8.89
C ILE A 107 -15.48 36.89 -9.54
N LEU A 108 -14.26 37.14 -9.12
CA LEU A 108 -13.31 38.02 -9.82
C LEU A 108 -12.41 37.16 -10.72
N VAL A 109 -12.49 37.37 -12.04
CA VAL A 109 -11.61 36.71 -13.01
C VAL A 109 -10.44 37.64 -13.33
N VAL A 110 -9.22 37.13 -13.19
CA VAL A 110 -7.96 37.87 -13.35
C VAL A 110 -7.10 37.19 -14.40
N ASP A 111 -6.52 37.98 -15.29
CA ASP A 111 -5.46 37.49 -16.18
C ASP A 111 -4.16 37.31 -15.38
N ASP A 112 -3.69 36.08 -15.23
CA ASP A 112 -2.54 35.74 -14.38
C ASP A 112 -1.18 36.21 -14.96
N VAL A 113 -1.15 36.62 -16.22
CA VAL A 113 0.06 37.16 -16.86
C VAL A 113 0.15 38.68 -16.69
N THR A 114 -0.96 39.39 -16.88
CA THR A 114 -1.01 40.87 -16.96
C THR A 114 -1.60 41.53 -15.71
N GLY A 115 -2.37 40.79 -14.90
CA GLY A 115 -3.14 41.32 -13.78
C GLY A 115 -4.42 42.07 -14.18
N GLU A 116 -4.79 42.07 -15.47
CA GLU A 116 -6.06 42.64 -15.93
C GLU A 116 -7.24 41.97 -15.22
N ASN A 117 -8.23 42.76 -14.82
CA ASN A 117 -9.34 42.29 -13.97
C ASN A 117 -10.61 43.15 -14.14
N GLY A 118 -10.73 43.88 -15.25
CA GLY A 118 -11.88 44.74 -15.52
C GLY A 118 -11.91 46.00 -14.67
N GLY A 119 -10.76 46.44 -14.15
CA GLY A 119 -10.63 47.64 -13.32
C GLY A 119 -11.18 47.51 -11.90
N ALA A 120 -11.44 46.29 -11.41
CA ALA A 120 -11.96 46.06 -10.06
C ALA A 120 -10.94 46.42 -8.97
N ILE A 121 -9.66 46.08 -9.17
CA ILE A 121 -8.53 46.43 -8.28
C ILE A 121 -7.25 46.70 -9.10
N ALA A 122 -6.21 47.25 -8.46
CA ALA A 122 -4.92 47.49 -9.12
C ALA A 122 -4.33 46.20 -9.72
N LYS A 123 -3.80 46.28 -10.95
CA LYS A 123 -3.28 45.11 -11.69
C LYS A 123 -2.17 44.39 -10.94
N SER A 124 -1.28 45.12 -10.26
CA SER A 124 -0.21 44.58 -9.44
C SER A 124 -0.71 43.73 -8.29
N ASP A 125 -1.84 44.11 -7.69
CA ASP A 125 -2.43 43.42 -6.55
C ASP A 125 -3.21 42.20 -7.03
N ALA A 126 -4.01 42.35 -8.09
CA ALA A 126 -4.72 41.23 -8.72
C ALA A 126 -3.76 40.12 -9.16
N LYS A 127 -2.63 40.48 -9.78
CA LYS A 127 -1.62 39.51 -10.24
C LYS A 127 -1.02 38.68 -9.10
N LYS A 128 -0.92 39.23 -7.88
CA LYS A 128 -0.44 38.47 -6.69
C LYS A 128 -1.49 37.48 -6.17
N MET A 129 -2.77 37.67 -6.50
CA MET A 129 -3.86 36.82 -6.03
C MET A 129 -4.04 35.55 -6.87
N VAL A 130 -3.47 35.48 -8.06
CA VAL A 130 -3.59 34.35 -9.00
C VAL A 130 -2.22 33.86 -9.49
N GLY A 131 -2.24 32.76 -10.24
CA GLY A 131 -1.11 32.24 -11.01
C GLY A 131 -1.65 31.22 -12.03
N ASP A 132 -0.77 30.53 -12.76
CA ASP A 132 -1.21 29.53 -13.76
C ASP A 132 -2.11 28.47 -13.13
N CYS A 133 -3.42 28.56 -13.40
CA CYS A 133 -4.49 27.75 -12.84
C CYS A 133 -4.71 27.85 -11.32
N LYS A 134 -4.13 28.85 -10.63
CA LYS A 134 -4.33 29.08 -9.19
C LYS A 134 -5.37 30.18 -8.94
N GLY A 135 -6.28 29.92 -8.02
CA GLY A 135 -7.30 30.86 -7.54
C GLY A 135 -7.36 30.96 -6.00
N LEU A 136 -8.27 31.80 -5.51
CA LEU A 136 -8.59 31.97 -4.09
C LEU A 136 -10.09 31.79 -3.86
N ILE A 137 -10.45 31.28 -2.67
CA ILE A 137 -11.83 31.20 -2.19
C ILE A 137 -11.92 31.92 -0.85
N ASP A 138 -13.01 32.67 -0.61
CA ASP A 138 -13.22 33.31 0.67
C ASP A 138 -13.44 32.25 1.77
N LYS A 139 -12.75 32.42 2.90
CA LYS A 139 -12.77 31.45 4.00
C LYS A 139 -14.16 31.32 4.61
N ASP A 140 -14.86 32.43 4.83
CA ASP A 140 -16.16 32.44 5.49
C ASP A 140 -17.21 31.87 4.52
N PHE A 141 -17.12 32.24 3.23
CA PHE A 141 -17.94 31.63 2.17
C PHE A 141 -17.74 30.11 2.07
N ALA A 142 -16.50 29.62 2.10
CA ALA A 142 -16.21 28.19 2.04
C ALA A 142 -16.86 27.44 3.21
N ILE A 143 -16.68 27.96 4.44
CA ILE A 143 -17.26 27.37 5.66
C ILE A 143 -18.79 27.36 5.58
N SER A 144 -19.43 28.48 5.21
CA SER A 144 -20.89 28.57 5.10
C SER A 144 -21.50 27.62 4.07
N ASN A 145 -20.70 27.15 3.10
CA ASN A 145 -21.12 26.20 2.06
C ASN A 145 -20.59 24.78 2.29
N ASN A 146 -20.10 24.44 3.49
CA ASN A 146 -19.52 23.13 3.81
C ASN A 146 -18.35 22.71 2.89
N ILE A 147 -17.58 23.68 2.42
CA ILE A 147 -16.34 23.46 1.66
C ILE A 147 -15.17 23.51 2.64
N ALA A 148 -14.24 22.56 2.53
CA ALA A 148 -13.10 22.45 3.45
C ALA A 148 -12.28 23.76 3.49
N SER A 149 -11.87 24.18 4.70
CA SER A 149 -11.05 25.37 4.96
C SER A 149 -9.56 25.14 4.63
N ARG A 150 -9.27 24.41 3.56
CA ARG A 150 -7.92 24.03 3.14
C ARG A 150 -7.71 24.33 1.67
N ALA A 151 -6.47 24.45 1.21
CA ALA A 151 -6.23 24.48 -0.22
C ALA A 151 -6.66 23.15 -0.88
N PHE A 152 -7.22 23.21 -2.08
CA PHE A 152 -7.71 22.01 -2.78
C PHE A 152 -7.65 22.15 -4.30
N GLN A 153 -7.53 21.02 -4.99
CA GLN A 153 -7.72 20.93 -6.43
C GLN A 153 -9.22 20.92 -6.76
N PHE A 154 -9.67 21.75 -7.70
CA PHE A 154 -11.07 21.89 -8.04
C PHE A 154 -11.41 21.52 -9.49
N ARG A 155 -12.69 21.23 -9.71
CA ARG A 155 -13.36 21.15 -11.02
C ARG A 155 -14.59 22.04 -10.95
N LEU A 156 -14.71 23.04 -11.83
CA LEU A 156 -15.79 24.01 -11.80
C LEU A 156 -16.53 24.02 -13.14
N GLY A 157 -17.86 23.94 -13.12
CA GLY A 157 -18.72 24.02 -14.30
C GLY A 157 -19.68 25.21 -14.21
N ILE A 158 -19.94 25.84 -15.35
CA ILE A 158 -20.86 26.97 -15.49
C ILE A 158 -21.86 26.62 -16.59
N ARG A 159 -23.16 26.65 -16.27
CA ARG A 159 -24.22 26.56 -17.27
C ARG A 159 -24.48 27.93 -17.93
N PRO A 160 -25.01 27.96 -19.17
CA PRO A 160 -25.43 29.20 -19.81
C PRO A 160 -26.34 30.05 -18.92
N GLN A 161 -25.98 31.32 -18.73
CA GLN A 161 -26.68 32.31 -17.91
C GLN A 161 -26.36 33.74 -18.38
N ALA A 162 -27.03 34.77 -17.85
CA ALA A 162 -26.91 36.15 -18.35
C ALA A 162 -25.46 36.67 -18.44
N GLN A 163 -24.64 36.43 -17.40
CA GLN A 163 -23.24 36.88 -17.36
C GLN A 163 -22.23 35.88 -17.94
N SER A 164 -22.69 34.69 -18.35
CA SER A 164 -21.91 33.71 -19.09
C SER A 164 -22.84 32.96 -20.05
N PRO A 165 -23.09 33.48 -21.27
CA PRO A 165 -24.13 32.96 -22.16
C PRO A 165 -23.82 31.57 -22.74
N VAL A 166 -22.60 31.07 -22.49
CA VAL A 166 -22.13 29.77 -22.96
C VAL A 166 -21.78 28.88 -21.78
N MET A 167 -21.78 27.56 -22.03
CA MET A 167 -21.30 26.59 -21.07
C MET A 167 -19.76 26.69 -20.95
N ARG A 168 -19.25 26.65 -19.71
CA ARG A 168 -17.82 26.74 -19.43
C ARG A 168 -17.39 25.74 -18.38
N ILE A 169 -16.10 25.42 -18.39
CA ILE A 169 -15.45 24.57 -17.40
C ILE A 169 -14.09 25.15 -17.01
N ALA A 170 -13.75 25.00 -15.74
CA ALA A 170 -12.47 25.40 -15.19
C ALA A 170 -11.87 24.29 -14.31
N LYS A 171 -10.55 24.27 -14.24
CA LYS A 171 -9.78 23.42 -13.31
C LYS A 171 -8.62 24.22 -12.75
N GLY A 172 -8.19 23.84 -11.55
CA GLY A 172 -7.09 24.52 -10.90
C GLY A 172 -6.99 24.16 -9.43
N THR A 173 -6.33 25.04 -8.68
CA THR A 173 -6.28 25.00 -7.22
C THR A 173 -6.95 26.22 -6.62
N PHE A 174 -7.65 26.04 -5.50
CA PHE A 174 -8.16 27.13 -4.67
C PHE A 174 -7.42 27.13 -3.34
N ALA A 175 -6.99 28.30 -2.89
CA ALA A 175 -6.47 28.51 -1.55
C ALA A 175 -7.45 29.42 -0.74
N PRO A 176 -7.85 29.02 0.48
CA PRO A 176 -8.66 29.87 1.35
C PRO A 176 -7.96 31.20 1.67
N ALA A 177 -8.70 32.30 1.56
CA ALA A 177 -8.24 33.65 1.87
C ALA A 177 -9.37 34.50 2.45
N ARG A 178 -9.05 35.70 2.95
CA ARG A 178 -10.05 36.70 3.34
C ARG A 178 -10.28 37.65 2.17
N LEU A 179 -11.43 37.54 1.53
CA LEU A 179 -11.83 38.30 0.34
C LEU A 179 -13.02 39.22 0.62
N ASP A 180 -13.66 39.08 1.79
CA ASP A 180 -14.72 39.94 2.34
C ASP A 180 -14.42 41.45 2.29
N LYS A 181 -13.12 41.80 2.37
CA LYS A 181 -12.61 43.18 2.37
C LYS A 181 -11.86 43.57 1.11
N LEU A 182 -11.91 42.77 0.04
CA LEU A 182 -11.17 43.07 -1.18
C LEU A 182 -11.62 44.43 -1.76
N GLY A 183 -10.65 45.29 -2.09
CA GLY A 183 -10.88 46.68 -2.49
C GLY A 183 -10.82 47.71 -1.35
N ASN A 184 -10.57 47.29 -0.09
CA ASN A 184 -10.40 48.21 1.04
C ASN A 184 -8.91 48.56 1.27
N SER A 185 -8.41 49.64 0.66
CA SER A 185 -7.15 50.27 1.10
C SER A 185 -7.22 51.81 0.99
N PHE A 186 -6.62 52.47 1.99
CA PHE A 186 -6.51 53.92 2.12
C PHE A 186 -5.28 54.42 1.35
N PHE A 187 -5.46 55.38 0.44
CA PHE A 187 -4.35 56.20 -0.03
C PHE A 187 -4.73 57.68 -0.03
N THR A 188 -3.89 58.48 0.62
CA THR A 188 -3.75 59.92 0.39
C THR A 188 -3.29 60.15 -1.04
N MET A 189 -4.06 60.89 -1.82
CA MET A 189 -3.64 61.41 -3.11
C MET A 189 -2.99 62.78 -2.88
N ASP A 190 -1.72 62.93 -3.24
CA ASP A 190 -1.18 64.23 -3.62
C ASP A 190 -1.84 64.63 -4.95
N GLY A 191 -2.71 65.63 -4.92
CA GLY A 191 -3.26 66.24 -6.13
C GLY A 191 -4.75 66.57 -6.04
N ASN A 192 -5.04 67.88 -6.01
CA ASN A 192 -6.38 68.46 -6.07
C ASN A 192 -7.20 67.92 -7.24
N LEU A 193 -8.35 67.30 -6.95
CA LEU A 193 -9.59 67.46 -7.73
C LEU A 193 -10.79 67.15 -6.84
N LYS A 194 -11.60 68.18 -6.61
CA LYS A 194 -12.93 68.11 -6.02
C LYS A 194 -13.83 67.49 -7.09
N ASP A 195 -14.23 66.24 -6.90
CA ASP A 195 -15.59 65.73 -7.12
C ASP A 195 -15.67 64.23 -6.80
N GLY A 196 -16.43 63.90 -5.76
CA GLY A 196 -17.03 62.58 -5.51
C GLY A 196 -16.11 61.36 -5.42
N ASN A 197 -15.52 61.12 -4.24
CA ASN A 197 -14.99 59.79 -3.87
C ASN A 197 -16.13 58.76 -3.74
N PHE A 198 -16.57 58.17 -4.86
CA PHE A 198 -17.39 56.96 -4.82
C PHE A 198 -16.52 55.76 -4.43
N ARG A 199 -16.46 55.51 -3.13
CA ARG A 199 -15.90 54.29 -2.53
C ARG A 199 -16.95 53.18 -2.63
N SER A 200 -16.72 52.13 -3.41
CA SER A 200 -17.58 50.95 -3.41
C SER A 200 -16.86 49.76 -2.76
N LYS A 201 -17.46 49.20 -1.70
CA LYS A 201 -17.04 47.95 -1.06
C LYS A 201 -17.31 46.81 -2.06
N PHE A 202 -16.26 46.19 -2.62
CA PHE A 202 -16.40 45.24 -3.73
C PHE A 202 -16.81 43.84 -3.26
N GLY A 203 -16.02 43.22 -2.36
CA GLY A 203 -16.21 41.85 -1.83
C GLY A 203 -16.32 40.76 -2.91
N CYS A 204 -15.62 39.63 -2.78
CA CYS A 204 -15.85 38.49 -3.66
C CYS A 204 -15.75 37.16 -2.93
N ASP A 205 -16.48 36.17 -3.41
CA ASP A 205 -16.46 34.81 -2.87
C ASP A 205 -15.29 34.01 -3.45
N MET A 206 -14.90 34.30 -4.70
CA MET A 206 -13.81 33.62 -5.40
C MET A 206 -12.99 34.55 -6.28
N VAL A 207 -11.71 34.22 -6.44
CA VAL A 207 -10.83 34.79 -7.47
C VAL A 207 -10.28 33.67 -8.33
N LEU A 208 -10.41 33.78 -9.65
CA LEU A 208 -9.98 32.77 -10.61
C LEU A 208 -9.04 33.36 -11.66
N ALA A 209 -8.03 32.59 -12.06
CA ALA A 209 -7.19 32.93 -13.18
C ALA A 209 -7.93 32.65 -14.52
N THR A 210 -7.70 33.46 -15.54
CA THR A 210 -8.15 33.15 -16.91
C THR A 210 -7.58 31.81 -17.39
N SER A 211 -6.34 31.49 -17.01
CA SER A 211 -5.71 30.19 -17.27
C SER A 211 -6.45 28.99 -16.69
N SER A 212 -7.30 29.15 -15.66
CA SER A 212 -8.10 28.05 -15.10
C SER A 212 -9.19 27.54 -16.07
N PHE A 213 -9.70 28.39 -16.96
CA PHE A 213 -10.79 28.05 -17.89
C PHE A 213 -10.26 27.27 -19.10
N LYS A 214 -10.93 26.17 -19.45
CA LYS A 214 -10.46 25.25 -20.51
C LYS A 214 -11.43 25.22 -21.70
N GLY A 215 -10.88 24.95 -22.88
CA GLY A 215 -11.60 24.78 -24.14
C GLY A 215 -11.86 26.05 -24.95
N ARG A 216 -12.57 27.03 -24.38
CA ARG A 216 -12.92 28.28 -25.09
C ARG A 216 -11.74 29.27 -25.07
N LYS A 217 -11.30 29.72 -26.26
CA LYS A 217 -10.20 30.67 -26.47
C LYS A 217 -10.64 31.80 -27.41
N GLY A 218 -9.84 32.87 -27.52
CA GLY A 218 -10.13 34.01 -28.41
C GLY A 218 -11.29 34.86 -27.90
N GLU A 219 -12.16 35.31 -28.80
CA GLU A 219 -13.34 36.13 -28.45
C GLU A 219 -14.30 35.42 -27.47
N ASP A 220 -14.35 34.08 -27.54
CA ASP A 220 -15.15 33.23 -26.66
C ASP A 220 -14.52 32.98 -25.29
N ALA A 221 -13.27 33.40 -25.05
CA ALA A 221 -12.63 33.28 -23.76
C ALA A 221 -13.41 34.07 -22.69
N ILE A 222 -13.36 33.61 -21.44
CA ILE A 222 -13.90 34.43 -20.35
C ILE A 222 -13.00 35.66 -20.19
N GLN A 223 -13.60 36.84 -20.18
CA GLN A 223 -12.87 38.08 -20.05
C GLN A 223 -12.51 38.32 -18.58
N PRO A 224 -11.40 39.00 -18.28
CA PRO A 224 -11.14 39.44 -16.91
C PRO A 224 -12.21 40.43 -16.46
N GLY A 225 -12.67 40.31 -15.21
CA GLY A 225 -13.79 41.11 -14.71
C GLY A 225 -14.53 40.47 -13.54
N LYS A 226 -15.53 41.21 -13.03
CA LYS A 226 -16.45 40.73 -11.99
C LYS A 226 -17.60 39.98 -12.62
N TYR A 227 -17.94 38.84 -12.03
CA TYR A 227 -19.08 38.03 -12.41
C TYR A 227 -19.91 37.65 -11.18
N THR A 228 -21.22 37.52 -11.36
CA THR A 228 -22.14 36.87 -10.42
C THR A 228 -22.75 35.67 -11.14
N LEU A 229 -22.41 34.46 -10.68
CA LEU A 229 -22.67 33.23 -11.41
C LEU A 229 -23.22 32.13 -10.49
N SER A 230 -24.14 31.33 -11.01
CA SER A 230 -24.40 30.00 -10.46
C SER A 230 -23.42 28.99 -11.06
N ILE A 231 -22.79 28.18 -10.21
CA ILE A 231 -21.71 27.26 -10.56
C ILE A 231 -21.88 25.89 -9.90
N GLY A 232 -21.30 24.86 -10.51
CA GLY A 232 -21.06 23.57 -9.87
C GLY A 232 -19.58 23.42 -9.53
N LEU A 233 -19.24 23.24 -8.25
CA LEU A 233 -17.88 23.13 -7.75
C LEU A 233 -17.61 21.73 -7.17
N GLY A 234 -16.79 20.96 -7.87
CA GLY A 234 -16.22 19.71 -7.38
C GLY A 234 -14.88 19.92 -6.67
N VAL A 235 -14.77 19.43 -5.44
CA VAL A 235 -13.49 19.35 -4.72
C VAL A 235 -12.86 18.00 -5.07
N LYS A 236 -11.80 18.00 -5.88
CA LYS A 236 -11.14 16.76 -6.33
C LYS A 236 -10.28 16.17 -5.22
N SER A 237 -9.32 16.94 -4.72
CA SER A 237 -8.37 16.51 -3.70
C SER A 237 -7.98 17.69 -2.80
N LEU A 238 -7.70 17.42 -1.53
CA LEU A 238 -7.19 18.42 -0.58
C LEU A 238 -5.66 18.47 -0.65
N ALA A 239 -5.09 19.65 -0.43
CA ALA A 239 -3.65 19.82 -0.24
C ALA A 239 -3.23 19.06 1.02
N LEU A 240 -2.29 18.12 0.94
CA LEU A 240 -1.81 17.36 2.10
C LEU A 240 -0.34 17.08 1.89
N TYR A 241 0.45 17.07 2.95
CA TYR A 241 1.80 16.52 2.89
C TYR A 241 1.75 14.99 2.73
N ARG A 242 2.55 14.46 1.81
CA ARG A 242 2.57 13.03 1.44
C ARG A 242 4.00 12.52 1.28
N GLU A 243 4.22 11.23 1.47
CA GLU A 243 5.48 10.61 1.09
C GLU A 243 5.66 10.58 -0.43
N HIS A 244 6.84 10.96 -0.89
CA HIS A 244 7.27 10.86 -2.27
C HIS A 244 8.48 9.93 -2.37
N SER A 245 8.37 8.86 -3.13
CA SER A 245 9.48 7.91 -3.31
C SER A 245 10.37 8.37 -4.46
N LEU A 246 11.69 8.44 -4.25
CA LEU A 246 12.62 8.85 -5.32
C LEU A 246 12.68 7.82 -6.46
N GLY A 247 12.99 6.56 -6.12
CA GLY A 247 12.99 5.45 -7.07
C GLY A 247 14.02 5.54 -8.21
N THR A 248 13.89 4.64 -9.18
CA THR A 248 14.90 4.46 -10.24
C THR A 248 15.06 5.66 -11.15
N GLN A 249 13.96 6.36 -11.45
CA GLN A 249 13.97 7.52 -12.36
C GLN A 249 14.73 8.72 -11.77
N PHE A 250 14.73 8.87 -10.44
CA PHE A 250 15.50 9.90 -9.76
C PHE A 250 16.96 9.46 -9.57
N LEU A 251 17.18 8.35 -8.86
CA LEU A 251 18.51 7.97 -8.34
C LEU A 251 19.50 7.53 -9.42
N VAL A 252 19.03 7.14 -10.61
CA VAL A 252 19.92 6.83 -11.75
C VAL A 252 20.75 8.04 -12.20
N ASN A 253 20.33 9.27 -11.86
CA ASN A 253 21.05 10.51 -12.20
C ASN A 253 22.21 10.83 -11.25
N TYR A 254 22.27 10.21 -10.05
CA TYR A 254 23.12 10.66 -8.94
C TYR A 254 24.08 9.56 -8.45
N PRO A 255 25.06 9.13 -9.27
CA PRO A 255 25.97 8.04 -8.94
C PRO A 255 26.82 8.28 -7.69
N HIS A 256 27.23 9.52 -7.43
CA HIS A 256 28.10 9.82 -6.30
C HIS A 256 27.33 9.74 -4.98
N ALA A 257 26.17 10.40 -4.91
CA ALA A 257 25.28 10.37 -3.77
C ALA A 257 24.81 8.95 -3.49
N VAL A 258 24.47 8.18 -4.54
CA VAL A 258 24.10 6.77 -4.34
C VAL A 258 25.23 6.00 -3.68
N LYS A 259 26.45 6.14 -4.17
CA LYS A 259 27.61 5.40 -3.64
C LYS A 259 27.94 5.78 -2.19
N GLN A 260 27.89 7.07 -1.85
CA GLN A 260 28.38 7.57 -0.56
C GLN A 260 27.32 7.63 0.53
N GLU A 261 26.05 7.79 0.17
CA GLU A 261 24.98 8.11 1.11
C GLU A 261 23.83 7.10 1.02
N ILE A 262 23.35 6.77 -0.19
CA ILE A 262 22.17 5.91 -0.34
C ILE A 262 22.47 4.42 -0.12
N LEU A 263 23.60 3.91 -0.60
CA LEU A 263 24.01 2.52 -0.38
C LEU A 263 24.08 2.16 1.12
N PRO A 264 24.75 2.95 1.99
CA PRO A 264 24.70 2.72 3.45
C PRO A 264 23.28 2.61 4.01
N ILE A 265 22.36 3.49 3.60
CA ILE A 265 20.96 3.49 4.06
C ILE A 265 20.26 2.20 3.60
N ILE A 266 20.39 1.85 2.32
CA ILE A 266 19.79 0.65 1.74
C ILE A 266 20.33 -0.62 2.40
N LYS A 267 21.64 -0.69 2.65
CA LYS A 267 22.26 -1.80 3.36
C LYS A 267 21.62 -2.01 4.72
N GLN A 268 21.50 -0.93 5.51
CA GLN A 268 20.90 -1.00 6.84
C GLN A 268 19.42 -1.44 6.77
N GLN A 269 18.65 -0.88 5.83
CA GLN A 269 17.24 -1.26 5.63
C GLN A 269 17.10 -2.73 5.22
N ALA A 270 17.99 -3.23 4.35
CA ALA A 270 18.04 -4.62 3.92
C ALA A 270 18.41 -5.58 5.07
N GLU A 271 19.43 -5.26 5.88
CA GLU A 271 19.82 -6.06 7.05
C GLU A 271 18.70 -6.14 8.09
N GLN A 272 18.03 -5.00 8.33
CA GLN A 272 16.85 -4.95 9.19
C GLN A 272 15.72 -5.83 8.62
N LEU A 273 15.40 -5.72 7.32
CA LEU A 273 14.34 -6.51 6.71
C LEU A 273 14.66 -8.00 6.72
N ALA A 274 15.92 -8.40 6.44
CA ALA A 274 16.38 -9.79 6.52
C ALA A 274 16.20 -10.39 7.91
N THR A 275 16.36 -9.59 8.96
CA THR A 275 16.14 -10.01 10.35
C THR A 275 14.64 -10.11 10.67
N VAL A 276 13.87 -9.07 10.35
CA VAL A 276 12.43 -8.98 10.66
C VAL A 276 11.62 -10.04 9.91
N GLN A 277 11.94 -10.32 8.64
CA GLN A 277 11.15 -11.24 7.81
C GLN A 277 11.19 -12.71 8.26
N LYS A 278 12.06 -13.06 9.22
CA LYS A 278 12.18 -14.43 9.78
C LYS A 278 11.12 -14.70 10.84
N ASP A 279 10.52 -13.65 11.41
CA ASP A 279 9.54 -13.74 12.47
C ASP A 279 8.23 -13.08 12.02
N PRO A 280 7.12 -13.85 11.91
CA PRO A 280 5.87 -13.31 11.42
C PRO A 280 5.26 -12.24 12.34
N LEU A 281 5.57 -12.24 13.65
CA LEU A 281 5.11 -11.22 14.59
C LEU A 281 5.88 -9.90 14.39
N LYS A 282 7.21 -9.96 14.30
CA LYS A 282 8.03 -8.76 13.98
C LYS A 282 7.63 -8.18 12.62
N LEU A 283 7.31 -9.04 11.67
CA LEU A 283 6.89 -8.60 10.34
C LEU A 283 5.51 -7.92 10.36
N ALA A 284 4.57 -8.44 11.14
CA ALA A 284 3.28 -7.80 11.38
C ALA A 284 3.44 -6.43 12.07
N GLN A 285 4.32 -6.33 13.08
CA GLN A 285 4.65 -5.06 13.73
C GLN A 285 5.23 -4.05 12.74
N ARG A 286 6.19 -4.46 11.90
CA ARG A 286 6.73 -3.59 10.85
C ARG A 286 5.65 -3.14 9.85
N TYR A 287 4.68 -4.00 9.53
CA TYR A 287 3.54 -3.61 8.70
C TYR A 287 2.70 -2.51 9.38
N ILE A 288 2.38 -2.69 10.66
CA ILE A 288 1.66 -1.72 11.50
C ILE A 288 2.44 -0.39 11.55
N GLU A 289 3.72 -0.42 11.89
CA GLU A 289 4.60 0.77 11.94
C GLU A 289 4.63 1.52 10.60
N ASN A 290 4.77 0.80 9.47
CA ASN A 290 4.75 1.41 8.15
C ASN A 290 3.39 2.04 7.80
N TYR A 291 2.29 1.45 8.28
CA TYR A 291 0.96 2.06 8.13
C TYR A 291 0.83 3.31 9.01
N GLU A 292 1.28 3.25 10.26
CA GLU A 292 1.21 4.34 11.22
C GLU A 292 2.07 5.53 10.82
N LYS A 293 3.28 5.31 10.29
CA LYS A 293 4.10 6.39 9.71
C LYS A 293 3.36 7.13 8.61
N ARG A 294 2.74 6.39 7.67
CA ARG A 294 1.91 6.97 6.61
C ARG A 294 0.69 7.72 7.17
N LYS A 295 0.06 7.18 8.22
CA LYS A 295 -1.09 7.80 8.90
C LYS A 295 -0.69 9.07 9.67
N ALA A 296 0.45 9.08 10.36
CA ALA A 296 0.94 10.21 11.14
C ALA A 296 1.27 11.41 10.25
N LEU A 297 1.90 11.17 9.10
CA LEU A 297 2.08 12.20 8.05
C LEU A 297 0.74 12.78 7.60
N CYS A 298 -0.28 11.94 7.43
CA CYS A 298 -1.64 12.42 7.17
C CYS A 298 -2.20 13.22 8.36
N GLN A 299 -2.02 12.78 9.60
CA GLN A 299 -2.57 13.42 10.82
C GLN A 299 -1.91 14.74 11.21
N GLN A 300 -0.62 14.95 10.91
CA GLN A 300 0.03 16.27 10.99
C GLN A 300 -0.72 17.29 10.12
N ASN A 301 -1.43 16.84 9.08
CA ASN A 301 -2.29 17.69 8.27
C ASN A 301 -3.69 17.96 8.90
N PHE A 302 -4.13 17.30 9.97
CA PHE A 302 -5.54 17.36 10.44
C PHE A 302 -5.78 18.19 11.70
N GLN A 303 -4.80 18.91 12.22
CA GLN A 303 -4.91 19.61 13.50
C GLN A 303 -5.90 20.81 13.53
N LEU A 304 -6.69 21.07 12.47
CA LEU A 304 -7.55 22.26 12.37
C LEU A 304 -8.99 22.08 11.83
N ASP A 305 -9.44 20.87 11.44
CA ASP A 305 -10.85 20.66 11.07
C ASP A 305 -11.55 19.78 12.12
N LEU A 306 -12.57 20.36 12.77
CA LEU A 306 -13.48 19.64 13.66
C LEU A 306 -14.10 18.44 12.92
N GLU A 307 -14.08 17.31 13.61
CA GLU A 307 -14.46 15.96 13.19
C GLU A 307 -13.52 15.24 12.21
N PRO A 308 -12.72 14.27 12.70
CA PRO A 308 -12.49 13.10 11.88
C PRO A 308 -13.88 12.47 11.73
N LYS A 309 -14.55 12.65 10.59
CA LYS A 309 -15.45 11.59 10.13
C LYS A 309 -14.59 10.35 10.15
N TYR A 310 -14.80 9.53 11.19
CA TYR A 310 -14.17 8.24 11.36
C TYR A 310 -14.07 7.63 9.96
N LEU A 311 -12.91 7.07 9.60
CA LEU A 311 -12.91 6.04 8.57
C LEU A 311 -13.85 4.98 9.14
N ASP A 312 -15.13 5.11 8.79
CA ASP A 312 -16.18 4.26 9.29
C ASP A 312 -15.88 2.91 8.68
N LEU A 313 -15.40 2.00 9.53
CA LEU A 313 -15.12 0.64 9.15
C LEU A 313 -16.37 -0.06 8.58
N ASN A 314 -17.55 0.54 8.70
CA ASN A 314 -18.79 0.00 8.14
C ASN A 314 -19.14 0.53 6.75
N ASN A 315 -18.73 1.75 6.36
CA ASN A 315 -19.31 2.42 5.19
C ASN A 315 -18.52 2.30 3.88
N LYS A 316 -17.29 1.74 3.89
CA LYS A 316 -16.45 1.65 2.68
C LYS A 316 -15.43 0.50 2.77
N PHE A 317 -15.86 -0.76 2.63
CA PHE A 317 -14.92 -1.88 2.45
C PHE A 317 -15.45 -3.04 1.62
N SER A 318 -14.68 -3.40 0.60
CA SER A 318 -14.50 -4.79 0.16
C SER A 318 -13.10 -4.92 -0.48
N ILE A 319 -12.05 -5.14 0.32
CA ILE A 319 -10.67 -5.02 -0.20
C ILE A 319 -9.67 -6.00 0.39
N PHE A 320 -10.02 -7.29 0.48
CA PHE A 320 -8.96 -8.29 0.63
C PHE A 320 -8.40 -8.79 -0.69
N ASP A 321 -9.09 -8.58 -1.82
CA ASP A 321 -8.82 -9.35 -3.02
C ASP A 321 -8.08 -8.57 -4.12
N ASP A 322 -7.85 -7.27 -3.98
CA ASP A 322 -7.09 -6.46 -4.96
C ASP A 322 -5.62 -6.86 -5.19
N LEU A 323 -5.12 -7.91 -4.52
CA LEU A 323 -3.72 -8.37 -4.64
C LEU A 323 -3.46 -9.56 -5.57
N ASP A 324 -4.47 -10.22 -6.15
CA ASP A 324 -4.18 -11.18 -7.24
C ASP A 324 -3.97 -10.47 -8.60
N SER A 325 -4.10 -9.14 -8.63
CA SER A 325 -3.87 -8.31 -9.81
C SER A 325 -2.49 -7.65 -9.76
N ASP A 326 -1.47 -8.29 -10.36
CA ASP A 326 -0.16 -7.62 -10.62
C ASP A 326 -0.35 -6.47 -11.63
N ARG A 327 -0.88 -5.33 -11.18
CA ARG A 327 -0.89 -4.10 -11.97
C ARG A 327 0.18 -3.16 -11.44
N GLU A 328 1.42 -3.48 -11.75
CA GLU A 328 2.53 -2.51 -11.75
C GLU A 328 2.54 -1.75 -13.09
N ASP A 329 1.41 -1.11 -13.42
CA ASP A 329 1.46 -0.01 -14.37
C ASP A 329 1.96 1.20 -13.60
N GLU A 330 3.12 1.74 -13.98
CA GLU A 330 3.55 3.12 -13.65
C GLU A 330 2.60 4.12 -14.34
N LYS A 331 1.30 4.04 -14.06
CA LYS A 331 0.43 5.20 -14.20
C LYS A 331 0.83 6.10 -13.05
N HIS A 332 1.46 7.23 -13.37
CA HIS A 332 1.73 8.38 -12.50
C HIS A 332 0.46 9.02 -11.90
N ASN A 333 -0.50 8.22 -11.48
CA ASN A 333 -1.57 8.64 -10.61
C ASN A 333 -1.25 7.90 -9.29
N ASP A 334 -0.97 8.52 -8.14
CA ASP A 334 -1.75 9.60 -7.51
C ASP A 334 -3.25 9.57 -7.89
N ARG A 335 -3.75 8.38 -8.25
CA ARG A 335 -5.17 8.08 -8.11
C ARG A 335 -5.32 8.11 -6.61
N ASP A 336 -6.16 9.04 -6.15
CA ASP A 336 -6.45 9.24 -4.75
C ASP A 336 -6.49 7.88 -4.05
N ASN A 337 -5.71 7.81 -2.97
CA ASN A 337 -5.26 6.65 -2.21
C ASN A 337 -6.42 5.82 -1.63
N VAL A 338 -7.65 5.95 -2.11
CA VAL A 338 -8.89 5.49 -1.50
C VAL A 338 -8.99 3.96 -1.52
N ASP A 339 -8.72 3.30 -2.65
CA ASP A 339 -8.79 1.83 -2.77
C ASP A 339 -7.61 1.14 -2.05
N CYS A 340 -6.41 1.72 -2.16
CA CYS A 340 -5.21 1.20 -1.48
C CYS A 340 -5.27 1.42 0.05
N ALA A 341 -5.77 2.57 0.51
CA ALA A 341 -5.87 2.89 1.93
C ALA A 341 -6.93 2.07 2.68
N GLN A 342 -8.00 1.65 2.00
CA GLN A 342 -9.04 0.81 2.59
C GLN A 342 -8.55 -0.65 2.78
N LYS A 343 -7.83 -1.25 1.82
CA LYS A 343 -7.19 -2.57 2.03
C LYS A 343 -6.23 -2.55 3.21
N ASP A 344 -5.34 -1.56 3.17
CA ASP A 344 -4.30 -1.42 4.17
C ASP A 344 -4.93 -1.15 5.54
N LEU A 345 -6.05 -0.43 5.62
CA LEU A 345 -6.77 -0.21 6.89
C LEU A 345 -7.32 -1.52 7.49
N LEU A 346 -7.91 -2.40 6.69
CA LEU A 346 -8.51 -3.62 7.21
C LEU A 346 -7.44 -4.61 7.72
N LEU A 347 -6.38 -4.82 6.95
CA LEU A 347 -5.25 -5.63 7.40
C LEU A 347 -4.56 -4.98 8.61
N TYR A 348 -4.34 -3.67 8.60
CA TYR A 348 -3.83 -2.92 9.75
C TYR A 348 -4.70 -3.12 10.99
N SER A 349 -6.03 -3.01 10.87
CA SER A 349 -6.95 -3.14 12.00
C SER A 349 -6.96 -4.55 12.57
N LEU A 350 -6.96 -5.58 11.71
CA LEU A 350 -6.85 -6.97 12.15
C LEU A 350 -5.51 -7.26 12.83
N LEU A 351 -4.40 -6.85 12.22
CA LEU A 351 -3.07 -7.05 12.79
C LEU A 351 -2.91 -6.29 14.10
N THR A 352 -3.37 -5.05 14.18
CA THR A 352 -3.29 -4.24 15.42
C THR A 352 -4.10 -4.89 16.54
N ALA A 353 -5.35 -5.30 16.25
CA ALA A 353 -6.19 -5.99 17.24
C ALA A 353 -5.56 -7.31 17.69
N ASP A 354 -4.97 -8.07 16.77
CA ASP A 354 -4.36 -9.37 17.09
C ASP A 354 -3.03 -9.20 17.86
N VAL A 355 -2.14 -8.32 17.39
CA VAL A 355 -0.80 -8.07 17.97
C VAL A 355 -0.89 -7.44 19.35
N ASN A 356 -1.83 -6.51 19.57
CA ASN A 356 -2.00 -5.85 20.87
C ASN A 356 -2.65 -6.75 21.94
N ASN A 357 -3.17 -7.92 21.54
CA ASN A 357 -3.82 -8.85 22.44
C ASN A 357 -3.13 -10.21 22.43
N TYR A 358 -3.61 -11.17 21.64
CA TYR A 358 -3.27 -12.59 21.80
C TYR A 358 -2.46 -13.22 20.65
N CYS A 359 -2.19 -12.47 19.57
CA CYS A 359 -1.39 -12.89 18.39
C CYS A 359 -1.83 -14.23 17.77
N GLN A 360 -3.12 -14.43 17.55
CA GLN A 360 -3.70 -15.69 17.13
C GLN A 360 -3.84 -15.86 15.62
N LEU A 361 -4.01 -14.79 14.87
CA LEU A 361 -4.21 -14.81 13.42
C LEU A 361 -2.96 -14.56 12.61
N ILE A 362 -1.85 -14.15 13.24
CA ILE A 362 -0.58 -13.86 12.55
C ILE A 362 -0.22 -14.95 11.54
N GLU A 363 -0.20 -16.23 11.96
CA GLU A 363 0.15 -17.36 11.08
C GLU A 363 -1.03 -17.87 10.21
N HIS A 364 -2.13 -17.12 10.08
CA HIS A 364 -3.27 -17.47 9.23
C HIS A 364 -2.90 -17.40 7.75
N PRO A 365 -3.33 -18.36 6.88
CA PRO A 365 -2.96 -18.38 5.45
C PRO A 365 -3.21 -17.07 4.69
N LYS A 366 -4.29 -16.36 5.00
CA LYS A 366 -4.56 -15.03 4.43
C LYS A 366 -3.53 -14.00 4.89
N ILE A 367 -3.31 -13.89 6.20
CA ILE A 367 -2.41 -12.90 6.80
C ILE A 367 -0.97 -13.14 6.35
N MET A 368 -0.50 -14.40 6.37
CA MET A 368 0.83 -14.77 5.89
C MET A 368 1.05 -14.41 4.43
N SER A 369 0.08 -14.65 3.55
CA SER A 369 0.19 -14.24 2.14
C SER A 369 0.35 -12.72 2.01
N GLU A 370 -0.42 -11.96 2.76
CA GLU A 370 -0.35 -10.48 2.71
C GLU A 370 0.99 -9.97 3.27
N LEU A 371 1.51 -10.60 4.32
CA LEU A 371 2.83 -10.28 4.87
C LEU A 371 3.97 -10.69 3.92
N GLN A 372 3.84 -11.81 3.20
CA GLN A 372 4.79 -12.21 2.15
C GLN A 372 4.82 -11.19 0.99
N ASP A 373 3.65 -10.74 0.52
CA ASP A 373 3.54 -9.72 -0.51
C ASP A 373 4.11 -8.38 -0.03
N PHE A 374 3.87 -8.01 1.23
CA PHE A 374 4.46 -6.84 1.87
C PHE A 374 6.00 -6.94 1.90
N VAL A 375 6.58 -8.05 2.35
CA VAL A 375 8.04 -8.27 2.36
C VAL A 375 8.64 -8.16 0.97
N ARG A 376 8.03 -8.80 -0.03
CA ARG A 376 8.48 -8.69 -1.43
C ARG A 376 8.52 -7.23 -1.87
N LYS A 377 7.44 -6.47 -1.63
CA LYS A 377 7.37 -5.04 -1.98
C LYS A 377 8.44 -4.23 -1.26
N GLN A 378 8.70 -4.51 0.01
CA GLN A 378 9.76 -3.84 0.77
C GLN A 378 11.15 -4.12 0.18
N TRP A 379 11.45 -5.37 -0.19
CA TRP A 379 12.71 -5.70 -0.87
C TRP A 379 12.85 -5.00 -2.23
N VAL A 380 11.79 -4.96 -3.03
CA VAL A 380 11.77 -4.23 -4.30
C VAL A 380 11.98 -2.73 -4.06
N ASP A 381 11.29 -2.14 -3.09
CA ASP A 381 11.41 -0.71 -2.78
C ASP A 381 12.83 -0.36 -2.31
N ILE A 382 13.46 -1.21 -1.50
CA ILE A 382 14.86 -1.06 -1.08
C ILE A 382 15.79 -1.14 -2.31
N ALA A 383 15.70 -2.21 -3.10
CA ALA A 383 16.58 -2.43 -4.25
C ALA A 383 16.48 -1.35 -5.33
N THR A 384 15.28 -0.77 -5.50
CA THR A 384 15.01 0.27 -6.51
C THR A 384 15.15 1.69 -5.97
N GLY A 385 15.52 1.85 -4.69
CA GLY A 385 15.64 3.14 -4.00
C GLY A 385 14.30 3.87 -3.80
N ARG A 386 13.17 3.18 -3.97
CA ARG A 386 11.84 3.71 -3.61
C ARG A 386 11.64 3.77 -2.10
N SER A 387 12.45 3.07 -1.31
CA SER A 387 12.48 3.21 0.15
C SER A 387 13.03 4.56 0.62
N ILE A 388 13.74 5.29 -0.25
CA ILE A 388 14.20 6.66 0.02
C ILE A 388 13.03 7.62 -0.24
N LYS A 389 12.59 8.29 0.83
CA LYS A 389 11.39 9.14 0.84
C LYS A 389 11.74 10.61 1.00
N PHE A 390 11.13 11.43 0.17
CA PHE A 390 10.96 12.86 0.36
C PHE A 390 9.53 13.14 0.84
N THR A 391 9.27 14.34 1.34
CA THR A 391 7.91 14.82 1.56
C THR A 391 7.45 15.57 0.31
N SER A 392 6.18 15.53 -0.03
CA SER A 392 5.61 16.34 -1.10
C SER A 392 4.38 17.10 -0.63
N GLY A 393 4.14 18.27 -1.22
CA GLY A 393 2.97 19.11 -0.93
C GLY A 393 2.48 19.84 -2.17
N LEU A 394 1.27 20.40 -2.09
CA LEU A 394 0.63 21.08 -3.21
C LEU A 394 1.40 22.34 -3.59
N ALA A 395 1.87 22.42 -4.83
CA ALA A 395 2.56 23.59 -5.35
C ALA A 395 1.64 24.81 -5.33
N GLN A 396 2.14 25.95 -4.85
CA GLN A 396 1.47 27.24 -4.91
C GLN A 396 2.43 28.33 -5.41
N PRO A 397 1.98 29.24 -6.29
CA PRO A 397 2.82 30.32 -6.78
C PRO A 397 2.94 31.44 -5.74
N SER A 398 4.14 32.00 -5.57
CA SER A 398 4.34 33.24 -4.82
C SER A 398 5.37 34.15 -5.50
N LEU A 399 4.98 35.40 -5.78
CA LEU A 399 5.87 36.45 -6.31
C LEU A 399 6.65 37.18 -5.22
N GLU A 400 6.40 36.86 -3.94
CA GLU A 400 7.15 37.41 -2.79
C GLU A 400 8.46 36.66 -2.53
N LEU A 401 8.60 35.47 -3.12
CA LEU A 401 9.81 34.66 -3.10
C LEU A 401 10.73 35.05 -4.27
N LYS A 402 12.04 35.11 -4.01
CA LYS A 402 13.05 35.19 -5.06
C LYS A 402 13.20 33.84 -5.78
N CYS A 403 13.92 33.83 -6.90
CA CYS A 403 14.10 32.61 -7.69
C CYS A 403 14.90 31.52 -6.98
N ASP A 404 15.68 31.86 -5.95
CA ASP A 404 16.45 30.95 -5.09
C ASP A 404 15.76 30.63 -3.75
N GLU A 405 14.52 31.09 -3.56
CA GLU A 405 13.74 30.92 -2.33
C GLU A 405 12.55 29.96 -2.55
N ILE A 406 12.20 29.22 -1.49
CA ILE A 406 11.00 28.37 -1.38
C ILE A 406 10.36 28.61 -0.01
N CYS A 407 9.06 28.35 0.14
CA CYS A 407 8.42 28.37 1.45
C CYS A 407 7.77 27.01 1.75
N ILE A 408 8.31 26.33 2.74
CA ILE A 408 7.75 25.13 3.35
C ILE A 408 7.45 25.46 4.81
N PRO A 409 6.17 25.62 5.17
CA PRO A 409 5.73 26.22 6.43
C PRO A 409 6.33 25.62 7.71
N TYR A 410 6.56 24.31 7.73
CA TYR A 410 7.01 23.59 8.93
C TYR A 410 8.54 23.40 9.02
N LEU A 411 9.31 23.84 8.01
CA LEU A 411 10.77 23.79 8.01
C LEU A 411 11.37 25.11 8.46
N ASP A 412 12.63 25.10 8.91
CA ASP A 412 13.27 26.26 9.50
C ASP A 412 13.60 27.34 8.44
N GLU A 413 13.59 28.61 8.85
CA GLU A 413 14.01 29.74 7.99
C GLU A 413 15.48 29.56 7.55
N LYS A 414 15.78 29.87 6.29
CA LYS A 414 17.10 29.75 5.63
C LYS A 414 17.63 28.32 5.47
N GLU A 415 16.87 27.30 5.88
CA GLU A 415 17.25 25.91 5.65
C GLU A 415 17.38 25.64 4.15
N GLU A 416 18.43 24.93 3.73
CA GLU A 416 18.64 24.58 2.33
C GLU A 416 17.89 23.30 1.99
N ILE A 417 17.06 23.32 0.96
CA ILE A 417 16.11 22.27 0.61
C ILE A 417 16.37 21.75 -0.79
N ILE A 418 16.44 20.43 -0.94
CA ILE A 418 16.43 19.74 -2.25
C ILE A 418 14.98 19.66 -2.71
N VAL A 419 14.69 20.05 -3.95
CA VAL A 419 13.32 20.13 -4.49
C VAL A 419 13.26 19.50 -5.89
N THR A 420 12.21 18.74 -6.17
CA THR A 420 11.95 18.09 -7.46
C THR A 420 10.45 17.95 -7.73
N ARG A 421 10.09 17.69 -8.99
CA ARG A 421 8.74 17.25 -9.40
C ARG A 421 8.82 15.91 -10.12
N SER A 422 7.80 15.07 -9.96
CA SER A 422 7.66 13.82 -10.73
C SER A 422 6.69 13.98 -11.91
N PRO A 423 6.91 13.29 -13.04
CA PRO A 423 8.09 12.46 -13.35
C PRO A 423 9.35 13.30 -13.56
N LEU A 424 10.50 12.80 -13.08
CA LEU A 424 11.79 13.43 -13.34
C LEU A 424 12.28 13.09 -14.76
N ILE A 425 12.51 14.10 -15.60
CA ILE A 425 13.01 13.87 -16.96
C ILE A 425 14.51 13.56 -16.93
N ASN A 426 15.29 14.44 -16.32
CA ASN A 426 16.74 14.32 -16.12
C ASN A 426 17.16 15.18 -14.91
N SER A 427 18.45 15.25 -14.59
CA SER A 427 18.96 15.97 -13.42
C SER A 427 18.64 17.47 -13.36
N ASN A 428 18.27 18.13 -14.48
CA ASN A 428 17.86 19.53 -14.48
C ASN A 428 16.60 19.78 -13.62
N GLY A 429 15.79 18.75 -13.42
CA GLY A 429 14.54 18.81 -12.66
C GLY A 429 14.69 18.79 -11.14
N VAL A 430 15.92 18.73 -10.64
CA VAL A 430 16.21 18.75 -9.20
C VAL A 430 17.12 19.92 -8.89
N ILE A 431 16.74 20.73 -7.92
CA ILE A 431 17.48 21.94 -7.52
C ILE A 431 17.59 22.05 -6.01
N THR A 432 18.43 22.96 -5.54
CA THR A 432 18.47 23.38 -4.12
C THR A 432 17.96 24.81 -3.99
N LEU A 433 17.13 25.06 -2.98
CA LEU A 433 16.52 26.37 -2.69
C LEU A 433 16.63 26.68 -1.19
N LYS A 434 16.53 27.94 -0.80
CA LYS A 434 16.53 28.36 0.61
C LYS A 434 15.11 28.56 1.11
N ASN A 435 14.78 27.97 2.25
CA ASN A 435 13.48 28.15 2.87
C ASN A 435 13.31 29.59 3.40
N LYS A 436 12.14 30.18 3.15
CA LYS A 436 11.75 31.51 3.60
C LYS A 436 10.27 31.52 3.89
N HIS A 437 9.88 31.85 5.11
CA HIS A 437 8.47 31.90 5.48
C HIS A 437 7.76 33.09 4.86
N LEU A 438 6.53 32.84 4.41
CA LEU A 438 5.62 33.88 3.94
C LEU A 438 4.72 34.35 5.09
N PRO A 439 4.20 35.60 5.05
CA PRO A 439 3.31 36.10 6.11
C PRO A 439 2.03 35.27 6.29
N LYS A 440 1.58 34.60 5.23
CA LYS A 440 0.45 33.67 5.24
C LYS A 440 0.84 32.38 4.54
N MET A 441 0.65 31.29 5.26
CA MET A 441 1.03 29.95 4.83
C MET A 441 -0.14 29.01 5.11
N LEU A 442 -0.39 28.10 4.17
CA LEU A 442 -1.39 27.05 4.32
C LEU A 442 -0.69 25.71 4.49
N ASP A 443 -1.23 24.91 5.39
CA ASP A 443 -0.75 23.57 5.64
C ASP A 443 -0.99 22.65 4.42
N GLY A 444 -0.06 21.72 4.18
CA GLY A 444 -0.05 20.85 2.99
C GLY A 444 0.35 21.54 1.68
N CYS A 445 0.74 22.82 1.70
CA CYS A 445 1.22 23.57 0.55
C CYS A 445 2.74 23.80 0.57
N VAL A 446 3.30 23.99 -0.63
CA VAL A 446 4.69 24.39 -0.87
C VAL A 446 4.66 25.59 -1.81
N TYR A 447 5.16 26.75 -1.37
CA TYR A 447 5.16 27.95 -2.21
C TYR A 447 6.50 28.11 -2.91
N ILE A 448 6.45 28.43 -4.20
CA ILE A 448 7.64 28.62 -5.03
C ILE A 448 7.44 29.79 -5.99
N HIS A 449 8.53 30.43 -6.39
CA HIS A 449 8.49 31.43 -7.44
C HIS A 449 8.09 30.77 -8.78
N PRO A 450 7.07 31.28 -9.51
CA PRO A 450 6.55 30.65 -10.72
C PRO A 450 7.60 30.39 -11.81
N LYS A 451 8.54 31.33 -11.99
CA LYS A 451 9.65 31.17 -12.94
C LYS A 451 10.55 29.99 -12.56
N THR A 452 10.90 29.84 -11.28
CA THR A 452 11.74 28.73 -10.82
C THR A 452 11.05 27.38 -11.02
N ALA A 453 9.74 27.34 -10.76
CA ALA A 453 8.91 26.15 -10.95
C ALA A 453 8.83 25.73 -12.42
N MET A 454 8.65 26.70 -13.33
CA MET A 454 8.61 26.45 -14.77
C MET A 454 9.99 26.06 -15.34
N ASP A 455 11.01 26.88 -15.09
CA ASP A 455 12.34 26.73 -15.70
C ASP A 455 13.05 25.42 -15.32
N ASN A 456 12.80 24.91 -14.12
CA ASN A 456 13.47 23.70 -13.61
C ASN A 456 12.57 22.47 -13.66
N MET A 457 11.29 22.59 -13.31
CA MET A 457 10.43 21.42 -13.07
C MET A 457 9.25 21.32 -14.03
N GLN A 458 9.06 22.29 -14.93
CA GLN A 458 7.89 22.40 -15.82
C GLN A 458 6.57 22.33 -15.04
N CYS A 459 6.59 22.84 -13.82
CA CYS A 459 5.48 22.80 -12.88
C CYS A 459 4.42 23.83 -13.26
N ASP A 460 3.15 23.43 -13.22
CA ASP A 460 2.00 24.35 -13.18
C ASP A 460 1.32 24.29 -11.80
N PHE A 461 0.28 25.10 -11.57
CA PHE A 461 -0.42 25.13 -10.27
C PHE A 461 -1.85 24.60 -10.37
N ASP A 462 -2.09 23.67 -11.32
CA ASP A 462 -3.39 23.06 -11.54
C ASP A 462 -3.66 21.81 -10.66
N GLY A 463 -2.63 21.39 -9.91
CA GLY A 463 -2.66 20.27 -8.97
C GLY A 463 -1.30 19.60 -8.73
N ASP A 464 -0.21 20.12 -9.30
CA ASP A 464 1.14 19.54 -9.15
C ASP A 464 1.61 19.51 -7.69
N LEU A 465 2.37 18.47 -7.37
CA LEU A 465 3.04 18.32 -6.09
C LEU A 465 4.55 18.51 -6.25
N LEU A 466 5.16 19.28 -5.36
CA LEU A 466 6.61 19.40 -5.25
C LEU A 466 7.10 18.48 -4.15
N ALA A 467 8.06 17.61 -4.47
CA ALA A 467 8.75 16.77 -3.51
C ALA A 467 10.02 17.46 -3.02
N PHE A 468 10.31 17.35 -1.73
CA PHE A 468 11.38 18.06 -1.08
C PHE A 468 11.95 17.31 0.14
N ALA A 469 13.20 17.61 0.46
CA ALA A 469 13.86 17.20 1.71
C ALA A 469 14.91 18.24 2.14
N PRO A 470 15.13 18.44 3.44
CA PRO A 470 16.28 19.21 3.92
C PRO A 470 17.60 18.65 3.37
N SER A 471 18.48 19.54 2.90
CA SER A 471 19.80 19.15 2.36
C SER A 471 20.71 18.56 3.43
N LYS A 472 20.45 18.86 4.72
CA LYS A 472 21.16 18.26 5.85
C LYS A 472 20.89 16.77 6.03
N ASP A 473 19.75 16.29 5.54
CA ASP A 473 19.36 14.87 5.60
C ASP A 473 20.00 14.07 4.46
N PHE A 474 20.36 14.75 3.37
CA PHE A 474 21.00 14.17 2.18
C PHE A 474 22.16 15.07 1.66
N PRO A 475 23.22 15.30 2.46
CA PRO A 475 24.30 16.22 2.10
C PRO A 475 25.04 15.84 0.82
N GLN A 476 25.28 14.55 0.56
CA GLN A 476 25.99 14.14 -0.66
C GLN A 476 25.12 14.33 -1.89
N LEU A 477 23.82 14.04 -1.79
CA LEU A 477 22.87 14.35 -2.84
C LEU A 477 22.80 15.84 -3.12
N ALA A 478 22.74 16.69 -2.09
CA ALA A 478 22.70 18.15 -2.27
C ALA A 478 23.94 18.69 -3.01
N ILE A 479 25.13 18.15 -2.71
CA ILE A 479 26.38 18.48 -3.41
C ILE A 479 26.28 18.07 -4.89
N GLU A 480 25.88 16.83 -5.17
CA GLU A 480 25.80 16.33 -6.54
C GLU A 480 24.72 17.05 -7.37
N VAL A 481 23.58 17.39 -6.76
CA VAL A 481 22.53 18.22 -7.37
C VAL A 481 23.09 19.58 -7.79
N LYS A 482 23.86 20.25 -6.92
CA LYS A 482 24.51 21.53 -7.27
C LYS A 482 25.52 21.37 -8.40
N LEU A 483 26.28 20.27 -8.42
CA LEU A 483 27.24 19.97 -9.49
C LEU A 483 26.55 19.76 -10.84
N HIS A 484 25.42 19.04 -10.88
CA HIS A 484 24.65 18.86 -12.12
C HIS A 484 24.01 20.15 -12.64
N ASN A 485 23.67 21.07 -11.73
CA ASN A 485 23.10 22.37 -12.11
C ASN A 485 24.14 23.41 -12.56
N LEU A 486 25.44 23.10 -12.52
CA LEU A 486 26.47 23.94 -13.16
C LEU A 486 26.24 23.95 -14.68
N SER A 487 26.40 25.12 -15.30
CA SER A 487 26.16 25.32 -16.74
C SER A 487 26.88 24.33 -17.66
N LYS A 488 28.07 23.87 -17.28
CA LYS A 488 28.87 22.89 -18.03
C LYS A 488 28.39 21.42 -17.93
N ASN A 489 27.58 21.11 -16.91
CA ASN A 489 27.11 19.76 -16.60
C ASN A 489 25.61 19.58 -16.86
N ARG A 490 24.87 20.69 -16.90
CA ARG A 490 23.42 20.73 -17.10
C ARG A 490 23.06 20.27 -18.52
N TYR A 491 21.97 19.49 -18.65
CA TYR A 491 21.40 19.20 -19.96
C TYR A 491 20.85 20.47 -20.60
N PRO A 492 20.73 20.54 -21.94
CA PRO A 492 19.99 21.61 -22.58
C PRO A 492 18.59 21.76 -21.99
N ASP A 493 18.15 23.00 -21.79
CA ASP A 493 16.80 23.25 -21.28
C ASP A 493 15.75 22.73 -22.27
N ILE A 494 14.68 22.17 -21.72
CA ILE A 494 13.62 21.54 -22.51
C ILE A 494 12.74 22.65 -23.09
N ILE A 495 12.57 22.64 -24.41
CA ILE A 495 11.79 23.65 -25.11
C ILE A 495 10.38 23.11 -25.32
N LYS A 496 9.41 23.75 -24.66
CA LYS A 496 7.99 23.41 -24.86
C LYS A 496 7.53 23.92 -26.22
N LYS A 497 7.35 22.99 -27.17
CA LYS A 497 6.85 23.30 -28.52
C LYS A 497 5.43 23.88 -28.44
N GLU A 498 5.11 24.81 -29.35
CA GLU A 498 3.75 25.34 -29.47
C GLU A 498 2.75 24.23 -29.80
N LYS A 499 1.56 24.30 -29.22
CA LYS A 499 0.53 23.28 -29.41
C LYS A 499 -0.12 23.45 -30.77
N ILE A 500 -0.18 22.36 -31.53
CA ILE A 500 -0.86 22.31 -32.82
C ILE A 500 -2.24 21.70 -32.62
N PRO A 501 -3.33 22.34 -33.08
CA PRO A 501 -4.67 21.76 -33.00
C PRO A 501 -4.78 20.52 -33.90
N TYR A 502 -5.50 19.51 -33.44
CA TYR A 502 -5.82 18.38 -34.29
C TYR A 502 -6.75 18.78 -35.44
N GLN A 503 -6.65 18.04 -36.54
CA GLN A 503 -7.48 18.19 -37.73
C GLN A 503 -8.33 16.93 -37.92
N GLY A 504 -9.42 17.04 -38.67
CA GLY A 504 -10.29 15.91 -38.98
C GLY A 504 -11.53 15.78 -38.09
N THR A 505 -12.22 14.64 -38.18
CA THR A 505 -13.40 14.35 -37.36
C THR A 505 -12.99 14.05 -35.91
N PHE A 506 -13.93 14.12 -34.96
CA PHE A 506 -13.59 13.86 -33.57
C PHE A 506 -13.14 12.40 -33.33
N GLU A 507 -13.61 11.45 -34.14
CA GLU A 507 -13.17 10.06 -34.12
C GLU A 507 -11.71 9.90 -34.55
N GLU A 508 -11.27 10.61 -35.61
CA GLU A 508 -9.87 10.65 -36.05
C GLU A 508 -8.98 11.20 -34.93
N ILE A 509 -9.40 12.32 -34.33
CA ILE A 509 -8.72 12.94 -33.19
C ILE A 509 -8.62 11.98 -32.01
N ALA A 510 -9.70 11.27 -31.67
CA ALA A 510 -9.72 10.33 -30.55
C ALA A 510 -8.79 9.12 -30.76
N VAL A 511 -8.70 8.61 -31.99
CA VAL A 511 -7.76 7.53 -32.35
C VAL A 511 -6.31 8.02 -32.22
N GLU A 512 -6.02 9.21 -32.72
CA GLU A 512 -4.66 9.79 -32.63
C GLU A 512 -4.27 10.12 -31.19
N ALA A 513 -5.18 10.67 -30.38
CA ALA A 513 -4.92 11.07 -28.99
C ALA A 513 -4.75 9.87 -28.02
N MET A 514 -5.14 8.67 -28.45
CA MET A 514 -5.03 7.44 -27.64
C MET A 514 -3.58 6.90 -27.57
N ASP A 515 -2.73 7.16 -28.58
CA ASP A 515 -1.34 6.68 -28.58
C ASP A 515 -0.45 7.55 -27.68
N ASN A 516 0.27 6.92 -26.76
CA ASN A 516 1.15 7.61 -25.84
C ASN A 516 2.47 6.85 -25.67
N LYS A 517 3.59 7.54 -25.90
CA LYS A 517 4.95 6.99 -25.83
C LYS A 517 5.74 7.41 -24.59
N ILE A 518 5.12 8.10 -23.62
CA ILE A 518 5.76 8.55 -22.37
C ILE A 518 6.57 7.42 -21.73
N GLY A 519 5.96 6.25 -21.48
CA GLY A 519 6.65 5.14 -20.81
C GLY A 519 7.79 4.54 -21.62
N ILE A 520 7.71 4.56 -22.96
CA ILE A 520 8.79 4.08 -23.84
C ILE A 520 9.98 5.03 -23.75
N ILE A 521 9.72 6.34 -23.89
CA ILE A 521 10.76 7.38 -23.88
C ILE A 521 11.39 7.49 -22.47
N ALA A 522 10.60 7.46 -21.40
CA ALA A 522 11.10 7.54 -20.03
C ALA A 522 11.96 6.32 -19.63
N ASN A 523 11.62 5.12 -20.11
CA ASN A 523 12.46 3.94 -19.92
C ASN A 523 13.76 4.04 -20.73
N GLU A 524 13.70 4.58 -21.96
CA GLU A 524 14.89 4.78 -22.78
C GLU A 524 15.83 5.84 -22.16
N ILE A 525 15.29 6.91 -21.59
CA ILE A 525 16.09 7.90 -20.83
C ILE A 525 16.78 7.24 -19.64
N GLN A 526 16.06 6.46 -18.82
CA GLN A 526 16.67 5.71 -17.71
C GLN A 526 17.76 4.75 -18.18
N LYS A 527 17.55 4.06 -19.31
CA LYS A 527 18.56 3.18 -19.91
C LYS A 527 19.83 3.96 -20.30
N ASN A 528 19.68 5.11 -20.97
CA ASN A 528 20.82 5.96 -21.33
C ASN A 528 21.58 6.46 -20.10
N LEU A 529 20.88 6.94 -19.07
CA LEU A 529 21.48 7.41 -17.82
C LEU A 529 22.21 6.29 -17.06
N ALA A 530 21.64 5.08 -17.05
CA ALA A 530 22.25 3.92 -16.42
C ALA A 530 23.57 3.56 -17.10
N LEU A 531 23.58 3.48 -18.44
CA LEU A 531 24.78 3.19 -19.23
C LEU A 531 25.83 4.31 -19.12
N GLN A 532 25.39 5.57 -19.07
CA GLN A 532 26.27 6.72 -18.89
C GLN A 532 27.00 6.66 -17.55
N SER A 533 26.28 6.31 -16.48
CA SER A 533 26.84 6.20 -15.13
C SER A 533 27.73 4.96 -15.00
N GLU A 534 27.34 3.84 -15.62
CA GLU A 534 28.12 2.60 -15.65
C GLU A 534 29.53 2.82 -16.19
N ILE A 535 29.70 3.60 -17.27
CA ILE A 535 31.02 3.93 -17.83
C ILE A 535 31.95 4.54 -16.76
N CYS A 536 31.40 5.33 -15.85
CA CYS A 536 32.18 5.99 -14.79
C CYS A 536 32.49 5.04 -13.62
N ALA A 537 31.60 4.10 -13.32
CA ALA A 537 31.68 3.22 -12.16
C ALA A 537 32.37 1.88 -12.43
N MET A 538 32.53 1.50 -13.70
CA MET A 538 33.06 0.21 -14.13
C MET A 538 34.52 -0.01 -13.69
N PRO A 539 34.86 -1.23 -13.21
CA PRO A 539 36.25 -1.62 -12.94
C PRO A 539 37.14 -1.52 -14.18
N GLN A 540 38.41 -1.16 -14.00
CA GLN A 540 39.35 -1.02 -15.11
C GLN A 540 39.53 -2.31 -15.93
N SER A 541 39.41 -3.47 -15.29
CA SER A 541 39.50 -4.79 -15.93
C SER A 541 38.44 -5.01 -17.01
N ASP A 542 37.28 -4.37 -16.88
CA ASP A 542 36.10 -4.66 -17.70
C ASP A 542 36.00 -3.69 -18.89
N LYS A 543 36.65 -2.53 -18.78
CA LYS A 543 36.57 -1.43 -19.75
C LYS A 543 37.03 -1.81 -21.15
N PHE A 544 38.06 -2.65 -21.27
CA PHE A 544 38.56 -3.10 -22.57
C PHE A 544 37.51 -3.89 -23.35
N GLU A 545 36.95 -4.95 -22.73
CA GLU A 545 35.92 -5.78 -23.35
C GLU A 545 34.64 -4.98 -23.64
N TYR A 546 34.30 -4.05 -22.74
CA TYR A 546 33.17 -3.16 -22.94
C TYR A 546 33.35 -2.27 -24.17
N LEU A 547 34.52 -1.63 -24.31
CA LEU A 547 34.85 -0.81 -25.47
C LEU A 547 34.90 -1.65 -26.76
N ARG A 548 35.39 -2.89 -26.70
CA ARG A 548 35.39 -3.80 -27.84
C ARG A 548 33.97 -4.06 -28.35
N HIS A 549 33.04 -4.42 -27.46
CA HIS A 549 31.64 -4.62 -27.82
C HIS A 549 30.98 -3.34 -28.36
N LEU A 550 31.27 -2.19 -27.78
CA LEU A 550 30.79 -0.89 -28.25
C LEU A 550 31.29 -0.56 -29.65
N SER A 551 32.59 -0.73 -29.91
CA SER A 551 33.19 -0.48 -31.22
C SER A 551 32.58 -1.39 -32.30
N GLU A 552 32.42 -2.69 -32.02
CA GLU A 552 31.75 -3.62 -32.93
C GLU A 552 30.28 -3.23 -33.19
N HIS A 553 29.56 -2.80 -32.16
CA HIS A 553 28.17 -2.35 -32.27
C HIS A 553 28.06 -1.07 -33.09
N PHE A 554 28.90 -0.07 -32.81
CA PHE A 554 28.90 1.20 -33.52
C PHE A 554 29.30 1.05 -34.99
N ASN A 555 30.23 0.16 -35.32
CA ASN A 555 30.50 -0.21 -36.72
C ASN A 555 29.25 -0.76 -37.42
N LYS A 556 28.45 -1.60 -36.75
CA LYS A 556 27.17 -2.09 -37.31
C LYS A 556 26.13 -0.98 -37.46
N LEU A 557 26.13 0.04 -36.60
CA LEU A 557 25.26 1.20 -36.72
C LEU A 557 25.65 2.09 -37.90
N LEU A 558 26.95 2.38 -38.07
CA LEU A 558 27.46 3.13 -39.22
C LEU A 558 27.10 2.43 -40.53
N GLN A 559 27.32 1.12 -40.62
CA GLN A 559 26.90 0.34 -41.80
C GLN A 559 25.39 0.37 -42.07
N GLN A 560 24.55 0.46 -41.03
CA GLN A 560 23.10 0.62 -41.20
C GLN A 560 22.75 2.02 -41.69
N HIS A 561 23.44 3.05 -41.18
CA HIS A 561 23.30 4.43 -41.59
C HIS A 561 23.71 4.64 -43.05
N ASP A 562 24.90 4.17 -43.45
CA ASP A 562 25.40 4.27 -44.83
C ASP A 562 24.49 3.58 -45.86
N ARG A 563 23.76 2.55 -45.43
CA ARG A 563 22.78 1.82 -46.25
C ARG A 563 21.37 2.44 -46.21
N GLY A 564 21.19 3.59 -45.55
CA GLY A 564 19.90 4.26 -45.37
C GLY A 564 18.89 3.50 -44.51
N LYS A 565 19.33 2.51 -43.73
CA LYS A 565 18.45 1.70 -42.85
C LYS A 565 18.21 2.31 -41.47
N LEU A 566 19.03 3.29 -41.08
CA LEU A 566 18.95 3.98 -39.80
C LEU A 566 19.34 5.45 -39.97
N ALA A 567 18.38 6.36 -39.78
CA ALA A 567 18.65 7.79 -39.74
C ALA A 567 19.29 8.15 -38.39
N ILE A 568 20.48 8.76 -38.44
CA ILE A 568 21.20 9.26 -37.27
C ILE A 568 21.69 10.68 -37.64
N PRO A 569 21.55 11.68 -36.76
CA PRO A 569 22.07 13.02 -37.04
C PRO A 569 23.59 13.03 -37.25
N ASP A 570 24.08 13.81 -38.22
CA ASP A 570 25.52 13.89 -38.57
C ASP A 570 26.41 14.18 -37.36
N LYS A 571 25.98 15.09 -36.48
CA LYS A 571 26.67 15.42 -35.23
C LYS A 571 26.88 14.20 -34.32
N ILE A 572 25.96 13.23 -34.33
CA ILE A 572 26.10 11.99 -33.55
C ILE A 572 26.99 11.00 -34.31
N ILE A 573 26.88 10.93 -35.64
CA ILE A 573 27.77 10.11 -36.49
C ILE A 573 29.24 10.52 -36.31
N GLU A 574 29.54 11.81 -36.35
CA GLU A 574 30.89 12.35 -36.11
C GLU A 574 31.45 11.94 -34.74
N GLN A 575 30.58 11.77 -33.74
CA GLN A 575 30.98 11.29 -32.41
C GLN A 575 31.16 9.76 -32.35
N ILE A 576 30.39 9.02 -33.14
CA ILE A 576 30.42 7.55 -33.21
C ILE A 576 31.68 7.05 -33.94
N ILE A 577 32.09 7.71 -35.03
CA ILE A 577 33.21 7.30 -35.89
C ILE A 577 34.51 7.04 -35.08
N PRO A 578 34.98 7.96 -34.21
CA PRO A 578 36.20 7.75 -33.44
C PRO A 578 36.17 6.53 -32.51
N VAL A 579 34.98 6.10 -32.06
CA VAL A 579 34.81 4.92 -31.19
C VAL A 579 34.74 3.66 -32.06
N ALA A 580 34.00 3.70 -33.17
CA ALA A 580 33.87 2.60 -34.12
C ALA A 580 35.21 2.24 -34.79
N SER A 581 36.03 3.24 -35.15
CA SER A 581 37.33 3.03 -35.81
C SER A 581 38.48 2.73 -34.84
N THR A 582 38.18 2.40 -33.58
CA THR A 582 39.20 2.11 -32.56
C THR A 582 39.99 0.86 -32.93
N ASN A 583 41.34 0.96 -32.99
CA ASN A 583 42.20 -0.21 -33.16
C ASN A 583 42.39 -0.94 -31.82
N ILE A 584 41.49 -1.89 -31.56
CA ILE A 584 41.40 -2.61 -30.28
C ILE A 584 42.66 -3.45 -30.00
N ASN A 585 43.41 -3.85 -31.03
CA ASN A 585 44.58 -4.72 -30.87
C ASN A 585 45.82 -4.01 -30.31
N SER A 586 45.83 -2.67 -30.27
CA SER A 586 46.98 -1.86 -29.81
C SER A 586 46.61 -0.71 -28.88
N ILE A 587 45.40 -0.72 -28.32
CA ILE A 587 44.89 0.39 -27.49
C ILE A 587 45.47 0.35 -26.07
N ASN A 588 45.88 1.52 -25.56
CA ASN A 588 46.34 1.66 -24.17
C ASN A 588 45.22 2.15 -23.23
N ASN A 589 45.46 2.14 -21.91
CA ASN A 589 44.46 2.53 -20.91
C ASN A 589 43.98 3.99 -21.04
N LEU A 590 44.86 4.92 -21.41
CA LEU A 590 44.48 6.33 -21.56
C LEU A 590 43.50 6.50 -22.73
N GLU A 591 43.80 5.84 -23.86
CA GLU A 591 42.92 5.84 -25.03
C GLU A 591 41.57 5.17 -24.72
N ILE A 592 41.54 4.11 -23.92
CA ILE A 592 40.28 3.48 -23.47
C ILE A 592 39.41 4.51 -22.73
N GLU A 593 39.96 5.25 -21.77
CA GLU A 593 39.22 6.28 -21.03
C GLU A 593 38.71 7.39 -21.95
N GLU A 594 39.53 7.85 -22.89
CA GLU A 594 39.14 8.88 -23.87
C GLU A 594 37.97 8.42 -24.73
N LYS A 595 37.99 7.17 -25.24
CA LYS A 595 36.89 6.61 -26.04
C LYS A 595 35.63 6.42 -25.20
N LEU A 596 35.75 5.94 -23.97
CA LEU A 596 34.61 5.79 -23.08
C LEU A 596 34.01 7.15 -22.67
N HIS A 597 34.84 8.18 -22.49
CA HIS A 597 34.37 9.55 -22.29
C HIS A 597 33.59 10.07 -23.50
N GLN A 598 34.05 9.75 -24.72
CA GLN A 598 33.32 10.07 -25.94
C GLN A 598 31.95 9.35 -25.99
N VAL A 599 31.87 8.08 -25.59
CA VAL A 599 30.60 7.34 -25.49
C VAL A 599 29.67 7.98 -24.46
N LYS A 600 30.20 8.40 -23.31
CA LYS A 600 29.43 9.13 -22.28
C LYS A 600 28.78 10.40 -22.84
N LYS A 601 29.48 11.12 -23.74
CA LYS A 601 28.96 12.31 -24.43
C LYS A 601 27.86 11.95 -25.43
N ILE A 602 28.00 10.88 -26.20
CA ILE A 602 26.96 10.39 -27.12
C ILE A 602 25.67 10.07 -26.35
N LEU A 603 25.78 9.37 -25.22
CA LEU A 603 24.62 9.04 -24.36
C LEU A 603 23.99 10.29 -23.74
N PHE A 604 24.80 11.28 -23.35
CA PHE A 604 24.31 12.58 -22.87
C PHE A 604 23.48 13.31 -23.93
N ASP A 605 23.96 13.35 -25.18
CA ASP A 605 23.23 13.95 -26.30
C ASP A 605 21.93 13.19 -26.61
N CYS A 606 21.92 11.85 -26.49
CA CYS A 606 20.71 11.04 -26.63
C CYS A 606 19.66 11.41 -25.57
N VAL A 607 20.05 11.55 -24.30
CA VAL A 607 19.14 12.00 -23.22
C VAL A 607 18.60 13.39 -23.52
N ALA A 608 19.43 14.31 -24.02
CA ALA A 608 18.98 15.66 -24.38
C ALA A 608 17.91 15.64 -25.49
N HIS A 609 18.09 14.82 -26.53
CA HIS A 609 17.10 14.67 -27.59
C HIS A 609 15.80 14.01 -27.09
N LEU A 610 15.92 12.92 -26.33
CA LEU A 610 14.76 12.22 -25.75
C LEU A 610 13.97 13.07 -24.75
N SER A 611 14.63 13.98 -24.03
CA SER A 611 13.99 14.87 -23.05
C SER A 611 12.94 15.78 -23.70
N ASN A 612 13.23 16.33 -24.89
CA ASN A 612 12.25 17.12 -25.65
C ASN A 612 11.10 16.25 -26.18
N GLU A 613 11.40 15.03 -26.64
CA GLU A 613 10.38 14.11 -27.15
C GLU A 613 9.46 13.59 -26.05
N LEU A 614 9.95 13.45 -24.81
CA LEU A 614 9.13 13.14 -23.64
C LEU A 614 8.15 14.28 -23.32
N GLN A 615 8.58 15.54 -23.46
CA GLN A 615 7.70 16.69 -23.31
C GLN A 615 6.61 16.70 -24.39
N VAL A 616 6.96 16.43 -25.65
CA VAL A 616 5.98 16.31 -26.74
C VAL A 616 4.98 15.18 -26.48
N ALA A 617 5.45 14.03 -25.98
CA ALA A 617 4.56 12.91 -25.61
C ALA A 617 3.59 13.29 -24.50
N THR A 618 4.05 14.05 -23.50
CA THR A 618 3.25 14.53 -22.36
C THR A 618 2.16 15.50 -22.80
N ASP A 619 2.46 16.37 -23.77
CA ASP A 619 1.50 17.29 -24.37
C ASP A 619 0.62 16.64 -25.47
N GLY A 620 0.86 15.38 -25.82
CA GLY A 620 0.16 14.64 -26.88
C GLY A 620 -1.38 14.75 -26.80
N PRO A 621 -2.05 14.53 -25.66
CA PRO A 621 -3.50 14.71 -25.57
C PRO A 621 -3.99 16.13 -25.91
N LYS A 622 -3.12 17.15 -25.77
CA LYS A 622 -3.41 18.58 -25.94
C LYS A 622 -2.88 19.15 -27.27
N SER A 623 -2.20 18.34 -28.08
CA SER A 623 -1.50 18.78 -29.30
C SER A 623 -1.44 17.64 -30.33
N ALA A 624 -1.59 17.96 -31.61
CA ALA A 624 -1.39 17.00 -32.70
C ALA A 624 0.09 16.62 -32.89
N LEU A 625 1.04 17.37 -32.28
CA LEU A 625 2.45 17.01 -32.30
C LEU A 625 2.67 15.61 -31.71
N ARG A 626 3.56 14.85 -32.33
CA ARG A 626 3.94 13.52 -31.88
C ARG A 626 5.44 13.39 -31.69
N PRO A 627 5.87 12.54 -30.75
CA PRO A 627 7.28 12.25 -30.61
C PRO A 627 7.87 11.73 -31.92
N ASP A 628 9.04 12.22 -32.26
CA ASP A 628 9.79 11.80 -33.45
C ASP A 628 10.29 10.36 -33.26
N ASN A 629 9.77 9.45 -34.10
CA ASN A 629 10.14 8.04 -34.06
C ASN A 629 11.58 7.80 -34.53
N GLU A 630 12.13 8.65 -35.39
CA GLU A 630 13.51 8.52 -35.83
C GLU A 630 14.45 8.79 -34.66
N ILE A 631 14.15 9.82 -33.85
CA ILE A 631 14.89 10.13 -32.61
C ILE A 631 14.84 8.95 -31.63
N ILE A 632 13.65 8.45 -31.34
CA ILE A 632 13.47 7.32 -30.42
C ILE A 632 14.22 6.09 -30.94
N ASN A 633 14.10 5.79 -32.23
CA ASN A 633 14.69 4.60 -32.84
C ASN A 633 16.22 4.67 -32.80
N TYR A 634 16.87 5.75 -33.23
CA TYR A 634 18.33 5.77 -33.19
C TYR A 634 18.87 5.78 -31.76
N CYS A 635 18.20 6.43 -30.80
CA CYS A 635 18.63 6.39 -29.39
C CYS A 635 18.57 4.94 -28.84
N GLN A 636 17.48 4.22 -29.14
CA GLN A 636 17.34 2.79 -28.80
C GLN A 636 18.39 1.92 -29.48
N LYS A 637 18.75 2.23 -30.74
CA LYS A 637 19.82 1.51 -31.45
C LYS A 637 21.19 1.81 -30.86
N ILE A 638 21.46 3.05 -30.46
CA ILE A 638 22.71 3.45 -29.80
C ILE A 638 22.87 2.69 -28.47
N THR A 639 21.84 2.57 -27.64
CA THR A 639 21.90 1.80 -26.38
C THR A 639 21.78 0.29 -26.58
N GLY A 640 21.58 -0.18 -27.81
CA GLY A 640 21.32 -1.59 -28.14
C GLY A 640 22.50 -2.55 -27.95
N TYR A 641 23.69 -2.06 -27.59
CA TYR A 641 24.85 -2.92 -27.30
C TYR A 641 24.73 -3.65 -25.96
N LYS A 642 23.88 -3.17 -25.04
CA LYS A 642 23.67 -3.77 -23.72
C LYS A 642 22.23 -3.60 -23.25
N GLU A 643 21.67 -4.67 -22.71
CA GLU A 643 20.39 -4.65 -22.00
C GLU A 643 20.60 -4.25 -20.53
N VAL A 644 19.68 -3.46 -19.99
CA VAL A 644 19.65 -3.07 -18.57
C VAL A 644 18.58 -3.91 -17.87
N GLU A 645 18.98 -5.03 -17.28
CA GLU A 645 18.04 -6.10 -16.88
C GLU A 645 17.00 -5.66 -15.85
N TRP A 646 17.39 -4.77 -14.92
CA TRP A 646 16.50 -4.31 -13.85
C TRP A 646 15.31 -3.49 -14.36
N LEU A 647 15.39 -2.85 -15.53
CA LEU A 647 14.26 -2.07 -16.09
C LEU A 647 13.03 -2.94 -16.34
N ALA A 648 13.25 -4.18 -16.77
CA ALA A 648 12.19 -5.16 -16.98
C ALA A 648 11.89 -5.97 -15.71
N ASP A 649 12.92 -6.28 -14.92
CA ASP A 649 12.79 -7.15 -13.75
C ASP A 649 12.16 -6.44 -12.54
N LYS A 650 12.21 -5.11 -12.46
CA LYS A 650 11.52 -4.35 -11.40
C LYS A 650 10.00 -4.59 -11.35
N LYS A 651 9.41 -5.03 -12.47
CA LYS A 651 7.99 -5.40 -12.60
C LYS A 651 7.74 -6.90 -12.57
N ASN A 652 8.75 -7.71 -12.25
CA ASN A 652 8.65 -9.15 -12.23
C ASN A 652 8.17 -9.65 -10.85
N PRO A 653 7.06 -10.40 -10.76
CA PRO A 653 6.59 -10.97 -9.48
C PRO A 653 7.57 -11.98 -8.88
N GLU A 654 8.49 -12.57 -9.65
CA GLU A 654 9.49 -13.50 -9.13
C GLU A 654 10.64 -12.81 -8.39
N ALA A 655 10.89 -11.52 -8.69
CA ALA A 655 11.90 -10.72 -8.00
C ALA A 655 11.55 -10.58 -6.52
N PHE A 656 12.50 -10.96 -5.67
CA PHE A 656 12.43 -11.08 -4.22
C PHE A 656 11.35 -12.03 -3.66
N THR A 657 10.75 -12.86 -4.53
CA THR A 657 9.89 -13.98 -4.11
C THR A 657 10.64 -15.31 -4.21
N ARG A 658 11.38 -15.50 -5.31
CA ARG A 658 12.13 -16.75 -5.61
C ARG A 658 13.60 -16.51 -5.90
N GLN A 659 13.95 -15.32 -6.36
CA GLN A 659 15.32 -14.91 -6.68
C GLN A 659 15.54 -13.45 -6.29
N GLY A 660 16.79 -13.03 -6.17
CA GLY A 660 17.13 -11.60 -6.14
C GLY A 660 16.70 -10.91 -7.44
N MET A 661 16.61 -9.58 -7.42
CA MET A 661 16.32 -8.81 -8.63
C MET A 661 17.52 -8.84 -9.57
N LYS A 662 17.29 -8.97 -10.88
CA LYS A 662 18.37 -9.04 -11.87
C LYS A 662 19.13 -7.72 -11.99
N SER A 663 20.46 -7.81 -12.04
CA SER A 663 21.38 -6.71 -12.32
C SER A 663 22.59 -7.27 -13.09
N ASN A 664 23.05 -6.52 -14.08
CA ASN A 664 24.15 -6.92 -14.98
C ASN A 664 25.11 -5.75 -15.28
N GLY A 665 25.07 -4.69 -14.48
CA GLY A 665 25.81 -3.45 -14.73
C GLY A 665 26.44 -2.82 -13.49
N HIS A 666 26.89 -1.58 -13.65
CA HIS A 666 27.48 -0.77 -12.58
C HIS A 666 26.79 0.59 -12.43
N SER A 667 25.56 0.75 -12.94
CA SER A 667 24.78 1.97 -12.73
C SER A 667 24.42 2.14 -11.24
N PRO A 668 23.97 3.33 -10.80
CA PRO A 668 23.58 3.54 -9.41
C PRO A 668 22.52 2.55 -8.95
N ILE A 669 21.56 2.23 -9.83
CA ILE A 669 20.50 1.25 -9.56
C ILE A 669 21.06 -0.17 -9.48
N ASP A 670 22.00 -0.54 -10.36
CA ASP A 670 22.66 -1.84 -10.29
C ASP A 670 23.38 -2.04 -8.95
N LEU A 671 24.11 -1.03 -8.47
CA LEU A 671 24.81 -1.12 -7.19
C LEU A 671 23.85 -1.32 -6.01
N MET A 672 22.71 -0.61 -6.01
CA MET A 672 21.67 -0.79 -4.98
C MET A 672 21.07 -2.21 -5.02
N ILE A 673 20.77 -2.71 -6.23
CA ILE A 673 20.26 -4.08 -6.42
C ILE A 673 21.28 -5.12 -5.96
N GLN A 674 22.55 -4.98 -6.36
CA GLN A 674 23.61 -5.91 -5.99
C GLN A 674 23.81 -5.96 -4.48
N GLN A 675 23.85 -4.81 -3.81
CA GLN A 675 23.95 -4.75 -2.35
C GLN A 675 22.74 -5.38 -1.67
N THR A 676 21.53 -5.12 -2.17
CA THR A 676 20.31 -5.73 -1.64
C THR A 676 20.33 -7.25 -1.83
N ASN A 677 20.74 -7.73 -3.01
CA ASN A 677 20.84 -9.15 -3.33
C ASN A 677 21.86 -9.90 -2.47
N GLN A 678 22.94 -9.24 -2.03
CA GLN A 678 23.92 -9.84 -1.11
C GLN A 678 23.33 -10.18 0.26
N ILE A 679 22.28 -9.46 0.67
CA ILE A 679 21.63 -9.59 1.98
C ILE A 679 20.31 -10.36 1.87
N PHE A 680 19.69 -10.34 0.68
CA PHE A 680 18.41 -10.98 0.44
C PHE A 680 18.43 -12.47 0.80
N GLU A 681 17.45 -12.85 1.61
CA GLU A 681 17.10 -14.22 1.89
C GLU A 681 15.63 -14.43 1.55
N GLN A 682 15.29 -15.59 0.98
CA GLN A 682 13.89 -15.92 0.73
C GLN A 682 13.13 -16.03 2.07
N SER A 683 11.95 -15.42 2.14
CA SER A 683 11.12 -15.47 3.34
C SER A 683 10.82 -16.93 3.76
N GLN A 684 11.02 -17.22 5.05
CA GLN A 684 10.83 -18.54 5.64
C GLN A 684 9.53 -18.65 6.45
N ILE A 685 8.70 -17.59 6.45
CA ILE A 685 7.42 -17.62 7.18
C ILE A 685 6.46 -18.57 6.48
N THR A 686 5.76 -19.38 7.29
CA THR A 686 4.85 -20.41 6.81
C THR A 686 3.52 -20.29 7.52
N ALA A 687 2.44 -20.48 6.76
CA ALA A 687 1.10 -20.49 7.33
C ALA A 687 0.80 -21.80 8.04
N ARG A 688 -0.02 -21.72 9.09
CA ARG A 688 -0.61 -22.90 9.74
C ARG A 688 -1.78 -23.45 8.92
N PRO A 689 -2.13 -24.74 9.08
CA PRO A 689 -3.36 -25.30 8.53
C PRO A 689 -4.59 -24.48 8.93
N ILE A 690 -5.49 -24.22 7.97
CA ILE A 690 -6.61 -23.29 8.17
C ILE A 690 -7.56 -23.74 9.28
N GLU A 691 -7.66 -25.05 9.50
CA GLU A 691 -8.68 -25.63 10.38
C GLU A 691 -8.42 -25.29 11.85
N GLN A 692 -7.18 -24.92 12.18
CA GLN A 692 -6.78 -24.48 13.51
C GLN A 692 -7.45 -23.18 13.92
N PHE A 693 -7.85 -22.35 12.96
CA PHE A 693 -8.49 -21.06 13.24
C PHE A 693 -10.01 -21.18 13.34
N ARG A 694 -10.59 -22.35 13.07
CA ARG A 694 -12.04 -22.60 13.06
C ARG A 694 -12.72 -22.21 14.38
N LYS A 695 -12.03 -22.42 15.51
CA LYS A 695 -12.54 -22.17 16.87
C LYS A 695 -12.44 -20.72 17.33
N LEU A 696 -12.42 -19.74 16.42
CA LEU A 696 -12.42 -18.32 16.78
C LEU A 696 -13.73 -17.88 17.46
N TYR A 697 -14.82 -18.64 17.33
CA TYR A 697 -16.11 -18.35 17.98
C TYR A 697 -16.60 -19.54 18.81
N PRO A 698 -15.91 -19.92 19.91
CA PRO A 698 -16.19 -21.18 20.60
C PRO A 698 -17.49 -21.17 21.41
N THR A 699 -18.03 -19.99 21.74
CA THR A 699 -19.23 -19.81 22.56
C THR A 699 -20.49 -19.47 21.75
N VAL A 700 -20.35 -19.28 20.44
CA VAL A 700 -21.46 -18.86 19.58
C VAL A 700 -22.10 -20.09 18.94
N GLU A 701 -23.32 -20.40 19.35
CA GLU A 701 -24.13 -21.41 18.68
C GLU A 701 -24.88 -20.80 17.49
N PHE A 702 -25.00 -21.57 16.41
CA PHE A 702 -25.71 -21.18 15.21
C PHE A 702 -26.56 -22.33 14.68
N THR A 703 -27.70 -22.00 14.09
CA THR A 703 -28.68 -22.98 13.58
C THR A 703 -28.29 -23.52 12.21
N ASP A 704 -28.83 -24.68 11.81
CA ASP A 704 -28.64 -25.23 10.45
C ASP A 704 -29.05 -24.26 9.34
N LYS A 705 -30.05 -23.40 9.61
CA LYS A 705 -30.47 -22.33 8.69
C LYS A 705 -29.34 -21.34 8.46
N ILE A 706 -28.69 -20.85 9.53
CA ILE A 706 -27.57 -19.90 9.43
C ILE A 706 -26.36 -20.55 8.75
N ILE A 707 -26.09 -21.84 9.00
CA ILE A 707 -25.02 -22.59 8.33
C ILE A 707 -25.24 -22.64 6.81
N ASN A 708 -26.47 -22.89 6.37
CA ASN A 708 -26.79 -22.93 4.94
C ASN A 708 -26.60 -21.57 4.28
N ILE A 709 -27.06 -20.48 4.94
CA ILE A 709 -26.81 -19.10 4.49
C ILE A 709 -25.30 -18.83 4.40
N ALA A 710 -24.53 -19.21 5.41
CA ALA A 710 -23.07 -19.03 5.42
C ALA A 710 -22.37 -19.78 4.27
N LYS A 711 -22.82 -21.00 3.94
CA LYS A 711 -22.31 -21.77 2.80
C LYS A 711 -22.63 -21.11 1.46
N GLU A 712 -23.84 -20.58 1.31
CA GLU A 712 -24.24 -19.82 0.11
C GLU A 712 -23.38 -18.57 -0.05
N ILE A 713 -23.21 -17.79 1.03
CA ILE A 713 -22.35 -16.60 1.05
C ILE A 713 -20.92 -16.94 0.64
N LYS A 714 -20.32 -17.95 1.28
CA LYS A 714 -18.98 -18.43 0.95
C LYS A 714 -18.88 -18.85 -0.51
N SER A 715 -19.86 -19.61 -1.03
CA SER A 715 -19.85 -20.12 -2.40
C SER A 715 -19.93 -18.98 -3.42
N HIS A 716 -20.87 -18.05 -3.22
CA HIS A 716 -21.08 -16.92 -4.10
C HIS A 716 -19.86 -15.97 -4.11
N TYR A 717 -19.37 -15.59 -2.92
CA TYR A 717 -18.18 -14.76 -2.78
C TYR A 717 -16.98 -15.37 -3.51
N ASN A 718 -16.66 -16.64 -3.24
CA ASN A 718 -15.53 -17.31 -3.90
C ASN A 718 -15.71 -17.44 -5.41
N SER A 719 -16.94 -17.57 -5.89
CA SER A 719 -17.25 -17.57 -7.33
C SER A 719 -16.90 -16.23 -7.97
N LEU A 720 -17.31 -15.10 -7.37
CA LEU A 720 -16.97 -13.76 -7.86
C LEU A 720 -15.46 -13.53 -7.90
N ILE A 721 -14.74 -13.93 -6.85
CA ILE A 721 -13.27 -13.79 -6.79
C ILE A 721 -12.59 -14.65 -7.85
N LYS A 722 -13.02 -15.91 -8.01
CA LYS A 722 -12.48 -16.81 -9.04
C LYS A 722 -12.69 -16.24 -10.45
N GLN A 723 -13.89 -15.72 -10.73
CA GLN A 723 -14.20 -15.10 -12.02
C GLN A 723 -13.30 -13.89 -12.30
N ARG A 724 -13.10 -13.03 -11.31
CA ARG A 724 -12.21 -11.87 -11.42
C ARG A 724 -10.76 -12.26 -11.69
N ILE A 725 -10.19 -13.20 -10.93
CA ILE A 725 -8.80 -13.68 -11.15
C ILE A 725 -8.64 -14.25 -12.56
N GLN A 726 -9.58 -15.10 -12.99
CA GLN A 726 -9.56 -15.68 -14.33
C GLN A 726 -9.61 -14.60 -15.41
N LEU A 727 -10.45 -13.57 -15.24
CA LEU A 727 -10.53 -12.47 -16.18
C LEU A 727 -9.26 -11.61 -16.20
N GLU A 728 -8.62 -11.38 -15.06
CA GLU A 728 -7.35 -10.65 -15.00
C GLU A 728 -6.20 -11.40 -15.67
N GLU A 729 -6.10 -12.72 -15.47
CA GLU A 729 -5.14 -13.58 -16.16
C GLU A 729 -5.38 -13.62 -17.67
N SER A 730 -6.64 -13.86 -18.08
CA SER A 730 -7.03 -13.85 -19.49
C SER A 730 -6.72 -12.51 -20.12
N LYS A 731 -7.03 -11.39 -19.46
CA LYS A 731 -6.71 -10.06 -19.99
C LYS A 731 -5.20 -9.81 -20.19
N LYS A 732 -4.34 -10.37 -19.35
CA LYS A 732 -2.88 -10.24 -19.50
C LYS A 732 -2.39 -10.96 -20.76
N LEU A 733 -2.93 -12.14 -21.06
CA LEU A 733 -2.43 -13.09 -22.08
C LEU A 733 -3.24 -13.11 -23.39
N GLU A 734 -4.50 -12.72 -23.34
CA GLU A 734 -5.52 -12.78 -24.40
C GLU A 734 -6.16 -11.40 -24.54
N ARG A 735 -5.39 -10.45 -25.07
CA ARG A 735 -5.76 -9.03 -25.09
C ARG A 735 -6.81 -8.75 -26.16
N GLY A 736 -7.81 -7.95 -25.80
CA GLY A 736 -8.85 -7.47 -26.71
C GLY A 736 -9.93 -8.52 -27.02
N PRO A 737 -10.77 -8.26 -28.03
CA PRO A 737 -11.83 -9.16 -28.44
C PRO A 737 -11.29 -10.51 -28.93
N TYR A 738 -12.15 -11.53 -28.88
CA TYR A 738 -11.85 -12.87 -29.37
C TYR A 738 -12.97 -13.38 -30.27
N LEU A 739 -12.64 -14.36 -31.11
CA LEU A 739 -13.54 -14.95 -32.07
C LEU A 739 -13.77 -16.42 -31.72
N THR A 740 -15.02 -16.84 -31.64
CA THR A 740 -15.39 -18.25 -31.57
C THR A 740 -15.78 -18.73 -32.95
N ILE A 741 -15.13 -19.77 -33.46
CA ILE A 741 -15.46 -20.40 -34.75
C ILE A 741 -16.05 -21.78 -34.54
N THR A 742 -17.24 -22.01 -35.07
CA THR A 742 -17.94 -23.30 -35.03
C THR A 742 -17.75 -24.05 -36.34
N SER A 743 -17.19 -25.25 -36.27
CA SER A 743 -17.06 -26.14 -37.43
C SER A 743 -18.44 -26.56 -37.92
N PRO A 744 -18.79 -26.33 -39.21
CA PRO A 744 -20.10 -26.72 -39.72
C PRO A 744 -20.21 -28.24 -39.89
N ILE A 745 -19.08 -28.93 -39.93
CA ILE A 745 -19.00 -30.39 -40.10
C ILE A 745 -19.11 -31.11 -38.75
N THR A 746 -18.41 -30.61 -37.73
CA THR A 746 -18.27 -31.33 -36.44
C THR A 746 -19.05 -30.68 -35.29
N GLY A 747 -19.56 -29.47 -35.47
CA GLY A 747 -20.18 -28.68 -34.39
C GLY A 747 -19.20 -28.19 -33.32
N LYS A 748 -17.92 -28.55 -33.39
CA LYS A 748 -16.91 -28.14 -32.41
C LYS A 748 -16.58 -26.65 -32.54
N GLN A 749 -16.30 -26.02 -31.40
CA GLN A 749 -16.02 -24.59 -31.30
C GLN A 749 -14.56 -24.35 -30.93
N LEU A 750 -13.88 -23.43 -31.63
CA LEU A 750 -12.54 -22.98 -31.28
C LEU A 750 -12.55 -21.49 -30.93
N GLU A 751 -11.85 -21.11 -29.87
CA GLU A 751 -11.63 -19.72 -29.50
C GLU A 751 -10.28 -19.24 -30.10
N ILE A 752 -10.34 -18.13 -30.82
CA ILE A 752 -9.21 -17.41 -31.40
C ILE A 752 -9.08 -16.07 -30.69
N THR A 753 -8.00 -15.89 -29.96
CA THR A 753 -7.72 -14.75 -29.07
C THR A 753 -6.62 -13.85 -29.64
N ASN A 754 -6.32 -12.73 -28.95
CA ASN A 754 -5.29 -11.77 -29.32
C ASN A 754 -5.48 -11.12 -30.70
N LEU A 755 -6.73 -11.00 -31.18
CA LEU A 755 -7.05 -10.50 -32.52
C LEU A 755 -6.42 -9.13 -32.79
N ILE A 756 -6.48 -8.22 -31.81
CA ILE A 756 -5.95 -6.85 -31.89
C ILE A 756 -4.42 -6.76 -31.98
N SER A 757 -3.71 -7.88 -31.81
CA SER A 757 -2.25 -7.92 -31.96
C SER A 757 -1.81 -8.09 -33.42
N PHE A 758 -2.75 -8.27 -34.35
CA PHE A 758 -2.51 -8.50 -35.77
C PHE A 758 -3.18 -7.43 -36.62
N ASP A 759 -2.61 -7.13 -37.79
CA ASP A 759 -3.09 -6.03 -38.64
C ASP A 759 -4.52 -6.22 -39.16
N ILE A 760 -5.01 -7.46 -39.23
CA ILE A 760 -6.40 -7.74 -39.62
C ILE A 760 -7.41 -7.03 -38.73
N ALA A 761 -7.06 -6.70 -37.48
CA ALA A 761 -7.96 -6.01 -36.56
C ALA A 761 -8.32 -4.60 -37.02
N LYS A 762 -7.53 -3.97 -37.91
CA LYS A 762 -7.81 -2.66 -38.51
C LYS A 762 -8.82 -2.74 -39.66
N ASP A 763 -9.03 -3.93 -40.22
CA ASP A 763 -10.02 -4.16 -41.25
C ASP A 763 -11.41 -4.18 -40.61
N PHE A 764 -12.25 -3.21 -40.97
CA PHE A 764 -13.60 -3.08 -40.44
C PHE A 764 -14.51 -4.24 -40.90
N ASP A 765 -14.31 -4.75 -42.12
CA ASP A 765 -15.13 -5.81 -42.69
C ASP A 765 -14.88 -7.15 -41.98
N PHE A 766 -13.67 -7.37 -41.46
CA PHE A 766 -13.35 -8.55 -40.64
C PHE A 766 -14.30 -8.71 -39.45
N TRP A 767 -14.70 -7.60 -38.83
CA TRP A 767 -15.60 -7.58 -37.67
C TRP A 767 -17.07 -7.78 -38.04
N GLN A 768 -17.42 -7.82 -39.33
CA GLN A 768 -18.78 -8.06 -39.84
C GLN A 768 -18.96 -9.45 -40.44
N LEU A 769 -17.89 -10.25 -40.53
CA LEU A 769 -17.95 -11.58 -41.10
C LEU A 769 -18.90 -12.47 -40.30
N SER A 770 -19.60 -13.36 -41.00
CA SER A 770 -20.43 -14.42 -40.38
C SER A 770 -19.82 -15.81 -40.57
N LYS A 771 -18.91 -15.95 -41.54
CA LYS A 771 -18.22 -17.20 -41.85
C LYS A 771 -16.76 -16.96 -42.18
N LEU A 772 -15.91 -17.90 -41.77
CA LEU A 772 -14.48 -17.84 -42.04
C LEU A 772 -13.90 -19.22 -42.34
N THR A 773 -12.88 -19.26 -43.18
CA THR A 773 -12.04 -20.46 -43.36
C THR A 773 -10.69 -20.21 -42.74
N ILE A 774 -10.33 -21.02 -41.74
CA ILE A 774 -9.06 -20.90 -41.03
C ILE A 774 -8.20 -22.15 -41.21
N ALA A 775 -6.88 -21.97 -41.10
CA ALA A 775 -5.91 -23.02 -40.85
C ALA A 775 -5.22 -22.79 -39.50
N ILE A 776 -4.89 -23.88 -38.81
CA ILE A 776 -4.13 -23.85 -37.55
C ILE A 776 -2.65 -24.09 -37.88
N GLU A 777 -1.80 -23.18 -37.43
CA GLU A 777 -0.35 -23.25 -37.66
C GLU A 777 0.42 -23.11 -36.35
N SER A 778 1.64 -23.66 -36.32
CA SER A 778 2.58 -23.45 -35.22
C SER A 778 3.08 -22.01 -35.18
N ARG A 779 3.31 -21.51 -33.96
CA ARG A 779 3.96 -20.23 -33.68
C ARG A 779 5.01 -20.44 -32.59
N LYS A 780 6.07 -19.62 -32.61
CA LYS A 780 7.01 -19.51 -31.49
C LYS A 780 6.37 -18.66 -30.37
N PRO A 781 6.10 -19.21 -29.17
CA PRO A 781 5.55 -18.46 -28.06
C PRO A 781 6.43 -17.27 -27.66
N SER A 782 5.80 -16.27 -27.06
CA SER A 782 6.48 -15.10 -26.48
C SER A 782 5.98 -14.87 -25.05
N LYS A 783 6.72 -14.13 -24.22
CA LYS A 783 6.33 -13.84 -22.83
C LYS A 783 4.90 -13.27 -22.70
N ASN A 784 4.51 -12.38 -23.62
CA ASN A 784 3.20 -11.72 -23.60
C ASN A 784 2.10 -12.44 -24.39
N MET A 785 2.44 -13.56 -25.04
CA MET A 785 1.52 -14.34 -25.88
C MET A 785 2.05 -15.77 -25.94
N PRO A 786 1.79 -16.57 -24.89
CA PRO A 786 2.40 -17.89 -24.68
C PRO A 786 1.77 -19.00 -25.54
N HIS A 787 0.67 -18.71 -26.24
CA HIS A 787 -0.03 -19.66 -27.08
C HIS A 787 0.86 -20.21 -28.20
N ILE A 788 0.86 -21.53 -28.35
CA ILE A 788 1.74 -22.28 -29.28
C ILE A 788 1.18 -22.35 -30.71
N PHE A 789 -0.11 -22.09 -30.90
CA PHE A 789 -0.78 -22.12 -32.20
C PHE A 789 -1.41 -20.78 -32.57
N LYS A 790 -1.42 -20.50 -33.87
CA LYS A 790 -2.06 -19.33 -34.50
C LYS A 790 -3.10 -19.78 -35.53
N ALA A 791 -4.10 -18.93 -35.75
CA ALA A 791 -5.05 -19.08 -36.84
C ALA A 791 -4.64 -18.23 -38.03
N THR A 792 -4.66 -18.80 -39.24
CA THR A 792 -4.38 -18.11 -40.50
C THR A 792 -5.56 -18.20 -41.47
N ILE A 793 -5.73 -17.16 -42.28
CA ILE A 793 -6.72 -17.08 -43.37
C ILE A 793 -6.00 -16.82 -44.68
N LYS A 794 -6.59 -17.26 -45.79
CA LYS A 794 -6.07 -16.95 -47.13
C LYS A 794 -6.64 -15.62 -47.60
N SER A 795 -5.78 -14.64 -47.83
CA SER A 795 -6.13 -13.38 -48.49
C SER A 795 -5.34 -13.22 -49.78
N LYS A 796 -5.76 -12.32 -50.67
CA LYS A 796 -5.00 -11.95 -51.88
C LYS A 796 -4.23 -10.66 -51.60
N ASN A 797 -2.94 -10.63 -51.90
CA ASN A 797 -2.17 -9.38 -51.86
C ASN A 797 -2.49 -8.49 -53.07
N SER A 798 -1.89 -7.30 -53.11
CA SER A 798 -2.01 -6.31 -54.19
C SER A 798 -1.65 -6.87 -55.58
N ASP A 799 -0.82 -7.91 -55.64
CA ASP A 799 -0.38 -8.59 -56.86
C ASP A 799 -1.24 -9.81 -57.24
N GLY A 800 -2.35 -10.04 -56.52
CA GLY A 800 -3.24 -11.18 -56.73
C GLY A 800 -2.71 -12.55 -56.24
N LYS A 801 -1.54 -12.60 -55.60
CA LYS A 801 -0.99 -13.81 -54.97
C LYS A 801 -1.68 -14.06 -53.62
N GLY A 802 -1.99 -15.33 -53.36
CA GLY A 802 -2.54 -15.77 -52.06
C GLY A 802 -1.47 -15.66 -50.96
N VAL A 803 -1.76 -14.91 -49.91
CA VAL A 803 -0.93 -14.76 -48.72
C VAL A 803 -1.73 -15.21 -47.50
N ASP A 804 -1.09 -16.02 -46.64
CA ASP A 804 -1.67 -16.45 -45.37
C ASP A 804 -1.52 -15.30 -44.34
N ILE A 805 -2.64 -14.71 -43.96
CA ILE A 805 -2.70 -13.66 -42.95
C ILE A 805 -3.02 -14.30 -41.60
N THR A 806 -2.21 -13.99 -40.59
CA THR A 806 -2.50 -14.41 -39.22
C THR A 806 -3.57 -13.53 -38.61
N ILE A 807 -4.62 -14.13 -38.06
CA ILE A 807 -5.75 -13.40 -37.48
C ILE A 807 -5.75 -13.40 -35.95
N GLY A 808 -5.05 -14.33 -35.31
CA GLY A 808 -5.07 -14.49 -33.86
C GLY A 808 -4.34 -15.75 -33.39
N THR A 809 -4.36 -15.99 -32.09
CA THR A 809 -3.84 -17.20 -31.44
C THR A 809 -4.96 -18.13 -31.00
N ILE A 810 -4.73 -19.44 -31.02
CA ILE A 810 -5.74 -20.39 -30.52
C ILE A 810 -5.66 -20.45 -28.99
N SER A 811 -6.80 -20.32 -28.29
CA SER A 811 -6.82 -20.36 -26.82
C SER A 811 -6.29 -21.69 -26.28
N MET A 812 -5.58 -21.65 -25.14
CA MET A 812 -5.03 -22.88 -24.54
C MET A 812 -6.13 -23.87 -24.14
N LYS A 813 -7.34 -23.37 -23.86
CA LYS A 813 -8.54 -24.16 -23.60
C LYS A 813 -8.93 -24.98 -24.84
N SER A 814 -9.13 -24.33 -25.99
CA SER A 814 -9.48 -25.02 -27.24
C SER A 814 -8.42 -26.03 -27.68
N ILE A 815 -7.13 -25.74 -27.45
CA ILE A 815 -6.03 -26.68 -27.73
C ILE A 815 -6.20 -27.97 -26.92
N ARG A 816 -6.45 -27.87 -25.62
CA ARG A 816 -6.60 -29.02 -24.71
C ARG A 816 -7.90 -29.79 -24.97
N GLU A 817 -9.01 -29.08 -25.12
CA GLU A 817 -10.34 -29.68 -25.30
C GLU A 817 -10.47 -30.47 -26.61
N HIS A 818 -9.76 -30.05 -27.65
CA HIS A 818 -9.90 -30.62 -28.99
C HIS A 818 -8.63 -31.30 -29.52
N ASN A 819 -7.57 -31.40 -28.71
CA ASN A 819 -6.28 -32.00 -29.07
C ASN A 819 -5.76 -31.49 -30.43
N LEU A 820 -5.80 -30.17 -30.60
CA LEU A 820 -5.52 -29.51 -31.87
C LEU A 820 -4.07 -29.72 -32.30
N LYS A 821 -3.84 -29.81 -33.62
CA LYS A 821 -2.52 -29.96 -34.23
C LYS A 821 -2.35 -28.98 -35.40
N PRO A 822 -1.12 -28.57 -35.72
CA PRO A 822 -0.84 -27.79 -36.93
C PRO A 822 -1.33 -28.52 -38.19
N GLY A 823 -1.81 -27.75 -39.18
CA GLY A 823 -2.35 -28.26 -40.45
C GLY A 823 -3.86 -28.57 -40.43
N MET A 824 -4.50 -28.55 -39.25
CA MET A 824 -5.97 -28.67 -39.17
C MET A 824 -6.64 -27.42 -39.75
N THR A 825 -7.80 -27.59 -40.40
CA THR A 825 -8.56 -26.50 -41.01
C THR A 825 -10.03 -26.55 -40.62
N ILE A 826 -10.67 -25.39 -40.52
CA ILE A 826 -12.12 -25.26 -40.47
C ILE A 826 -12.54 -24.50 -41.73
N LYS A 827 -13.29 -25.15 -42.60
CA LYS A 827 -13.84 -24.54 -43.81
C LYS A 827 -15.21 -23.96 -43.51
N GLN A 828 -15.42 -22.69 -43.89
CA GLN A 828 -16.72 -22.01 -43.78
C GLN A 828 -17.35 -22.13 -42.38
N GLY A 829 -16.53 -22.01 -41.34
CA GLY A 829 -16.99 -22.04 -39.95
C GLY A 829 -17.82 -20.82 -39.62
N ASN A 830 -18.93 -21.02 -38.91
CA ASN A 830 -19.75 -19.93 -38.41
C ASN A 830 -18.97 -19.21 -37.32
N ILE A 831 -18.88 -17.89 -37.40
CA ILE A 831 -18.13 -17.09 -36.44
C ILE A 831 -19.05 -16.32 -35.51
N GLU A 832 -18.63 -16.21 -34.26
CA GLU A 832 -19.22 -15.34 -33.26
C GLU A 832 -18.09 -14.51 -32.66
N LEU A 833 -18.18 -13.19 -32.80
CA LEU A 833 -17.25 -12.26 -32.20
C LEU A 833 -17.69 -11.97 -30.77
N ASN A 834 -16.73 -11.91 -29.85
CA ASN A 834 -16.95 -11.67 -28.44
C ASN A 834 -16.08 -10.48 -28.02
N PHE A 835 -16.64 -9.58 -27.22
CA PHE A 835 -15.91 -8.41 -26.72
C PHE A 835 -14.68 -8.79 -25.89
N GLY A 836 -13.71 -7.88 -25.84
CA GLY A 836 -12.50 -8.06 -25.04
C GLY A 836 -12.70 -7.75 -23.56
N ILE A 837 -11.81 -8.27 -22.72
CA ILE A 837 -11.83 -7.99 -21.29
C ILE A 837 -11.28 -6.57 -21.03
N SER A 838 -12.17 -5.62 -20.70
CA SER A 838 -11.81 -4.21 -20.46
C SER A 838 -11.28 -3.95 -19.04
N ASP A 839 -10.74 -2.75 -18.78
CA ASP A 839 -10.46 -2.26 -17.40
C ASP A 839 -11.75 -2.16 -16.59
N GLY A 840 -12.79 -1.56 -17.17
CA GLY A 840 -14.09 -1.40 -16.53
C GLY A 840 -14.77 -2.73 -16.17
N MET A 841 -14.55 -3.81 -16.92
CA MET A 841 -15.07 -5.13 -16.55
C MET A 841 -14.49 -5.66 -15.25
N VAL A 842 -13.17 -5.52 -15.11
CA VAL A 842 -12.47 -5.95 -13.89
C VAL A 842 -12.92 -5.08 -12.72
N ASP A 843 -13.00 -3.77 -12.93
CA ASP A 843 -13.43 -2.82 -11.90
C ASP A 843 -14.90 -3.04 -11.49
N ALA A 844 -15.78 -3.39 -12.44
CA ALA A 844 -17.17 -3.71 -12.15
C ALA A 844 -17.34 -5.01 -11.39
N LEU A 845 -16.52 -6.03 -11.62
CA LEU A 845 -16.54 -7.24 -10.79
C LEU A 845 -16.05 -6.99 -9.36
N LYS A 846 -15.10 -6.06 -9.19
CA LYS A 846 -14.72 -5.57 -7.86
C LYS A 846 -15.92 -4.88 -7.21
N GLN A 847 -16.60 -4.00 -7.94
CA GLN A 847 -17.81 -3.32 -7.46
C GLN A 847 -18.93 -4.31 -7.14
N GLN A 848 -19.19 -5.33 -7.96
CA GLN A 848 -20.20 -6.36 -7.68
C GLN A 848 -19.85 -7.17 -6.43
N THR A 849 -18.58 -7.47 -6.23
CA THR A 849 -18.12 -8.10 -4.98
C THR A 849 -18.40 -7.19 -3.78
N LEU A 850 -18.14 -5.89 -3.92
CA LEU A 850 -18.41 -4.90 -2.88
C LEU A 850 -19.90 -4.76 -2.57
N GLU A 851 -20.73 -4.58 -3.59
CA GLU A 851 -22.18 -4.51 -3.46
C GLU A 851 -22.76 -5.80 -2.85
N TYR A 852 -22.21 -6.96 -3.21
CA TYR A 852 -22.61 -8.23 -2.61
C TYR A 852 -22.30 -8.27 -1.11
N VAL A 853 -21.09 -7.89 -0.71
CA VAL A 853 -20.68 -7.81 0.70
C VAL A 853 -21.54 -6.80 1.46
N GLU A 854 -21.77 -5.62 0.92
CA GLU A 854 -22.62 -4.58 1.50
C GLU A 854 -24.06 -5.06 1.67
N SER A 855 -24.62 -5.70 0.64
CA SER A 855 -25.98 -6.25 0.70
C SER A 855 -26.14 -7.27 1.83
N ILE A 856 -25.13 -8.08 2.12
CA ILE A 856 -25.17 -9.00 3.26
C ILE A 856 -25.18 -8.21 4.56
N ARG A 857 -24.34 -7.18 4.69
CA ARG A 857 -24.25 -6.35 5.90
C ARG A 857 -25.55 -5.62 6.20
N GLU A 858 -26.18 -5.04 5.17
CA GLU A 858 -27.43 -4.29 5.30
C GLU A 858 -28.63 -5.19 5.59
N ASN A 859 -28.68 -6.37 4.96
CA ASN A 859 -29.78 -7.33 5.15
C ASN A 859 -29.65 -8.17 6.42
N THR A 860 -28.52 -8.12 7.13
CA THR A 860 -28.32 -8.86 8.38
C THR A 860 -28.61 -7.96 9.57
N SER A 861 -29.59 -8.35 10.39
CA SER A 861 -29.94 -7.61 11.61
C SER A 861 -28.78 -7.62 12.61
N ASP A 862 -28.62 -6.56 13.42
CA ASP A 862 -27.51 -6.44 14.38
C ASP A 862 -27.39 -7.64 15.34
N ASN A 863 -28.53 -8.22 15.72
CA ASN A 863 -28.59 -9.39 16.61
C ASN A 863 -28.11 -10.69 15.92
N GLU A 864 -28.17 -10.78 14.60
CA GLU A 864 -27.76 -11.97 13.83
C GLU A 864 -26.32 -11.85 13.30
N LYS A 865 -25.73 -10.64 13.26
CA LYS A 865 -24.38 -10.39 12.71
C LYS A 865 -23.32 -11.28 13.36
N LEU A 866 -23.34 -11.44 14.69
CA LEU A 866 -22.38 -12.28 15.40
C LEU A 866 -22.53 -13.76 15.04
N GLN A 867 -23.76 -14.28 15.02
CA GLN A 867 -24.04 -15.68 14.68
C GLN A 867 -23.67 -16.00 13.23
N LEU A 868 -24.00 -15.09 12.30
CA LEU A 868 -23.67 -15.25 10.89
C LEU A 868 -22.16 -15.14 10.64
N ALA A 869 -21.47 -14.19 11.29
CA ALA A 869 -20.01 -14.09 11.23
C ALA A 869 -19.33 -15.37 11.72
N ALA A 870 -19.79 -15.92 12.86
CA ALA A 870 -19.29 -17.17 13.42
C ALA A 870 -19.52 -18.36 12.46
N ALA A 871 -20.71 -18.46 11.85
CA ALA A 871 -21.02 -19.51 10.89
C ALA A 871 -20.21 -19.39 9.60
N ILE A 872 -20.04 -18.17 9.04
CA ILE A 872 -19.18 -17.91 7.86
C ILE A 872 -17.74 -18.29 8.17
N HIS A 873 -17.25 -17.94 9.36
CA HIS A 873 -15.92 -18.32 9.82
C HIS A 873 -15.79 -19.85 9.89
N ASP A 874 -16.72 -20.54 10.56
CA ASP A 874 -16.70 -22.00 10.70
C ASP A 874 -16.62 -22.71 9.35
N VAL A 875 -17.53 -22.40 8.42
CA VAL A 875 -17.59 -23.06 7.11
C VAL A 875 -16.41 -22.69 6.20
N SER A 876 -15.74 -21.57 6.47
CA SER A 876 -14.57 -21.12 5.71
C SER A 876 -13.26 -21.79 6.17
N HIS A 877 -13.23 -22.36 7.38
CA HIS A 877 -12.03 -22.96 7.99
C HIS A 877 -12.15 -24.50 8.11
N THR A 878 -12.59 -25.18 7.04
CA THR A 878 -12.73 -26.66 6.97
C THR A 878 -11.64 -27.34 6.13
N GLU A 879 -11.42 -28.65 6.35
CA GLU A 879 -10.37 -29.45 5.67
C GLU A 879 -10.52 -29.55 4.14
N GLU A 880 -11.72 -29.37 3.59
CA GLU A 880 -11.97 -29.38 2.13
C GLU A 880 -11.23 -28.24 1.40
N ASN A 881 -10.60 -27.34 2.14
CA ASN A 881 -9.86 -26.20 1.61
C ASN A 881 -8.34 -26.44 1.45
N LYS A 882 -7.82 -27.66 1.71
CA LYS A 882 -6.38 -28.03 1.70
C LYS A 882 -5.55 -27.72 0.44
N ASN A 883 -6.15 -27.35 -0.70
CA ASN A 883 -5.44 -27.00 -1.94
C ASN A 883 -4.98 -25.52 -1.96
N TYR A 884 -4.08 -25.15 -1.05
CA TYR A 884 -3.58 -23.78 -0.89
C TYR A 884 -2.47 -23.39 -1.88
N SER A 885 -1.80 -24.38 -2.48
CA SER A 885 -0.66 -24.18 -3.40
C SER A 885 -1.01 -23.46 -4.70
N SER A 886 -2.30 -23.33 -5.03
CA SER A 886 -2.81 -22.72 -6.27
C SER A 886 -3.53 -21.38 -6.05
N GLY A 887 -3.37 -20.73 -4.90
CA GLY A 887 -3.79 -19.34 -4.67
C GLY A 887 -5.30 -19.09 -4.42
N GLN A 888 -6.18 -20.08 -4.50
CA GLN A 888 -7.63 -19.83 -4.64
C GLN A 888 -8.52 -19.89 -3.39
N LYS A 889 -8.03 -20.35 -2.22
CA LYS A 889 -8.87 -20.41 -1.01
C LYS A 889 -8.06 -19.94 0.18
N LYS A 890 -8.35 -18.75 0.73
CA LYS A 890 -7.66 -18.20 1.92
C LYS A 890 -8.65 -17.78 3.03
N ALA A 891 -9.88 -18.32 3.00
CA ALA A 891 -10.98 -17.88 3.87
C ALA A 891 -11.23 -16.35 3.89
N GLY A 892 -10.94 -15.65 2.78
CA GLY A 892 -11.04 -14.18 2.70
C GLY A 892 -12.42 -13.66 3.07
N VAL A 893 -13.48 -14.39 2.71
CA VAL A 893 -14.88 -14.06 3.05
C VAL A 893 -15.10 -13.89 4.57
N ALA A 894 -14.39 -14.64 5.42
CA ALA A 894 -14.55 -14.56 6.87
C ALA A 894 -14.13 -13.19 7.44
N PHE A 895 -13.18 -12.51 6.79
CA PHE A 895 -12.72 -11.18 7.18
C PHE A 895 -13.44 -10.06 6.40
N ALA A 896 -14.01 -10.39 5.24
CA ALA A 896 -14.64 -9.42 4.36
C ALA A 896 -16.06 -9.04 4.81
N ILE A 897 -16.88 -9.97 5.29
CA ILE A 897 -18.30 -9.67 5.56
C ILE A 897 -18.49 -8.81 6.81
N PHE A 898 -17.99 -9.24 7.98
CA PHE A 898 -18.20 -8.52 9.25
C PHE A 898 -16.87 -8.21 9.95
N PRO A 899 -16.05 -7.30 9.38
CA PRO A 899 -14.69 -7.06 9.87
C PRO A 899 -14.66 -6.60 11.34
N LEU A 900 -15.60 -5.74 11.76
CA LEU A 900 -15.69 -5.28 13.15
C LEU A 900 -16.01 -6.41 14.15
N VAL A 901 -16.81 -7.40 13.73
CA VAL A 901 -17.13 -8.55 14.60
C VAL A 901 -15.88 -9.42 14.80
N VAL A 902 -15.10 -9.65 13.74
CA VAL A 902 -13.82 -10.37 13.83
C VAL A 902 -12.84 -9.62 14.72
N ILE A 903 -12.68 -8.30 14.53
CA ILE A 903 -11.82 -7.45 15.36
C ILE A 903 -12.24 -7.52 16.83
N GLY A 904 -13.55 -7.40 17.12
CA GLY A 904 -14.08 -7.53 18.48
C GLY A 904 -13.76 -8.89 19.10
N GLN A 905 -13.85 -9.97 18.32
CA GLN A 905 -13.53 -11.32 18.77
C GLN A 905 -12.03 -11.48 19.09
N LEU A 906 -11.14 -10.87 18.30
CA LEU A 906 -9.69 -10.90 18.56
C LEU A 906 -9.28 -10.17 19.84
N ASN A 907 -10.03 -9.14 20.23
CA ASN A 907 -9.78 -8.44 21.49
C ASN A 907 -10.17 -9.27 22.73
N GLN A 908 -11.04 -10.26 22.58
CA GLN A 908 -11.63 -10.97 23.72
C GLN A 908 -11.14 -12.41 23.86
N LEU A 909 -10.99 -13.13 22.76
CA LEU A 909 -10.76 -14.56 22.82
C LEU A 909 -9.28 -14.89 22.93
N GLN A 910 -8.92 -15.66 23.96
CA GLN A 910 -7.67 -16.41 24.00
C GLN A 910 -7.86 -17.90 23.64
N PHE A 911 -7.07 -18.45 22.72
CA PHE A 911 -7.04 -19.90 22.51
C PHE A 911 -6.42 -20.61 23.72
N THR A 912 -7.25 -21.34 24.48
CA THR A 912 -6.84 -22.02 25.71
C THR A 912 -6.86 -23.53 25.63
N GLN A 913 -7.61 -24.11 24.68
CA GLN A 913 -7.81 -25.57 24.60
C GLN A 913 -7.15 -26.17 23.37
N MET A 914 -6.32 -27.19 23.58
CA MET A 914 -5.63 -27.90 22.49
C MET A 914 -5.35 -29.36 22.81
N ARG A 915 -5.10 -30.14 21.76
CA ARG A 915 -4.69 -31.55 21.88
C ARG A 915 -3.25 -31.73 21.42
N VAL A 916 -2.48 -32.48 22.20
CA VAL A 916 -1.11 -32.86 21.86
C VAL A 916 -1.05 -34.34 21.53
N LEU A 917 -0.40 -34.68 20.41
CA LEU A 917 -0.21 -36.05 19.93
C LEU A 917 1.19 -36.57 20.25
N GLY A 918 1.31 -37.90 20.32
CA GLY A 918 2.62 -38.55 20.45
C GLY A 918 3.09 -38.70 21.90
N THR A 919 2.18 -38.52 22.86
CA THR A 919 2.47 -38.66 24.30
C THR A 919 2.95 -40.04 24.71
N GLN A 920 2.71 -41.06 23.88
CA GLN A 920 3.18 -42.43 24.08
C GLN A 920 4.63 -42.68 23.67
N PHE A 921 5.29 -41.72 23.00
CA PHE A 921 6.64 -41.88 22.45
C PHE A 921 7.66 -40.90 23.07
N ASN A 922 7.42 -40.48 24.31
CA ASN A 922 8.22 -39.45 24.98
C ASN A 922 8.61 -39.87 26.42
N HIS A 923 9.24 -38.95 27.15
CA HIS A 923 9.66 -39.14 28.55
C HIS A 923 8.51 -39.26 29.56
N TYR A 924 7.28 -38.94 29.15
CA TYR A 924 6.05 -38.93 29.94
C TYR A 924 5.11 -40.08 29.58
N ALA A 925 5.53 -41.05 28.76
CA ALA A 925 4.67 -42.13 28.28
C ALA A 925 4.02 -42.94 29.42
N ASP A 926 4.70 -43.09 30.56
CA ASP A 926 4.16 -43.78 31.74
C ASP A 926 3.47 -42.84 32.76
N ARG A 927 3.43 -41.52 32.52
CA ARG A 927 2.73 -40.54 33.39
C ARG A 927 1.30 -40.38 32.89
N ASN A 928 0.34 -40.66 33.76
CA ASN A 928 -1.08 -40.42 33.49
C ASN A 928 -1.51 -39.07 34.09
N PHE A 929 -1.61 -38.04 33.26
CA PHE A 929 -1.97 -36.70 33.72
C PHE A 929 -3.46 -36.65 34.09
N ALA A 930 -3.79 -36.18 35.29
CA ALA A 930 -5.17 -36.14 35.82
C ALA A 930 -5.73 -34.71 35.98
N GLY A 931 -5.25 -33.76 35.17
CA GLY A 931 -5.63 -32.34 35.24
C GLY A 931 -4.66 -31.46 36.04
N GLU A 932 -3.50 -32.00 36.43
CA GLU A 932 -2.45 -31.26 37.15
C GLU A 932 -2.00 -30.01 36.38
N LYS A 933 -1.83 -28.89 37.10
CA LYS A 933 -1.35 -27.62 36.55
C LYS A 933 0.18 -27.63 36.48
N VAL A 934 0.72 -27.51 35.28
CA VAL A 934 2.17 -27.51 35.02
C VAL A 934 2.58 -26.35 34.12
N PRO A 935 3.80 -25.81 34.29
CA PRO A 935 4.35 -24.84 33.36
C PRO A 935 4.61 -25.51 32.00
N ILE A 936 4.16 -24.85 30.95
CA ILE A 936 4.33 -25.27 29.56
C ILE A 936 5.00 -24.19 28.72
N LYS A 937 5.70 -24.60 27.68
CA LYS A 937 6.29 -23.71 26.67
C LYS A 937 6.04 -24.22 25.26
N PHE A 938 5.81 -23.29 24.33
CA PHE A 938 5.60 -23.57 22.91
C PHE A 938 6.92 -23.42 22.15
N GLU A 939 7.37 -24.48 21.47
CA GLU A 939 8.61 -24.44 20.68
C GLU A 939 8.42 -25.03 19.28
N ASN A 940 9.10 -24.47 18.28
CA ASN A 940 9.15 -25.05 16.94
C ASN A 940 10.25 -26.12 16.88
N GLY A 941 9.98 -27.25 16.22
CA GLY A 941 10.97 -28.30 16.02
C GLY A 941 10.60 -29.26 14.89
N ILE A 942 11.45 -30.25 14.62
CA ILE A 942 11.22 -31.24 13.55
C ILE A 942 9.90 -31.99 13.77
N ASN A 943 9.11 -32.15 12.71
CA ASN A 943 7.90 -32.96 12.74
C ASN A 943 8.28 -34.45 12.69
N PRO A 944 7.91 -35.26 13.71
CA PRO A 944 8.33 -36.66 13.80
C PRO A 944 7.68 -37.56 12.73
N ARG A 945 6.59 -37.12 12.08
CA ARG A 945 5.94 -37.84 10.99
C ARG A 945 6.38 -37.36 9.60
N ALA A 946 6.96 -36.17 9.51
CA ALA A 946 7.44 -35.57 8.28
C ALA A 946 8.74 -34.78 8.59
N PRO A 947 9.91 -35.44 8.66
CA PRO A 947 11.14 -34.82 9.16
C PRO A 947 11.62 -33.57 8.41
N THR A 948 11.11 -33.33 7.20
CA THR A 948 11.37 -32.13 6.39
C THR A 948 10.48 -30.93 6.74
N GLN A 949 9.54 -31.09 7.67
CA GLN A 949 8.60 -30.05 8.09
C GLN A 949 8.80 -29.67 9.56
N THR A 950 8.47 -28.42 9.89
CA THR A 950 8.43 -27.93 11.27
C THR A 950 7.07 -28.24 11.89
N ALA A 951 7.05 -28.65 13.16
CA ALA A 951 5.87 -28.79 14.00
C ALA A 951 6.00 -27.98 15.29
N ARG A 952 4.86 -27.53 15.84
CA ARG A 952 4.78 -26.91 17.15
C ARG A 952 4.77 -27.99 18.23
N TRP A 953 5.74 -27.93 19.13
CA TRP A 953 5.91 -28.81 20.27
C TRP A 953 5.45 -28.13 21.56
N ILE A 954 4.86 -28.91 22.45
CA ILE A 954 4.67 -28.52 23.85
C ILE A 954 5.81 -29.08 24.68
N ILE A 955 6.49 -28.20 25.40
CA ILE A 955 7.50 -28.51 26.38
C ILE A 955 6.85 -28.43 27.76
N VAL A 956 7.02 -29.47 28.56
CA VAL A 956 6.60 -29.53 29.97
C VAL A 956 7.87 -29.78 30.78
N GLU A 957 8.13 -29.00 31.82
CA GLU A 957 9.29 -29.19 32.71
C GLU A 957 10.64 -29.39 31.95
N GLY A 958 10.83 -28.68 30.84
CA GLY A 958 12.04 -28.78 30.00
C GLY A 958 12.12 -29.99 29.05
N LYS A 959 11.09 -30.84 28.97
CA LYS A 959 11.04 -32.00 28.07
C LYS A 959 9.86 -31.94 27.10
N LYS A 960 10.04 -32.49 25.90
CA LYS A 960 9.00 -32.55 24.85
C LYS A 960 7.87 -33.51 25.24
N LEU A 961 6.65 -32.99 25.38
CA LEU A 961 5.43 -33.77 25.55
C LEU A 961 4.87 -34.27 24.21
N GLY A 962 4.95 -33.49 23.15
CA GLY A 962 4.45 -33.94 21.84
C GLY A 962 4.16 -32.79 20.91
N THR A 963 3.70 -33.13 19.70
CA THR A 963 3.30 -32.15 18.69
C THR A 963 1.82 -31.86 18.78
N ILE A 964 1.42 -30.59 18.59
CA ILE A 964 0.02 -30.20 18.59
C ILE A 964 -0.73 -30.88 17.44
N ASP A 965 -1.94 -31.35 17.70
CA ASP A 965 -2.83 -31.91 16.68
C ASP A 965 -3.13 -30.87 15.61
N ALA A 966 -3.13 -31.27 14.34
CA ALA A 966 -3.24 -30.35 13.22
C ALA A 966 -4.56 -29.56 13.20
N SER A 967 -5.60 -30.01 13.89
CA SER A 967 -6.90 -29.33 14.01
C SER A 967 -7.05 -28.47 15.27
N SER A 968 -6.06 -28.50 16.18
CA SER A 968 -6.13 -27.77 17.45
C SER A 968 -5.63 -26.33 17.29
N PRO A 969 -6.38 -25.31 17.76
CA PRO A 969 -5.87 -23.95 17.88
C PRO A 969 -4.73 -23.93 18.89
N HIS A 970 -3.76 -23.03 18.70
CA HIS A 970 -2.65 -22.90 19.63
C HIS A 970 -1.97 -21.52 19.56
N LEU A 971 -1.18 -21.23 20.60
CA LEU A 971 -0.37 -20.01 20.71
C LEU A 971 0.91 -20.09 19.86
N LEU A 972 1.56 -18.94 19.66
CA LEU A 972 2.83 -18.85 18.94
C LEU A 972 4.00 -19.47 19.72
N ALA A 973 5.13 -19.65 19.06
CA ALA A 973 6.32 -20.23 19.66
C ALA A 973 6.99 -19.16 20.54
N GLY A 974 7.66 -19.58 21.60
CA GLY A 974 8.20 -18.69 22.62
C GLY A 974 7.20 -18.30 23.72
N TYR A 975 5.92 -18.65 23.57
CA TYR A 975 4.92 -18.45 24.62
C TYR A 975 5.14 -19.44 25.77
N GLU A 976 4.93 -18.96 26.98
CA GLU A 976 4.92 -19.77 28.21
C GLU A 976 3.59 -19.59 28.93
N ALA A 977 3.10 -20.63 29.60
CA ALA A 977 1.87 -20.55 30.38
C ALA A 977 1.83 -21.65 31.44
N VAL A 978 0.88 -21.56 32.36
CA VAL A 978 0.46 -22.70 33.18
C VAL A 978 -0.72 -23.37 32.49
N ALA A 979 -0.69 -24.70 32.39
CA ALA A 979 -1.79 -25.45 31.80
C ALA A 979 -2.12 -26.71 32.60
N SER A 980 -3.40 -27.04 32.65
CA SER A 980 -3.89 -28.34 33.11
C SER A 980 -3.77 -29.35 31.97
N ILE A 981 -3.08 -30.46 32.23
CA ILE A 981 -2.92 -31.54 31.27
C ILE A 981 -3.76 -32.74 31.72
N THR A 982 -4.52 -33.32 30.79
CA THR A 982 -5.34 -34.51 31.04
C THR A 982 -5.05 -35.58 30.01
N SER A 983 -4.70 -36.77 30.48
CA SER A 983 -4.52 -37.95 29.66
C SER A 983 -5.86 -38.71 29.55
N PRO A 984 -6.35 -39.00 28.33
CA PRO A 984 -7.52 -39.82 28.12
C PRO A 984 -7.24 -41.28 28.51
N LEU A 985 -8.30 -42.04 28.76
CA LEU A 985 -8.19 -43.49 28.91
C LEU A 985 -7.54 -44.11 27.67
N SER A 986 -6.56 -44.98 27.91
CA SER A 986 -5.87 -45.65 26.81
C SER A 986 -6.82 -46.51 26.00
N LYS A 987 -6.74 -46.38 24.68
CA LYS A 987 -7.51 -47.22 23.73
C LYS A 987 -6.86 -48.59 23.51
N SER A 988 -5.72 -48.83 24.16
CA SER A 988 -4.94 -50.04 24.00
C SER A 988 -4.45 -50.60 25.34
N VAL A 989 -4.22 -51.90 25.37
CA VAL A 989 -3.68 -52.63 26.53
C VAL A 989 -2.48 -53.43 26.08
N ILE A 990 -1.40 -53.39 26.85
CA ILE A 990 -0.22 -54.21 26.67
C ILE A 990 -0.36 -55.43 27.58
N ILE A 991 -0.30 -56.60 26.97
CA ILE A 991 -0.23 -57.88 27.67
C ILE A 991 1.23 -58.32 27.70
N THR A 992 1.77 -58.55 28.89
CA THR A 992 3.12 -59.10 29.06
C THR A 992 3.02 -60.55 29.51
N SER A 993 3.70 -61.47 28.82
CA SER A 993 3.63 -62.89 29.16
C SER A 993 4.24 -63.17 30.53
N LEU A 994 3.58 -64.00 31.35
CA LEU A 994 4.13 -64.47 32.62
C LEU A 994 5.35 -65.40 32.45
N LYS A 995 5.51 -66.03 31.27
CA LYS A 995 6.62 -66.96 31.00
C LYS A 995 7.89 -66.25 30.53
N ASN A 996 7.74 -65.10 29.89
CA ASN A 996 8.86 -64.32 29.39
C ASN A 996 8.44 -62.84 29.33
N PRO A 997 9.02 -61.98 30.19
CA PRO A 997 8.73 -60.55 30.25
C PRO A 997 8.98 -59.79 28.94
N ASP A 998 9.81 -60.31 28.04
CA ASP A 998 10.11 -59.71 26.74
C ASP A 998 9.00 -59.96 25.70
N ASN A 999 8.13 -60.95 25.96
CA ASN A 999 7.01 -61.26 25.06
C ASN A 999 5.82 -60.36 25.42
N LYS A 1000 5.68 -59.25 24.68
CA LYS A 1000 4.60 -58.26 24.84
C LYS A 1000 3.68 -58.22 23.63
N LEU A 1001 2.37 -58.20 23.86
CA LEU A 1001 1.35 -58.05 22.83
C LEU A 1001 0.51 -56.81 23.10
N GLN A 1002 0.37 -55.94 22.11
CA GLN A 1002 -0.51 -54.78 22.18
C GLN A 1002 -1.88 -55.15 21.62
N ILE A 1003 -2.92 -54.86 22.38
CA ILE A 1003 -4.33 -55.01 22.02
C ILE A 1003 -4.91 -53.61 21.84
N ASP A 1004 -5.38 -53.30 20.64
CA ASP A 1004 -5.99 -52.02 20.27
C ASP A 1004 -7.51 -52.09 20.29
N ASN A 1005 -8.16 -50.92 20.18
CA ASN A 1005 -9.62 -50.74 20.11
C ASN A 1005 -10.37 -51.26 21.34
N VAL A 1006 -9.73 -51.31 22.51
CA VAL A 1006 -10.36 -51.81 23.75
C VAL A 1006 -11.62 -51.03 24.10
N ASN A 1007 -11.61 -49.74 23.79
CA ASN A 1007 -12.72 -48.82 23.97
C ASN A 1007 -13.99 -49.14 23.14
N ARG A 1008 -13.92 -50.07 22.18
CA ARG A 1008 -15.07 -50.49 21.35
C ARG A 1008 -15.77 -51.76 21.84
N TYR A 1009 -15.24 -52.41 22.88
CA TYR A 1009 -15.73 -53.71 23.35
C TYR A 1009 -16.20 -53.67 24.81
N ALA A 1010 -16.59 -54.82 25.36
CA ALA A 1010 -17.23 -54.93 26.67
C ALA A 1010 -16.35 -54.41 27.83
N LEU A 1011 -15.03 -54.50 27.69
CA LEU A 1011 -14.05 -54.06 28.70
C LEU A 1011 -13.57 -52.61 28.52
N LYS A 1012 -14.37 -51.75 27.85
CA LYS A 1012 -14.00 -50.36 27.52
C LYS A 1012 -13.72 -49.44 28.72
N SER A 1013 -14.27 -49.75 29.89
CA SER A 1013 -14.15 -48.93 31.11
C SER A 1013 -13.10 -49.46 32.10
N SER A 1014 -12.47 -50.60 31.81
CA SER A 1014 -11.52 -51.26 32.71
C SER A 1014 -10.15 -50.56 32.65
N GLN A 1015 -9.60 -50.25 33.82
CA GLN A 1015 -8.20 -49.87 33.99
C GLN A 1015 -7.42 -51.07 34.52
N TRP A 1016 -6.26 -51.34 33.92
CA TRP A 1016 -5.44 -52.51 34.17
C TRP A 1016 -4.07 -52.06 34.68
N GLN A 1017 -3.74 -52.44 35.92
CA GLN A 1017 -2.44 -52.14 36.55
C GLN A 1017 -1.69 -53.43 36.92
N ASN A 1018 -1.21 -54.14 35.90
CA ASN A 1018 -0.46 -55.41 35.99
C ASN A 1018 -1.28 -56.59 36.52
N GLU A 1019 -2.60 -56.56 36.37
CA GLU A 1019 -3.47 -57.67 36.74
C GLU A 1019 -3.19 -58.89 35.86
N GLN A 1020 -3.20 -60.08 36.45
CA GLN A 1020 -3.05 -61.32 35.70
C GLN A 1020 -4.39 -61.74 35.10
N ALA A 1021 -4.41 -62.06 33.81
CA ALA A 1021 -5.55 -62.73 33.20
C ALA A 1021 -5.09 -63.83 32.25
N ASN A 1022 -6.03 -64.72 31.91
CA ASN A 1022 -5.88 -65.68 30.83
C ASN A 1022 -6.44 -65.09 29.54
N ILE A 1023 -5.59 -64.97 28.53
CA ILE A 1023 -5.92 -64.34 27.26
C ILE A 1023 -6.06 -65.41 26.20
N THR A 1024 -7.23 -65.47 25.57
CA THR A 1024 -7.49 -66.35 24.43
C THR A 1024 -7.57 -65.55 23.13
N LEU A 1025 -6.80 -65.94 22.12
CA LEU A 1025 -6.78 -65.31 20.82
C LEU A 1025 -7.69 -66.03 19.83
N LEU A 1026 -8.46 -65.27 19.05
CA LEU A 1026 -9.38 -65.79 18.04
C LEU A 1026 -9.23 -65.01 16.74
N ILE A 1027 -9.04 -65.72 15.64
CA ILE A 1027 -9.10 -65.16 14.30
C ILE A 1027 -10.59 -65.09 13.91
N GLY A 1028 -11.07 -63.88 13.66
CA GLY A 1028 -12.42 -63.63 13.16
C GLY A 1028 -12.37 -62.90 11.83
N GLN A 1029 -13.33 -63.23 10.96
CA GLN A 1029 -13.47 -62.60 9.65
C GLN A 1029 -14.72 -61.70 9.69
N THR A 1030 -14.52 -60.40 9.86
CA THR A 1030 -15.62 -59.43 9.97
C THR A 1030 -16.12 -58.94 8.61
N ASN A 1031 -15.34 -59.15 7.54
CA ASN A 1031 -15.70 -58.84 6.15
C ASN A 1031 -14.88 -59.73 5.18
N PRO A 1032 -15.48 -60.41 4.19
CA PRO A 1032 -14.77 -61.28 3.25
C PRO A 1032 -13.68 -60.58 2.42
N ARG A 1033 -13.81 -59.25 2.21
CA ARG A 1033 -12.85 -58.42 1.44
C ARG A 1033 -11.71 -57.85 2.29
N LYS A 1034 -11.68 -58.08 3.60
CA LYS A 1034 -10.62 -57.61 4.52
C LYS A 1034 -9.87 -58.80 5.11
N ALA A 1035 -8.58 -58.60 5.39
CA ALA A 1035 -7.75 -59.60 6.05
C ALA A 1035 -8.36 -60.02 7.41
N PRO A 1036 -8.21 -61.30 7.83
CA PRO A 1036 -8.71 -61.77 9.12
C PRO A 1036 -8.17 -60.94 10.28
N THR A 1037 -9.03 -60.60 11.23
CA THR A 1037 -8.65 -59.82 12.42
C THR A 1037 -8.47 -60.76 13.61
N VAL A 1038 -7.39 -60.59 14.35
CA VAL A 1038 -7.14 -61.37 15.58
C VAL A 1038 -7.71 -60.61 16.76
N PHE A 1039 -8.61 -61.24 17.51
CA PHE A 1039 -9.23 -60.71 18.71
C PHE A 1039 -8.60 -61.34 19.96
N ALA A 1040 -8.40 -60.54 21.00
CA ALA A 1040 -8.04 -61.03 22.33
C ALA A 1040 -9.29 -61.09 23.21
N LYS A 1041 -9.45 -62.18 23.96
CA LYS A 1041 -10.55 -62.38 24.92
C LYS A 1041 -10.03 -62.64 26.33
N ILE A 1042 -10.80 -62.17 27.31
CA ILE A 1042 -10.70 -62.50 28.74
C ILE A 1042 -12.08 -62.96 29.19
N ASP A 1043 -12.18 -64.08 29.90
CA ASP A 1043 -13.46 -64.61 30.44
C ASP A 1043 -14.60 -64.61 29.42
N ASN A 1044 -14.27 -65.05 28.20
CA ASN A 1044 -15.14 -65.13 27.03
C ASN A 1044 -15.62 -63.79 26.42
N GLN A 1045 -15.27 -62.65 27.02
CA GLN A 1045 -15.52 -61.30 26.50
C GLN A 1045 -14.36 -60.80 25.63
N ILE A 1046 -14.67 -60.01 24.59
CA ILE A 1046 -13.63 -59.41 23.73
C ILE A 1046 -12.99 -58.24 24.45
N LEU A 1047 -11.67 -58.34 24.67
CA LEU A 1047 -10.84 -57.24 25.15
C LEU A 1047 -10.57 -56.24 24.02
N GLY A 1048 -10.20 -56.72 22.83
CA GLY A 1048 -9.91 -55.86 21.69
C GLY A 1048 -9.27 -56.61 20.51
N THR A 1049 -8.73 -55.86 19.56
CA THR A 1049 -8.05 -56.39 18.37
C THR A 1049 -6.54 -56.39 18.57
N VAL A 1050 -5.86 -57.52 18.37
CA VAL A 1050 -4.40 -57.60 18.48
C VAL A 1050 -3.74 -56.73 17.40
N ASN A 1051 -2.80 -55.87 17.79
CA ASN A 1051 -2.07 -54.99 16.90
C ASN A 1051 -1.32 -55.77 15.81
N LYS A 1052 -1.24 -55.25 14.58
CA LYS A 1052 -0.58 -55.93 13.45
C LYS A 1052 0.87 -56.36 13.74
N LYS A 1053 1.66 -55.54 14.44
CA LYS A 1053 3.04 -55.90 14.81
C LYS A 1053 3.05 -57.06 15.81
N SER A 1054 2.15 -57.03 16.79
CA SER A 1054 1.98 -58.11 17.77
C SER A 1054 1.47 -59.41 17.14
N VAL A 1055 0.58 -59.34 16.13
CA VAL A 1055 0.16 -60.51 15.35
C VAL A 1055 1.34 -61.12 14.60
N LYS A 1056 2.15 -60.30 13.91
CA LYS A 1056 3.33 -60.79 13.18
C LYS A 1056 4.36 -61.43 14.12
N PHE A 1057 4.71 -60.74 15.19
CA PHE A 1057 5.60 -61.25 16.25
C PHE A 1057 5.12 -62.58 16.81
N LEU A 1058 3.82 -62.67 17.13
CA LEU A 1058 3.25 -63.88 17.71
C LEU A 1058 3.20 -65.02 16.69
N GLN A 1059 2.87 -64.73 15.43
CA GLN A 1059 2.83 -65.73 14.35
C GLN A 1059 4.21 -66.33 14.11
N GLU A 1060 5.26 -65.50 14.07
CA GLU A 1060 6.65 -65.95 13.92
C GLU A 1060 7.06 -66.91 15.05
N LYS A 1061 6.78 -66.53 16.31
CA LYS A 1061 7.11 -67.37 17.48
C LYS A 1061 6.29 -68.65 17.57
N LEU A 1062 5.00 -68.61 17.23
CA LEU A 1062 4.14 -69.80 17.27
C LEU A 1062 4.48 -70.78 16.14
N ASN A 1063 4.81 -70.27 14.94
CA ASN A 1063 5.26 -71.10 13.82
C ASN A 1063 6.56 -71.85 14.16
N ALA A 1064 7.50 -71.22 14.87
CA ALA A 1064 8.76 -71.84 15.30
C ALA A 1064 8.57 -73.04 16.25
N VAL A 1065 7.39 -73.16 16.89
CA VAL A 1065 7.03 -74.27 17.79
C VAL A 1065 5.81 -75.07 17.31
N GLY A 1066 5.45 -74.95 16.02
CA GLY A 1066 4.37 -75.72 15.40
C GLY A 1066 2.95 -75.42 15.90
N LYS A 1067 2.69 -74.22 16.45
CA LYS A 1067 1.37 -73.82 16.99
C LYS A 1067 0.70 -72.76 16.11
N SER A 1068 -0.64 -72.71 16.17
CA SER A 1068 -1.46 -71.70 15.48
C SER A 1068 -1.97 -70.61 16.44
N ILE A 1069 -2.20 -69.39 15.94
CA ILE A 1069 -2.83 -68.30 16.69
C ILE A 1069 -4.29 -68.62 17.06
N GLN A 1070 -4.99 -69.43 16.25
CA GLN A 1070 -6.39 -69.72 16.48
C GLN A 1070 -6.60 -70.48 17.79
N ARG A 1071 -7.37 -69.89 18.72
CA ARG A 1071 -7.64 -70.41 20.07
C ARG A 1071 -6.37 -70.53 20.95
N PHE A 1072 -5.26 -69.89 20.57
CA PHE A 1072 -4.08 -69.85 21.41
C PHE A 1072 -4.39 -69.11 22.71
N SER A 1073 -4.11 -69.76 23.85
CA SER A 1073 -4.35 -69.18 25.17
C SER A 1073 -3.06 -69.13 25.98
N PHE A 1074 -2.86 -68.02 26.69
CA PHE A 1074 -1.70 -67.82 27.54
C PHE A 1074 -2.05 -66.87 28.69
N SER A 1075 -1.31 -67.00 29.79
CA SER A 1075 -1.44 -66.09 30.94
C SER A 1075 -0.46 -64.92 30.79
N GLY A 1076 -0.94 -63.72 31.09
CA GLY A 1076 -0.14 -62.50 31.03
C GLY A 1076 -0.64 -61.46 32.01
N THR A 1077 0.22 -60.50 32.34
CA THR A 1077 -0.19 -59.29 33.06
C THR A 1077 -0.68 -58.25 32.07
N LEU A 1078 -1.78 -57.58 32.41
CA LEU A 1078 -2.38 -56.53 31.61
C LEU A 1078 -2.00 -55.17 32.20
N LYS A 1079 -1.44 -54.31 31.37
CA LYS A 1079 -1.19 -52.91 31.70
C LYS A 1079 -1.77 -52.05 30.58
N ASN A 1080 -2.50 -50.98 30.91
CA ASN A 1080 -2.90 -50.03 29.86
C ASN A 1080 -1.66 -49.53 29.10
N ALA A 1081 -1.77 -49.43 27.77
CA ALA A 1081 -0.72 -48.79 26.99
C ALA A 1081 -0.69 -47.28 27.34
N PRO A 1082 0.46 -46.60 27.21
CA PRO A 1082 0.52 -45.13 27.26
C PRO A 1082 -0.57 -44.45 26.41
N ALA A 1083 -1.14 -43.36 26.92
CA ALA A 1083 -2.12 -42.58 26.17
C ALA A 1083 -1.46 -42.01 24.89
N SER A 1084 -2.22 -41.99 23.78
CA SER A 1084 -1.69 -41.55 22.48
C SER A 1084 -1.76 -40.04 22.24
N TYR A 1085 -2.50 -39.34 23.10
CA TYR A 1085 -2.63 -37.90 23.13
C TYR A 1085 -2.85 -37.42 24.56
N ALA A 1086 -2.69 -36.12 24.80
CA ALA A 1086 -3.17 -35.43 25.99
C ALA A 1086 -3.95 -34.18 25.59
N ASP A 1087 -4.97 -33.84 26.37
CA ASP A 1087 -5.71 -32.59 26.24
C ASP A 1087 -5.10 -31.56 27.19
N ILE A 1088 -4.94 -30.33 26.71
CA ILE A 1088 -4.31 -29.23 27.43
C ILE A 1088 -5.32 -28.08 27.52
N ILE A 1089 -5.47 -27.55 28.74
CA ILE A 1089 -6.26 -26.35 29.03
C ILE A 1089 -5.33 -25.32 29.68
N ILE A 1090 -5.04 -24.24 28.95
CA ILE A 1090 -4.21 -23.13 29.41
C ILE A 1090 -4.99 -22.26 30.37
N ASP A 1091 -4.33 -21.83 31.46
CA ASP A 1091 -4.81 -20.75 32.32
C ASP A 1091 -4.47 -19.41 31.65
N PRO A 1092 -5.47 -18.69 31.09
CA PRO A 1092 -5.24 -17.51 30.26
C PRO A 1092 -4.51 -16.39 31.01
N SER A 1093 -4.73 -16.28 32.32
CA SER A 1093 -4.11 -15.26 33.19
C SER A 1093 -2.60 -15.45 33.36
N THR A 1094 -2.07 -16.63 33.01
CA THR A 1094 -0.67 -17.00 33.22
C THR A 1094 0.17 -16.95 31.95
N VAL A 1095 -0.45 -16.61 30.82
CA VAL A 1095 0.23 -16.58 29.52
C VAL A 1095 1.25 -15.44 29.52
N LYS A 1096 2.52 -15.82 29.35
CA LYS A 1096 3.64 -14.91 29.16
C LYS A 1096 3.96 -14.83 27.68
N PHE A 1097 3.89 -13.61 27.17
CA PHE A 1097 4.27 -13.28 25.81
C PHE A 1097 5.80 -13.26 25.70
N PRO A 1098 6.38 -13.76 24.61
CA PRO A 1098 7.82 -13.64 24.39
C PRO A 1098 8.20 -12.15 24.41
N GLN A 1099 9.11 -11.77 25.29
CA GLN A 1099 9.71 -10.43 25.27
C GLN A 1099 10.46 -10.29 23.94
N ILE A 1100 9.96 -9.40 23.09
CA ILE A 1100 10.70 -9.00 21.90
C ILE A 1100 11.67 -7.92 22.38
N GLU A 1101 12.96 -8.25 22.48
CA GLU A 1101 13.98 -7.21 22.47
C GLU A 1101 13.78 -6.39 21.19
N THR A 1102 13.38 -5.13 21.34
CA THR A 1102 13.34 -4.12 20.29
C THR A 1102 14.78 -3.79 19.87
N THR A 1103 15.46 -4.74 19.23
CA THR A 1103 16.77 -4.55 18.60
C THR A 1103 16.62 -3.76 17.29
N PHE A 1104 16.08 -2.54 17.36
CA PHE A 1104 16.15 -1.54 16.27
C PHE A 1104 16.23 -0.08 16.75
N GLN A 1105 16.68 0.16 18.00
CA GLN A 1105 16.98 1.51 18.52
C GLN A 1105 18.46 1.91 18.39
N GLN A 1106 19.14 1.49 17.32
CA GLN A 1106 20.43 2.07 16.95
C GLN A 1106 20.37 2.51 15.49
N ASN A 1107 19.63 3.59 15.26
CA ASN A 1107 19.88 4.66 14.28
C ASN A 1107 18.57 5.46 14.14
N HIS A 1108 18.65 6.73 14.53
CA HIS A 1108 17.57 7.69 14.79
C HIS A 1108 16.93 7.60 16.18
N ASN A 1109 17.24 8.63 16.98
CA ASN A 1109 16.39 9.14 18.04
C ASN A 1109 14.95 9.26 17.51
N ASN A 1110 14.08 8.38 17.98
CA ASN A 1110 12.63 8.51 18.16
C ASN A 1110 12.05 7.10 18.26
N SER A 1111 12.15 6.52 19.45
CA SER A 1111 11.48 5.29 19.81
C SER A 1111 10.00 5.56 20.09
N VAL A 1112 9.15 4.96 19.26
CA VAL A 1112 7.73 4.76 19.56
C VAL A 1112 7.62 3.52 20.46
N GLU A 1113 7.96 3.68 21.73
CA GLU A 1113 7.03 3.20 22.76
C GLU A 1113 5.89 4.24 22.82
N SER A 1114 4.74 3.93 23.41
CA SER A 1114 3.63 4.87 23.55
C SER A 1114 4.03 6.08 24.42
N ASN A 1115 4.88 6.97 23.91
CA ASN A 1115 5.30 8.21 24.54
C ASN A 1115 4.27 9.27 24.19
N LYS A 1116 3.09 9.15 24.80
CA LYS A 1116 2.49 10.40 25.28
C LYS A 1116 3.50 10.93 26.32
N PRO A 1117 3.98 12.17 26.19
CA PRO A 1117 4.94 12.71 27.15
C PRO A 1117 4.31 12.60 28.55
N VAL A 1118 5.10 12.09 29.51
CA VAL A 1118 4.68 11.93 30.91
C VAL A 1118 5.42 12.98 31.71
N CYS A 1119 4.69 13.83 32.43
CA CYS A 1119 5.29 14.78 33.35
C CYS A 1119 5.60 14.06 34.67
N THR A 1120 6.88 13.89 35.00
CA THR A 1120 7.31 13.25 36.25
C THR A 1120 7.53 14.30 37.33
N VAL A 1121 6.85 14.11 38.46
CA VAL A 1121 6.93 14.98 39.63
C VAL A 1121 7.48 14.17 40.81
N LEU A 1122 8.70 14.47 41.22
CA LEU A 1122 9.26 13.91 42.45
C LEU A 1122 8.74 14.72 43.64
N PHE A 1123 8.26 14.07 44.70
CA PHE A 1123 7.91 14.78 45.91
C PHE A 1123 8.57 14.22 47.18
N PHE A 1124 8.87 15.09 48.13
CA PHE A 1124 9.42 14.72 49.42
C PHE A 1124 8.87 15.56 50.56
N GLU A 1125 8.55 14.91 51.67
CA GLU A 1125 8.08 15.53 52.90
C GLU A 1125 9.19 15.56 53.97
N ALA A 1126 9.00 16.43 54.96
CA ALA A 1126 9.92 16.63 56.07
C ALA A 1126 9.14 16.71 57.39
N SER A 1127 9.79 16.41 58.51
CA SER A 1127 9.18 16.59 59.82
C SER A 1127 9.11 18.08 60.17
N VAL A 1128 7.92 18.57 60.53
CA VAL A 1128 7.69 19.99 60.81
C VAL A 1128 7.11 20.16 62.21
N ASP A 1129 7.54 21.22 62.90
CA ASP A 1129 6.97 21.62 64.18
C ASP A 1129 5.44 21.75 64.07
N SER A 1130 4.73 21.19 65.06
CA SER A 1130 3.27 21.23 65.18
C SER A 1130 2.65 22.62 64.92
N SER A 1131 3.34 23.70 65.28
CA SER A 1131 2.89 25.08 65.06
C SER A 1131 2.90 25.53 63.59
N LEU A 1132 3.69 24.86 62.73
CA LEU A 1132 3.85 25.16 61.30
C LEU A 1132 3.26 24.06 60.40
N GLN A 1133 2.80 22.96 60.98
CA GLN A 1133 2.32 21.78 60.27
C GLN A 1133 1.17 22.10 59.30
N GLN A 1134 0.10 22.74 59.78
CA GLN A 1134 -1.07 23.05 58.94
C GLN A 1134 -0.72 23.91 57.72
N LYS A 1135 0.13 24.94 57.89
CA LYS A 1135 0.57 25.82 56.80
C LYS A 1135 1.49 25.10 55.81
N THR A 1136 2.29 24.17 56.31
CA THR A 1136 3.21 23.36 55.49
C THR A 1136 2.43 22.36 54.64
N GLU A 1137 1.48 21.63 55.23
CA GLU A 1137 0.60 20.71 54.52
C GLU A 1137 -0.20 21.43 53.42
N GLN A 1138 -0.74 22.62 53.74
CA GLN A 1138 -1.42 23.47 52.76
C GLN A 1138 -0.48 23.88 51.60
N MET A 1139 0.78 24.22 51.90
CA MET A 1139 1.75 24.58 50.86
C MET A 1139 2.11 23.39 49.98
N MET A 1140 2.33 22.22 50.57
CA MET A 1140 2.61 20.98 49.83
C MET A 1140 1.45 20.64 48.90
N SER A 1141 0.21 20.74 49.39
CA SER A 1141 -1.00 20.51 48.60
C SER A 1141 -1.09 21.47 47.40
N ASN A 1142 -0.82 22.76 47.61
CA ASN A 1142 -0.78 23.75 46.53
C ASN A 1142 0.30 23.45 45.48
N MET A 1143 1.47 22.96 45.90
CA MET A 1143 2.57 22.60 45.00
C MET A 1143 2.20 21.41 44.11
N LEU A 1144 1.58 20.36 44.69
CA LEU A 1144 1.10 19.20 43.95
C LEU A 1144 0.02 19.60 42.94
N LYS A 1145 -0.97 20.38 43.37
CA LYS A 1145 -2.03 20.89 42.49
C LYS A 1145 -1.47 21.70 41.32
N ARG A 1146 -0.54 22.61 41.59
CA ARG A 1146 0.08 23.43 40.54
C ARG A 1146 0.87 22.58 39.55
N ALA A 1147 1.48 21.48 39.98
CA ALA A 1147 2.20 20.56 39.09
C ALA A 1147 1.25 19.88 38.09
N VAL A 1148 0.06 19.45 38.55
CA VAL A 1148 -0.99 18.89 37.68
C VAL A 1148 -1.51 19.95 36.70
N GLU A 1149 -1.90 21.13 37.20
CA GLU A 1149 -2.36 22.24 36.34
C GLU A 1149 -1.33 22.61 35.28
N ARG A 1150 -0.04 22.63 35.65
CA ARG A 1150 1.03 22.95 34.72
C ARG A 1150 1.23 21.86 33.67
N ALA A 1151 1.07 20.59 34.04
CA ALA A 1151 1.12 19.49 33.08
C ALA A 1151 -0.03 19.62 32.05
N VAL A 1152 -1.24 19.97 32.51
CA VAL A 1152 -2.39 20.24 31.64
C VAL A 1152 -2.13 21.45 30.71
N GLU A 1153 -1.65 22.57 31.24
CA GLU A 1153 -1.29 23.77 30.44
C GLU A 1153 -0.27 23.46 29.34
N LEU A 1154 0.62 22.50 29.58
CA LEU A 1154 1.68 22.10 28.65
C LEU A 1154 1.26 20.94 27.72
N GLY A 1155 0.01 20.48 27.80
CA GLY A 1155 -0.55 19.46 26.92
C GLY A 1155 -0.09 18.02 27.23
N TYR A 1156 0.26 17.74 28.49
CA TYR A 1156 0.54 16.38 28.94
C TYR A 1156 -0.77 15.64 29.21
N ASP A 1157 -0.89 14.42 28.68
CA ASP A 1157 -2.04 13.55 28.93
C ASP A 1157 -1.90 12.73 30.23
N ARG A 1158 -0.70 12.77 30.84
CA ARG A 1158 -0.34 12.01 32.05
C ARG A 1158 0.67 12.76 32.92
N VAL A 1159 0.41 12.80 34.22
CA VAL A 1159 1.35 13.25 35.26
C VAL A 1159 1.58 12.13 36.25
N GLN A 1160 2.82 11.95 36.68
CA GLN A 1160 3.24 10.81 37.46
C GLN A 1160 4.04 11.26 38.68
N PHE A 1161 3.54 10.95 39.87
CA PHE A 1161 4.13 11.29 41.16
C PHE A 1161 4.99 10.14 41.70
N VAL A 1162 6.20 10.48 42.16
CA VAL A 1162 7.14 9.56 42.81
C VAL A 1162 7.48 10.11 44.20
N ASP A 1163 7.28 9.29 45.24
CA ASP A 1163 7.67 9.66 46.60
C ASP A 1163 9.17 9.36 46.80
N VAL A 1164 9.93 10.36 47.24
CA VAL A 1164 11.35 10.20 47.62
C VAL A 1164 11.59 10.64 49.07
N SER A 1165 10.55 10.66 49.89
CA SER A 1165 10.61 10.97 51.32
C SER A 1165 11.36 9.89 52.09
N ASN A 1166 12.11 10.28 53.12
CA ASN A 1166 12.83 9.34 53.98
C ASN A 1166 11.92 8.58 54.97
N PHE A 1167 10.61 8.84 54.99
CA PHE A 1167 9.64 8.23 55.91
C PHE A 1167 8.38 7.76 55.16
N PRO A 1168 8.05 6.45 55.16
CA PRO A 1168 6.78 5.97 54.61
C PRO A 1168 5.84 5.50 55.71
N THR A 1169 4.58 6.00 55.76
CA THR A 1169 3.37 5.14 55.74
C THR A 1169 2.01 5.86 55.80
N GLU A 1170 1.89 7.15 56.10
CA GLU A 1170 0.67 7.93 55.83
C GLU A 1170 1.02 9.40 55.55
N SER A 1171 1.14 9.75 54.28
CA SER A 1171 1.55 11.08 53.82
C SER A 1171 0.31 11.95 53.49
N PRO A 1172 0.18 13.18 54.04
CA PRO A 1172 -0.81 14.16 53.60
C PRO A 1172 -0.71 14.49 52.09
N ALA A 1173 0.49 14.47 51.52
CA ALA A 1173 0.70 14.61 50.08
C ALA A 1173 0.05 13.48 49.27
N LEU A 1174 0.13 12.23 49.73
CA LEU A 1174 -0.50 11.10 49.04
C LEU A 1174 -2.03 11.26 48.97
N ARG A 1175 -2.67 11.66 50.08
CA ARG A 1175 -4.12 11.94 50.10
C ARG A 1175 -4.49 13.06 49.11
N THR A 1176 -3.63 14.06 48.96
CA THR A 1176 -3.82 15.14 47.98
C THR A 1176 -3.71 14.62 46.54
N ILE A 1177 -2.73 13.74 46.25
CA ILE A 1177 -2.56 13.15 44.91
C ILE A 1177 -3.76 12.28 44.55
N GLU A 1178 -4.26 11.46 45.48
CA GLU A 1178 -5.48 10.66 45.28
C GLU A 1178 -6.71 11.53 44.99
N GLN A 1179 -6.85 12.66 45.71
CA GLN A 1179 -7.91 13.63 45.44
C GLN A 1179 -7.78 14.27 44.05
N LEU A 1180 -6.56 14.68 43.65
CA LEU A 1180 -6.31 15.27 42.33
C LEU A 1180 -6.60 14.28 41.19
N ALA A 1181 -6.31 12.99 41.39
CA ALA A 1181 -6.64 11.93 40.44
C ALA A 1181 -8.16 11.73 40.25
N ALA A 1182 -8.96 12.04 41.28
CA ALA A 1182 -10.42 12.02 41.19
C ALA A 1182 -11.01 13.32 40.60
N GLU A 1183 -10.39 14.47 40.84
CA GLU A 1183 -10.87 15.79 40.39
C GLU A 1183 -10.58 16.06 38.90
N HIS A 1184 -9.49 15.54 38.35
CA HIS A 1184 -9.07 15.78 36.96
C HIS A 1184 -9.45 14.61 36.03
N GLN A 1185 -10.39 14.84 35.11
CA GLN A 1185 -10.75 13.87 34.05
C GLN A 1185 -10.01 14.13 32.73
N ASP A 1186 -9.32 15.25 32.63
CA ASP A 1186 -8.59 15.74 31.46
C ASP A 1186 -7.13 15.28 31.39
N ILE A 1187 -6.59 14.77 32.50
CA ILE A 1187 -5.22 14.22 32.61
C ILE A 1187 -5.21 12.99 33.50
N THR A 1188 -4.41 11.98 33.16
CA THR A 1188 -4.22 10.81 34.04
C THR A 1188 -3.19 11.15 35.13
N VAL A 1189 -3.59 11.06 36.40
CA VAL A 1189 -2.70 11.31 37.56
C VAL A 1189 -2.34 9.97 38.21
N ASP A 1190 -1.06 9.60 38.17
CA ASP A 1190 -0.57 8.33 38.74
C ASP A 1190 0.38 8.52 39.91
N PHE A 1191 0.40 7.55 40.82
CA PHE A 1191 1.39 7.41 41.89
C PHE A 1191 2.15 6.09 41.73
N ILE A 1192 3.49 6.14 41.64
CA ILE A 1192 4.32 4.93 41.40
C ILE A 1192 4.78 4.25 42.70
N GLY A 1193 4.60 4.90 43.85
CA GLY A 1193 5.19 4.47 45.11
C GLY A 1193 6.47 5.21 45.46
N SER A 1194 7.16 4.70 46.48
CA SER A 1194 8.42 5.27 47.00
C SER A 1194 9.64 4.72 46.26
N ALA A 1195 10.57 5.59 45.87
CA ALA A 1195 11.85 5.23 45.26
C ALA A 1195 13.02 5.95 45.95
N SER A 1196 14.24 5.44 45.77
CA SER A 1196 15.44 6.21 46.14
C SER A 1196 15.54 7.47 45.28
N VAL A 1197 16.15 8.55 45.79
CA VAL A 1197 16.30 9.79 45.02
C VAL A 1197 17.11 9.53 43.74
N GLU A 1198 18.10 8.64 43.80
CA GLU A 1198 18.92 8.22 42.68
C GLU A 1198 18.10 7.54 41.57
N ASP A 1199 17.25 6.57 41.93
CA ASP A 1199 16.40 5.86 40.97
C ASP A 1199 15.32 6.78 40.39
N ALA A 1200 14.76 7.66 41.22
CA ALA A 1200 13.70 8.58 40.86
C ALA A 1200 14.15 9.65 39.86
N ILE A 1201 15.41 10.13 39.94
CA ILE A 1201 15.97 11.05 38.94
C ILE A 1201 16.05 10.39 37.55
N GLY A 1202 16.27 9.08 37.48
CA GLY A 1202 16.26 8.32 36.22
C GLY A 1202 14.91 8.33 35.49
N LEU A 1203 13.83 8.63 36.22
CA LEU A 1203 12.48 8.79 35.67
C LEU A 1203 12.23 10.20 35.09
N MET A 1204 12.97 11.22 35.53
CA MET A 1204 12.83 12.59 35.03
C MET A 1204 13.49 12.75 33.65
N LYS A 1205 12.74 12.58 32.57
CA LYS A 1205 13.23 12.64 31.17
C LYS A 1205 12.83 13.91 30.43
N GLU A 1206 11.76 14.57 30.85
CA GLU A 1206 11.18 15.72 30.15
C GLU A 1206 11.70 17.04 30.71
N SER A 1207 11.69 18.08 29.86
CA SER A 1207 12.10 19.44 30.28
C SER A 1207 11.17 20.08 31.31
N SER A 1208 9.94 19.55 31.45
CA SER A 1208 8.92 20.02 32.38
C SER A 1208 8.93 19.28 33.73
N ASP A 1209 9.78 18.25 33.87
CA ASP A 1209 9.87 17.46 35.11
C ASP A 1209 10.42 18.30 36.25
N ILE A 1210 9.87 18.10 37.45
CA ILE A 1210 10.21 18.91 38.61
C ILE A 1210 10.21 18.08 39.90
N ALA A 1211 11.12 18.41 40.81
CA ALA A 1211 11.05 17.96 42.19
C ALA A 1211 10.41 19.05 43.08
N ILE A 1212 9.47 18.66 43.93
CA ILE A 1212 8.79 19.55 44.87
C ILE A 1212 8.82 18.98 46.28
N GLY A 1213 8.97 19.79 47.32
CA GLY A 1213 8.93 19.22 48.66
C GLY A 1213 9.14 20.21 49.78
N ILE A 1214 9.22 19.68 51.00
CA ILE A 1214 9.46 20.46 52.21
C ILE A 1214 10.93 20.38 52.60
N LYS A 1215 11.57 21.54 52.75
CA LYS A 1215 13.00 21.68 53.06
C LYS A 1215 13.22 21.79 54.56
N ASP A 1216 13.98 20.85 55.12
CA ASP A 1216 14.52 20.91 56.48
C ASP A 1216 16.00 20.45 56.50
N ALA A 1217 16.51 20.09 57.68
CA ALA A 1217 17.88 19.58 57.83
C ALA A 1217 18.08 18.17 57.28
N GLU A 1218 17.02 17.35 57.17
CA GLU A 1218 17.07 15.96 56.69
C GLU A 1218 16.84 15.87 55.17
N THR A 1219 16.05 16.78 54.59
CA THR A 1219 15.72 16.80 53.15
C THR A 1219 16.61 17.73 52.33
N ILE A 1220 17.48 18.54 52.95
CA ILE A 1220 18.46 19.38 52.24
C ILE A 1220 19.32 18.56 51.27
N GLY A 1221 19.68 17.32 51.64
CA GLY A 1221 20.45 16.41 50.80
C GLY A 1221 19.74 16.07 49.49
N ILE A 1222 18.41 15.90 49.52
CA ILE A 1222 17.58 15.68 48.33
C ILE A 1222 17.62 16.93 47.44
N VAL A 1223 17.46 18.11 48.05
CA VAL A 1223 17.46 19.39 47.32
C VAL A 1223 18.78 19.62 46.58
N ASP A 1224 19.90 19.43 47.28
CA ASP A 1224 21.23 19.64 46.73
C ASP A 1224 21.57 18.58 45.66
N PHE A 1225 21.18 17.31 45.90
CA PHE A 1225 21.40 16.23 44.94
C PHE A 1225 20.63 16.45 43.63
N VAL A 1226 19.31 16.68 43.69
CA VAL A 1226 18.48 16.93 42.49
C VAL A 1226 19.01 18.15 41.71
N ALA A 1227 19.36 19.23 42.41
CA ALA A 1227 19.92 20.41 41.77
C ALA A 1227 21.29 20.15 41.12
N SER A 1228 22.14 19.31 41.72
CA SER A 1228 23.45 18.95 41.16
C SER A 1228 23.35 18.14 39.86
N GLN A 1229 22.24 17.41 39.66
CA GLN A 1229 21.94 16.69 38.41
C GLN A 1229 21.32 17.59 37.33
N GLY A 1230 21.25 18.92 37.57
CA GLY A 1230 20.70 19.88 36.62
C GLY A 1230 19.17 19.84 36.49
N LYS A 1231 18.46 19.16 37.40
CA LYS A 1231 17.00 19.05 37.39
C LYS A 1231 16.34 20.23 38.12
N ALA A 1232 15.15 20.62 37.65
CA ALA A 1232 14.35 21.68 38.25
C ALA A 1232 13.80 21.26 39.62
N ILE A 1233 13.94 22.12 40.62
CA ILE A 1233 13.45 21.84 41.98
C ILE A 1233 12.92 23.09 42.67
N ALA A 1234 11.80 22.93 43.40
CA ALA A 1234 11.22 23.94 44.26
C ALA A 1234 10.88 23.33 45.62
N ALA A 1235 11.56 23.76 46.68
CA ALA A 1235 11.33 23.27 48.03
C ALA A 1235 10.89 24.39 48.98
N TYR A 1236 9.80 24.21 49.72
CA TYR A 1236 9.33 25.19 50.69
C TYR A 1236 10.04 24.99 52.04
N ASN A 1237 10.62 26.04 52.61
CA ASN A 1237 11.22 26.01 53.93
C ASN A 1237 10.23 26.58 54.97
N PRO A 1238 9.65 25.75 55.87
CA PRO A 1238 8.64 26.19 56.83
C PRO A 1238 9.12 27.26 57.81
N GLN A 1239 10.39 27.17 58.23
CA GLN A 1239 10.99 28.08 59.22
C GLN A 1239 11.17 29.50 58.66
N THR A 1240 11.52 29.62 57.38
CA THR A 1240 11.75 30.91 56.72
C THR A 1240 10.54 31.41 55.92
N GLN A 1241 9.55 30.53 55.70
CA GLN A 1241 8.37 30.76 54.85
C GLN A 1241 8.73 31.17 53.41
N LYS A 1242 9.88 30.70 52.90
CA LYS A 1242 10.39 30.99 51.56
C LYS A 1242 10.61 29.70 50.77
N PHE A 1243 10.59 29.82 49.45
CA PHE A 1243 10.95 28.73 48.55
C PHE A 1243 12.45 28.77 48.21
N ASP A 1244 13.12 27.63 48.28
CA ASP A 1244 14.39 27.35 47.61
C ASP A 1244 14.07 26.85 46.20
N ARG A 1245 14.45 27.62 45.18
CA ARG A 1245 14.16 27.34 43.77
C ARG A 1245 15.47 27.24 43.01
N ARG A 1246 15.73 26.10 42.38
CA ARG A 1246 16.98 25.86 41.62
C ARG A 1246 16.66 25.27 40.26
N ASN A 1247 17.47 25.63 39.27
CA ASN A 1247 17.36 25.16 37.87
C ASN A 1247 15.96 25.36 37.23
N LEU A 1248 15.14 26.28 37.73
CA LEU A 1248 13.87 26.63 37.09
C LEU A 1248 14.12 27.58 35.91
N PRO A 1249 13.42 27.40 34.77
CA PRO A 1249 13.49 28.33 33.65
C PRO A 1249 13.01 29.73 34.07
N ALA A 1250 13.61 30.78 33.49
CA ALA A 1250 13.25 32.15 33.79
C ALA A 1250 11.75 32.40 33.49
N PRO A 1251 11.00 33.07 34.37
CA PRO A 1251 9.57 33.30 34.15
C PRO A 1251 9.35 34.11 32.86
N GLN A 1252 8.65 33.52 31.89
CA GLN A 1252 8.10 34.26 30.75
C GLN A 1252 7.08 35.26 31.30
N LYS A 1253 7.28 36.56 31.05
CA LYS A 1253 6.28 37.58 31.32
C LYS A 1253 5.06 37.34 30.41
N THR A 1254 4.04 36.68 30.92
CA THR A 1254 2.71 36.66 30.30
C THR A 1254 2.03 38.00 30.53
N THR A 1255 1.93 38.81 29.48
CA THR A 1255 0.96 39.90 29.40
C THR A 1255 -0.43 39.29 29.24
N GLU A 1256 -1.12 39.03 30.36
CA GLU A 1256 -2.57 38.92 30.37
C GLU A 1256 -3.14 39.84 31.45
N THR A 1257 -3.87 40.84 30.97
CA THR A 1257 -4.81 41.69 31.69
C THR A 1257 -5.76 40.85 32.53
N THR A 1258 -5.51 40.81 33.84
CA THR A 1258 -6.51 40.41 34.84
C THR A 1258 -7.48 41.59 35.00
N LYS A 1259 -8.75 41.36 34.68
CA LYS A 1259 -9.83 42.24 35.12
C LYS A 1259 -10.03 42.00 36.61
N ASP A 1260 -9.72 43.02 37.40
CA ASP A 1260 -10.10 43.12 38.80
C ASP A 1260 -11.62 42.97 38.96
N ILE A 1261 -12.03 42.10 39.87
CA ILE A 1261 -13.28 42.27 40.60
C ILE A 1261 -12.85 42.45 42.06
N GLU A 1262 -12.66 43.71 42.43
CA GLU A 1262 -12.61 44.14 43.81
C GLU A 1262 -13.98 43.97 44.47
N CYS A 1263 -13.98 43.57 45.74
CA CYS A 1263 -15.02 44.00 46.66
C CYS A 1263 -14.34 44.35 47.97
N ASN A 1264 -14.33 45.64 48.31
CA ASN A 1264 -14.51 46.11 49.68
C ASN A 1264 -14.86 47.61 49.69
N GLU A 1265 -16.07 47.90 50.17
CA GLU A 1265 -16.45 49.07 50.94
C GLU A 1265 -15.89 50.46 50.51
N ARG A 1266 -16.60 51.14 49.59
CA ARG A 1266 -17.25 52.46 49.79
C ARG A 1266 -17.71 53.07 48.48
#